data_AF-A0A1J5AXQ4-F1
#
_entry.id   AF-A0A1J5AXQ4-F1
#
_cell.length_a   1.000
_cell.length_b   1.000
_cell.length_c   1.000
_cell.angle_alpha   90.00
_cell.angle_beta   90.00
_cell.angle_gamma   90.00
#
_symmetry.space_group_name_H-M   'P 1'
#
loop_
_entity.id
_entity.type
_entity.pdbx_description
1 polymer ?
#
loop_
_entity_poly.entity_id
_entity_poly.type
_entity_poly.pdbx_seq_one_letter_code
_entity_poly.pdbx_strand_id
1 'polypeptide(L)'
;MKPKKPPEPLETQQDQFSRGMTSVKDIVAPGALEVDFNHLKIGNTYFRTLFVSGYPRFVNANWLAPLINYEHSLDIAMYIYPIEGKDIMDNLRRKIGEMEAEVQSDVERGRIAQISTKVKLEDAKSLEEQLAKGAEHFFQFGLYITVSAPTLDELNKITQGVQSTLGALLIVTKTASLQMENAFKTTLPQAHDRLMITRNMDTTSLATTFPFTSSELTQNQGVLYGINQHNGSLIILDRFSFENANSIILAKSGAGKSIAYHEPVLYDDGSGPKLGKIGPLVERLICQNGSQPIDQELEGVINPGLKVYTFNQKLKAEWAKVTVAARKKSPKNLYRFTTASGRQITTTADHNLITIKNCQVGAIAGRMVRLGDYLPLARQIQPSQGLNQTQLNLFQLLKHSSHIYVSGFGKFIKANKQKLKAAGLNPRLDRYLYLYAQNRPLPLDYFYQIINFLGVKPTDSKVGKLLLGSRDSDPKTTWPVKINLSLPLLKLLGFYLAEGCCGPSFVSLSQNQGEVKNEVKTYLKQLKLNFFITPRSMVIPNRVFTEIIKALNLGSSAGTKKMPAFIFGQPRLKIAQLLRFYFEGDGTVDAHDVSAVSKSKQLISQITYLLLYFGIIARVRKIFKRASNTNHKGDYYWQLVISGADNLQKFKQSIGFVSRRKNLKLKQIISRRGNTNVDVIPSLESIFKELYQSLYSSSEIPGPVNLSPLKRGVFHPSPQELQKLIKNIEIRINQLEAYPQNGFSRLKALPNLNDLRQKIAADKHLNAVAWQTLGHSWQLMKRQQVIPGAKNVFRLLKTIDGRDYPIEVAKQEIYHGFSVLGASLQNYDIALWSTITQKPGGDTSYQRLINARQFLANEFDRLSPKISRAKELLTTLKQLAQADLFWDPVVKIDNLKAKQPYVYDLTVDNEVFLAGYAGMFVHNSYLVKLEALRSLMFDTEIIIIDPENEYEKLCSAVGGEYVDFSYNSKAKINPFDLSQVYEEGQNELGQKVLSLHSLFKVMMGTVSPQEEALLDRAIILTYKQKGITPDPATQKNEPPLLEDLYKTLIGMEEPVSETLAARLEKYVKGSFRGIFDQHTNIDLNNTFTAFSIRELEDALRPIAMFILLDFVWTKIKKDLKKRLLIVDEAWYMMKYPDSASFLYSMAKRARKYYLGLTAITQDVEDFLTSDYGKAIVTNSSIQILMKQSTASIEKLASVFYLSEGEKHLLLSGEVGHGLIFAGQNHVAIKVVASPDEHALITSSPEELLKQKAPPPSGAEALA
;
A
#
# COMPACT_ATOMS: atom_id res chain seq x y z
N MET A 1 66.99 48.75 -1.81
CA MET A 1 67.93 47.61 -1.89
C MET A 1 67.14 46.34 -2.10
N LYS A 2 67.52 45.45 -3.03
CA LYS A 2 66.90 44.10 -3.14
C LYS A 2 67.61 43.16 -2.15
N PRO A 3 66.91 42.35 -1.35
CA PRO A 3 67.55 41.32 -0.54
C PRO A 3 68.14 40.22 -1.46
N LYS A 4 69.36 39.75 -1.14
CA LYS A 4 69.95 38.61 -1.84
C LYS A 4 69.15 37.34 -1.54
N LYS A 5 68.87 36.53 -2.57
CA LYS A 5 68.38 35.15 -2.39
C LYS A 5 69.39 34.36 -1.54
N PRO A 6 68.95 33.48 -0.62
CA PRO A 6 69.82 32.48 -0.01
C PRO A 6 70.33 31.50 -1.09
N PRO A 7 71.50 30.86 -0.90
CA PRO A 7 71.91 29.75 -1.73
C PRO A 7 70.99 28.55 -1.52
N GLU A 8 70.71 27.79 -2.58
CA GLU A 8 69.93 26.56 -2.49
C GLU A 8 70.76 25.45 -1.79
N PRO A 9 70.14 24.56 -0.99
CA PRO A 9 70.86 23.46 -0.34
C PRO A 9 71.36 22.45 -1.37
N LEU A 10 72.57 21.92 -1.16
CA LEU A 10 73.08 20.78 -1.92
C LEU A 10 72.23 19.54 -1.64
N GLU A 11 71.65 18.95 -2.69
CA GLU A 11 70.78 17.77 -2.58
C GLU A 11 71.53 16.57 -1.99
N THR A 12 70.92 15.93 -1.00
CA THR A 12 71.43 14.68 -0.41
C THR A 12 71.24 13.52 -1.38
N GLN A 13 72.17 12.54 -1.39
CA GLN A 13 72.02 11.31 -2.22
C GLN A 13 70.70 10.57 -1.96
N GLN A 14 70.14 10.73 -0.76
CA GLN A 14 68.86 10.16 -0.36
C GLN A 14 67.68 10.78 -1.14
N ASP A 15 67.71 12.09 -1.43
CA ASP A 15 66.68 12.77 -2.25
C ASP A 15 66.79 12.38 -3.73
N GLN A 16 68.01 12.19 -4.24
CA GLN A 16 68.23 11.67 -5.59
C GLN A 16 67.72 10.24 -5.74
N PHE A 17 67.90 9.39 -4.72
CA PHE A 17 67.33 8.03 -4.70
C PHE A 17 65.80 8.06 -4.60
N SER A 18 65.22 8.99 -3.80
CA SER A 18 63.76 9.17 -3.68
C SER A 18 63.09 9.58 -5.00
N ARG A 19 63.78 10.30 -5.90
CA ARG A 19 63.25 10.64 -7.23
C ARG A 19 63.11 9.45 -8.18
N GLY A 20 63.79 8.33 -7.92
CA GLY A 20 63.72 7.12 -8.74
C GLY A 20 62.63 6.12 -8.33
N MET A 21 61.92 6.36 -7.23
CA MET A 21 60.88 5.46 -6.71
C MET A 21 59.48 6.01 -7.00
N THR A 22 58.58 5.17 -7.50
CA THR A 22 57.17 5.52 -7.72
C THR A 22 56.51 5.91 -6.41
N SER A 23 56.18 7.19 -6.28
CA SER A 23 55.49 7.74 -5.11
C SER A 23 53.97 7.48 -5.20
N VAL A 24 53.27 7.66 -4.09
CA VAL A 24 51.79 7.64 -4.07
C VAL A 24 51.21 8.71 -5.01
N LYS A 25 51.92 9.82 -5.24
CA LYS A 25 51.50 10.83 -6.22
C LYS A 25 51.57 10.29 -7.65
N ASP A 26 52.57 9.49 -7.99
CA ASP A 26 52.74 8.93 -9.34
C ASP A 26 51.73 7.79 -9.62
N ILE A 27 51.23 7.13 -8.57
CA ILE A 27 50.16 6.12 -8.64
C ILE A 27 48.77 6.77 -8.80
N VAL A 28 48.56 7.95 -8.21
CA VAL A 28 47.26 8.66 -8.18
C VAL A 28 47.14 9.74 -9.26
N ALA A 29 48.27 10.21 -9.81
CA ALA A 29 48.26 11.17 -10.92
C ALA A 29 47.60 10.59 -12.17
N PRO A 30 46.79 11.38 -12.91
CA PRO A 30 46.24 10.93 -14.18
C PRO A 30 47.37 10.75 -15.21
N GLY A 31 47.28 9.71 -16.04
CA GLY A 31 48.31 9.40 -17.04
C GLY A 31 48.52 10.46 -18.12
N ALA A 32 47.56 11.38 -18.31
CA ALA A 32 47.71 12.58 -19.12
C ALA A 32 46.74 13.68 -18.65
N LEU A 33 47.19 14.93 -18.75
CA LEU A 33 46.43 16.16 -18.52
C LEU A 33 46.71 17.12 -19.67
N GLU A 34 45.66 17.57 -20.36
CA GLU A 34 45.71 18.54 -21.45
C GLU A 34 44.88 19.77 -21.02
N VAL A 35 45.46 20.97 -21.09
CA VAL A 35 44.84 22.23 -20.64
C VAL A 35 44.69 23.15 -21.84
N ASP A 36 43.44 23.45 -22.20
CA ASP A 36 43.07 24.31 -23.32
C ASP A 36 42.59 25.69 -22.82
N PHE A 37 42.29 26.60 -23.74
CA PHE A 37 41.79 27.94 -23.46
C PHE A 37 40.47 27.94 -22.67
N ASN A 38 39.53 27.04 -22.99
CA ASN A 38 38.18 27.02 -22.40
C ASN A 38 37.75 25.69 -21.78
N HIS A 39 38.62 24.68 -21.77
CA HIS A 39 38.36 23.37 -21.19
C HIS A 39 39.66 22.70 -20.73
N LEU A 40 39.53 21.59 -20.04
CA LEU A 40 40.63 20.78 -19.52
C LEU A 40 40.27 19.31 -19.73
N LYS A 41 41.22 18.47 -20.09
CA LYS A 41 40.98 17.06 -20.42
C LYS A 41 41.88 16.17 -19.59
N ILE A 42 41.26 15.23 -18.87
CA ILE A 42 41.93 14.22 -18.05
C ILE A 42 41.57 12.86 -18.61
N GLY A 43 42.56 12.16 -19.17
CA GLY A 43 42.33 10.92 -19.93
C GLY A 43 41.34 11.14 -21.08
N ASN A 44 40.18 10.50 -20.99
CA ASN A 44 39.13 10.54 -22.02
C ASN A 44 37.95 11.46 -21.68
N THR A 45 38.02 12.24 -20.59
CA THR A 45 36.92 13.13 -20.14
C THR A 45 37.34 14.59 -20.24
N TYR A 46 36.46 15.41 -20.80
CA TYR A 46 36.60 16.86 -20.89
C TYR A 46 35.85 17.52 -19.72
N PHE A 47 36.45 18.57 -19.17
CA PHE A 47 35.98 19.33 -18.02
C PHE A 47 35.96 20.82 -18.37
N ARG A 48 34.98 21.55 -17.84
CA ARG A 48 34.93 23.01 -17.92
C ARG A 48 34.37 23.59 -16.62
N THR A 49 35.10 24.54 -16.05
CA THR A 49 34.67 25.23 -14.84
C THR A 49 34.09 26.61 -15.16
N LEU A 50 32.88 26.84 -14.66
CA LEU A 50 32.21 28.13 -14.62
C LEU A 50 32.36 28.75 -13.23
N PHE A 51 32.41 30.07 -13.17
CA PHE A 51 32.30 30.84 -11.93
C PHE A 51 31.15 31.85 -12.03
N VAL A 52 30.53 32.16 -10.90
CA VAL A 52 29.50 33.20 -10.84
C VAL A 52 30.15 34.57 -10.68
N SER A 53 29.80 35.51 -11.57
CA SER A 53 30.35 36.87 -11.61
C SER A 53 29.35 37.95 -11.17
N GLY A 54 28.06 37.63 -11.19
CA GLY A 54 26.96 38.50 -10.75
C GLY A 54 25.76 37.68 -10.27
N TYR A 55 25.08 38.19 -9.26
CA TYR A 55 23.90 37.62 -8.61
C TYR A 55 22.70 38.58 -8.76
N PRO A 56 21.45 38.10 -8.67
CA PRO A 56 20.27 38.97 -8.62
C PRO A 56 20.28 39.89 -7.40
N ARG A 57 19.52 41.00 -7.45
CA ARG A 57 19.37 41.95 -6.32
C ARG A 57 18.68 41.33 -5.10
N PHE A 58 17.82 40.35 -5.32
CA PHE A 58 17.13 39.59 -4.28
C PHE A 58 17.24 38.10 -4.59
N VAL A 59 17.46 37.30 -3.56
CA VAL A 59 17.55 35.83 -3.63
C VAL A 59 16.43 35.22 -2.79
N ASN A 60 15.59 34.39 -3.41
CA ASN A 60 14.57 33.62 -2.71
C ASN A 60 15.22 32.41 -2.03
N ALA A 61 14.62 31.89 -0.96
CA ALA A 61 15.07 30.62 -0.37
C ALA A 61 15.14 29.50 -1.44
N ASN A 62 16.19 28.68 -1.36
CA ASN A 62 16.42 27.55 -2.27
C ASN A 62 16.63 27.91 -3.76
N TRP A 63 17.13 29.11 -4.08
CA TRP A 63 17.36 29.54 -5.47
C TRP A 63 18.36 28.67 -6.25
N LEU A 64 19.20 27.88 -5.58
CA LEU A 64 20.10 26.90 -6.21
C LEU A 64 19.42 25.58 -6.62
N ALA A 65 18.15 25.34 -6.27
CA ALA A 65 17.43 24.11 -6.61
C ALA A 65 17.51 23.70 -8.11
N PRO A 66 17.40 24.62 -9.10
CA PRO A 66 17.51 24.25 -10.51
C PRO A 66 18.91 23.77 -10.93
N LEU A 67 19.95 24.11 -10.16
CA LEU A 67 21.32 23.63 -10.37
C LEU A 67 21.54 22.25 -9.71
N ILE A 68 20.94 22.03 -8.54
CA ILE A 68 21.05 20.78 -7.78
C ILE A 68 20.25 19.66 -8.45
N ASN A 69 19.08 19.99 -8.99
CA ASN A 69 18.19 19.07 -9.71
C ASN A 69 18.52 18.96 -11.21
N TYR A 70 19.68 19.44 -11.65
CA TYR A 70 20.08 19.44 -13.06
C TYR A 70 20.39 18.01 -13.54
N GLU A 71 19.96 17.64 -14.76
CA GLU A 71 19.98 16.24 -15.25
C GLU A 71 21.38 15.63 -15.42
N HIS A 72 22.44 16.45 -15.43
CA HIS A 72 23.82 16.03 -15.62
C HIS A 72 24.64 16.18 -14.32
N SER A 73 25.67 15.35 -14.15
CA SER A 73 26.57 15.42 -13.00
C SER A 73 27.37 16.74 -13.00
N LEU A 74 27.20 17.55 -11.96
CA LEU A 74 27.90 18.82 -11.74
C LEU A 74 28.69 18.77 -10.42
N ASP A 75 29.95 19.21 -10.45
CA ASP A 75 30.73 19.43 -9.24
C ASP A 75 30.58 20.90 -8.81
N ILE A 76 29.94 21.16 -7.68
CA ILE A 76 29.64 22.51 -7.18
C ILE A 76 30.48 22.78 -5.94
N ALA A 77 31.26 23.87 -5.96
CA ALA A 77 32.02 24.34 -4.81
C ALA A 77 31.57 25.72 -4.37
N MET A 78 31.31 25.86 -3.07
CA MET A 78 30.94 27.11 -2.41
C MET A 78 32.01 27.47 -1.38
N TYR A 79 32.48 28.70 -1.44
CA TYR A 79 33.45 29.26 -0.50
C TYR A 79 32.83 30.44 0.23
N ILE A 80 32.97 30.43 1.56
CA ILE A 80 32.37 31.41 2.48
C ILE A 80 33.49 31.93 3.38
N TYR A 81 33.78 33.22 3.27
CA TYR A 81 34.79 33.89 4.11
C TYR A 81 34.11 34.95 4.97
N PRO A 82 34.12 34.84 6.32
CA PRO A 82 33.61 35.91 7.18
C PRO A 82 34.48 37.16 7.03
N ILE A 83 33.86 38.35 7.08
CA ILE A 83 34.57 39.63 7.07
C ILE A 83 34.32 40.34 8.41
N GLU A 84 35.36 40.94 8.98
CA GLU A 84 35.21 41.72 10.20
C GLU A 84 34.38 42.99 9.93
N GLY A 85 33.30 43.18 10.69
CA GLY A 85 32.29 44.20 10.39
C GLY A 85 32.79 45.65 10.46
N LYS A 86 33.91 45.92 11.14
CA LYS A 86 34.42 47.27 11.38
C LYS A 86 34.80 47.99 10.08
N ASP A 87 35.61 47.33 9.24
CA ASP A 87 36.07 47.92 7.97
C ASP A 87 34.92 48.10 6.97
N ILE A 88 33.88 47.26 7.04
CA ILE A 88 32.70 47.41 6.18
C ILE A 88 31.81 48.55 6.66
N MET A 89 31.57 48.67 7.97
CA MET A 89 30.78 49.77 8.54
C MET A 89 31.38 51.14 8.18
N ASP A 90 32.71 51.29 8.27
CA ASP A 90 33.38 52.54 7.91
C ASP A 90 33.28 52.85 6.40
N ASN A 91 33.36 51.83 5.53
CA ASN A 91 33.14 51.99 4.09
C ASN A 91 31.66 52.29 3.74
N LEU A 92 30.71 51.66 4.43
CA LEU A 92 29.27 51.85 4.23
C LEU A 92 28.84 53.25 4.66
N ARG A 93 29.30 53.71 5.83
CA ARG A 93 29.10 55.09 6.32
C ARG A 93 29.63 56.15 5.36
N ARG A 94 30.84 55.95 4.83
CA ARG A 94 31.39 56.84 3.80
C ARG A 94 30.48 56.90 2.57
N LYS A 95 29.95 55.75 2.13
CA LYS A 95 29.05 55.68 0.96
C LYS A 95 27.67 56.27 1.23
N ILE A 96 27.14 56.12 2.44
CA ILE A 96 25.92 56.80 2.90
C ILE A 96 26.13 58.31 2.85
N GLY A 97 27.22 58.84 3.42
CA GLY A 97 27.54 60.27 3.37
C GLY A 97 27.73 60.82 1.94
N GLU A 98 28.34 60.05 1.05
CA GLU A 98 28.43 60.40 -0.39
C GLU A 98 27.02 60.50 -1.03
N MET A 99 26.12 59.54 -0.76
CA MET A 99 24.76 59.53 -1.31
C MET A 99 23.85 60.59 -0.67
N GLU A 100 24.04 60.90 0.61
CA GLU A 100 23.36 62.02 1.28
C GLU A 100 23.79 63.35 0.67
N ALA A 101 25.09 63.57 0.47
CA ALA A 101 25.62 64.77 -0.17
C ALA A 101 25.13 64.91 -1.63
N GLU A 102 24.99 63.81 -2.38
CA GLU A 102 24.42 63.81 -3.73
C GLU A 102 22.93 64.23 -3.72
N VAL A 103 22.11 63.60 -2.87
CA VAL A 103 20.67 63.92 -2.73
C VAL A 103 20.46 65.35 -2.23
N GLN A 104 21.26 65.79 -1.26
CA GLN A 104 21.25 67.14 -0.70
C GLN A 104 21.63 68.18 -1.78
N SER A 105 22.72 67.94 -2.52
CA SER A 105 23.18 68.80 -3.62
C SER A 105 22.15 68.92 -4.74
N ASP A 106 21.45 67.84 -5.10
CA ASP A 106 20.39 67.92 -6.12
C ASP A 106 19.19 68.74 -5.63
N VAL A 107 18.76 68.55 -4.37
CA VAL A 107 17.69 69.35 -3.74
C VAL A 107 18.06 70.83 -3.65
N GLU A 108 19.27 71.15 -3.19
CA GLU A 108 19.78 72.53 -3.08
C GLU A 108 19.93 73.22 -4.45
N ARG A 109 20.19 72.45 -5.51
CA ARG A 109 20.22 72.94 -6.90
C ARG A 109 18.84 73.01 -7.55
N GLY A 110 17.76 72.80 -6.80
CA GLY A 110 16.38 72.83 -7.31
C GLY A 110 16.05 71.69 -8.28
N ARG A 111 16.84 70.61 -8.27
CA ARG A 111 16.62 69.42 -9.11
C ARG A 111 15.82 68.39 -8.34
N ILE A 112 15.03 67.60 -9.07
CA ILE A 112 14.38 66.42 -8.49
C ILE A 112 15.48 65.38 -8.25
N ALA A 113 15.82 65.16 -6.98
CA ALA A 113 16.80 64.14 -6.57
C ALA A 113 16.44 62.78 -7.17
N GLN A 114 17.44 62.11 -7.76
CA GLN A 114 17.19 60.85 -8.47
C GLN A 114 16.59 59.79 -7.53
N ILE A 115 15.44 59.23 -7.91
CA ILE A 115 14.73 58.18 -7.16
C ILE A 115 15.65 56.98 -6.91
N SER A 116 16.51 56.65 -7.88
CA SER A 116 17.54 55.61 -7.79
C SER A 116 18.55 55.85 -6.67
N THR A 117 18.98 57.10 -6.43
CA THR A 117 19.94 57.44 -5.35
C THR A 117 19.24 57.48 -4.00
N LYS A 118 17.99 57.98 -3.91
CA LYS A 118 17.18 57.91 -2.68
C LYS A 118 16.94 56.47 -2.20
N VAL A 119 16.53 55.56 -3.08
CA VAL A 119 16.31 54.15 -2.72
C VAL A 119 17.61 53.47 -2.26
N LYS A 120 18.75 53.72 -2.93
CA LYS A 120 20.05 53.18 -2.49
C LYS A 120 20.46 53.69 -1.11
N LEU A 121 20.14 54.94 -0.79
CA LEU A 121 20.44 55.54 0.51
C LEU A 121 19.57 54.93 1.63
N GLU A 122 18.29 54.68 1.35
CA GLU A 122 17.36 54.01 2.28
C GLU A 122 17.77 52.55 2.54
N ASP A 123 18.05 51.78 1.47
CA ASP A 123 18.60 50.41 1.55
C ASP A 123 19.90 50.37 2.39
N ALA A 124 20.84 51.29 2.13
CA ALA A 124 22.12 51.33 2.81
C ALA A 124 21.99 51.67 4.31
N LYS A 125 21.06 52.55 4.69
CA LYS A 125 20.78 52.89 6.10
C LYS A 125 20.15 51.72 6.86
N SER A 126 19.17 51.04 6.25
CA SER A 126 18.57 49.83 6.82
C SER A 126 19.62 48.75 7.08
N LEU A 127 20.53 48.56 6.12
CA LEU A 127 21.63 47.61 6.24
C LEU A 127 22.66 48.02 7.32
N GLU A 128 23.02 49.31 7.41
CA GLU A 128 23.87 49.82 8.51
C GLU A 128 23.25 49.53 9.88
N GLU A 129 21.95 49.76 10.04
CA GLU A 129 21.23 49.53 11.29
C GLU A 129 21.20 48.04 11.68
N GLN A 130 21.00 47.13 10.72
CA GLN A 130 21.00 45.67 10.96
C GLN A 130 22.39 45.15 11.35
N LEU A 131 23.46 45.65 10.71
CA LEU A 131 24.85 45.33 11.06
C LEU A 131 25.21 45.87 12.45
N ALA A 132 24.82 47.11 12.77
CA ALA A 132 25.07 47.73 14.07
C ALA A 132 24.36 47.01 15.22
N LYS A 133 23.17 46.43 14.97
CA LYS A 133 22.44 45.58 15.92
C LYS A 133 23.00 44.16 16.03
N GLY A 134 23.96 43.76 15.18
CA GLY A 134 24.46 42.40 15.11
C GLY A 134 23.44 41.37 14.60
N ALA A 135 22.36 41.83 13.95
CA ALA A 135 21.36 40.95 13.33
C ALA A 135 21.86 40.38 11.99
N GLU A 136 22.75 41.11 11.32
CA GLU A 136 23.38 40.72 10.07
C GLU A 136 24.92 40.72 10.20
N HIS A 137 25.57 39.83 9.47
CA HIS A 137 27.02 39.76 9.27
C HIS A 137 27.35 39.66 7.78
N PHE A 138 28.52 40.16 7.40
CA PHE A 138 29.00 40.14 6.02
C PHE A 138 29.99 39.00 5.76
N PHE A 139 29.83 38.38 4.59
CA PHE A 139 30.68 37.31 4.09
C PHE A 139 31.10 37.59 2.64
N GLN A 140 32.27 37.11 2.24
CA GLN A 140 32.60 36.93 0.84
C GLN A 140 32.17 35.53 0.40
N PHE A 141 31.29 35.46 -0.61
CA PHE A 141 30.78 34.22 -1.19
C PHE A 141 31.33 34.00 -2.59
N GLY A 142 31.94 32.83 -2.83
CA GLY A 142 32.39 32.36 -4.15
C GLY A 142 31.64 31.08 -4.54
N LEU A 143 31.15 31.02 -5.78
CA LEU A 143 30.41 29.88 -6.31
C LEU A 143 30.99 29.43 -7.66
N TYR A 144 31.41 28.17 -7.70
CA TYR A 144 32.11 27.54 -8.82
C TYR A 144 31.42 26.23 -9.21
N ILE A 145 31.33 25.97 -10.52
CA ILE A 145 30.59 24.84 -11.08
C ILE A 145 31.46 24.19 -12.15
N THR A 146 31.90 22.95 -11.94
CA THR A 146 32.62 22.15 -12.93
C THR A 146 31.67 21.17 -13.61
N VAL A 147 31.62 21.24 -14.93
CA VAL A 147 30.91 20.33 -15.83
C VAL A 147 31.91 19.30 -16.35
N SER A 148 31.50 18.03 -16.47
CA SER A 148 32.27 16.98 -17.14
C SER A 148 31.47 16.30 -18.26
N ALA A 149 32.14 15.91 -19.34
CA ALA A 149 31.54 15.19 -20.47
C ALA A 149 32.58 14.34 -21.23
N PRO A 150 32.18 13.23 -21.89
CA PRO A 150 33.10 12.41 -22.69
C PRO A 150 33.49 13.04 -24.04
N THR A 151 32.77 14.06 -24.52
CA THR A 151 33.06 14.76 -25.79
C THR A 151 32.97 16.27 -25.63
N LEU A 152 33.68 17.01 -26.49
CA LEU A 152 33.67 18.48 -26.48
C LEU A 152 32.30 19.06 -26.87
N ASP A 153 31.58 18.41 -27.80
CA ASP A 153 30.24 18.83 -28.23
C ASP A 153 29.21 18.69 -27.11
N GLU A 154 29.26 17.56 -26.38
CA GLU A 154 28.42 17.34 -25.21
C GLU A 154 28.79 18.31 -24.07
N LEU A 155 30.08 18.56 -23.84
CA LEU A 155 30.54 19.57 -22.88
C LEU A 155 29.96 20.95 -23.22
N ASN A 156 29.99 21.36 -24.50
CA ASN A 156 29.43 22.62 -24.96
C ASN A 156 27.91 22.69 -24.73
N LYS A 157 27.18 21.62 -25.07
CA LYS A 157 25.72 21.55 -24.88
C LYS A 157 25.33 21.63 -23.39
N ILE A 158 26.01 20.87 -22.53
CA ILE A 158 25.75 20.89 -21.08
C ILE A 158 26.13 22.26 -20.48
N THR A 159 27.27 22.84 -20.89
CA THR A 159 27.67 24.20 -20.49
C THR A 159 26.58 25.22 -20.81
N GLN A 160 26.10 25.23 -22.06
CA GLN A 160 25.08 26.19 -22.51
C GLN A 160 23.74 26.00 -21.78
N GLY A 161 23.38 24.76 -21.43
CA GLY A 161 22.21 24.46 -20.61
C GLY A 161 22.35 25.03 -19.19
N VAL A 162 23.46 24.76 -18.50
CA VAL A 162 23.74 25.30 -17.15
C VAL A 162 23.75 26.84 -17.15
N GLN A 163 24.37 27.46 -18.17
CA GLN A 163 24.35 28.92 -18.31
C GLN A 163 22.94 29.47 -18.57
N SER A 164 22.11 28.77 -19.35
CA SER A 164 20.70 29.15 -19.59
C SER A 164 19.86 29.05 -18.31
N THR A 165 19.99 27.95 -17.55
CA THR A 165 19.28 27.73 -16.29
C THR A 165 19.61 28.80 -15.25
N LEU A 166 20.90 29.15 -15.11
CA LEU A 166 21.33 30.22 -14.20
C LEU A 166 20.96 31.63 -14.74
N GLY A 167 20.99 31.82 -16.06
CA GLY A 167 20.54 33.07 -16.70
C GLY A 167 19.05 33.36 -16.45
N ALA A 168 18.20 32.33 -16.42
CA ALA A 168 16.78 32.46 -16.05
C ALA A 168 16.57 32.94 -14.60
N LEU A 169 17.54 32.67 -13.71
CA LEU A 169 17.59 33.17 -12.33
C LEU A 169 18.29 34.53 -12.20
N LEU A 170 18.59 35.20 -13.32
CA LEU A 170 19.37 36.46 -13.41
C LEU A 170 20.81 36.34 -12.88
N ILE A 171 21.38 35.13 -12.87
CA ILE A 171 22.75 34.85 -12.40
C ILE A 171 23.71 34.86 -13.58
N VAL A 172 24.77 35.66 -13.48
CA VAL A 172 25.73 35.89 -14.56
C VAL A 172 26.96 35.00 -14.37
N THR A 173 26.96 33.85 -15.05
CA THR A 173 28.11 32.92 -15.09
C THR A 173 29.12 33.28 -16.16
N LYS A 174 30.39 32.95 -15.92
CA LYS A 174 31.49 33.05 -16.89
C LYS A 174 32.34 31.79 -16.87
N THR A 175 32.84 31.39 -18.03
CA THR A 175 33.86 30.35 -18.16
C THR A 175 35.19 30.88 -17.66
N ALA A 176 35.93 30.11 -16.85
CA ALA A 176 37.27 30.48 -16.36
C ALA A 176 38.36 30.32 -17.44
N SER A 177 38.17 30.95 -18.60
CA SER A 177 39.09 30.86 -19.74
C SER A 177 40.50 31.31 -19.36
N LEU A 178 41.53 30.63 -19.89
CA LEU A 178 42.94 30.75 -19.49
C LEU A 178 43.25 30.38 -18.02
N GLN A 179 42.24 30.03 -17.21
CA GLN A 179 42.38 29.68 -15.79
C GLN A 179 41.82 28.30 -15.46
N MET A 180 41.45 27.50 -16.47
CA MET A 180 40.81 26.18 -16.35
C MET A 180 41.46 25.25 -15.33
N GLU A 181 42.79 25.19 -15.28
CA GLU A 181 43.51 24.32 -14.33
C GLU A 181 43.30 24.75 -12.86
N ASN A 182 43.36 26.06 -12.57
CA ASN A 182 43.11 26.58 -11.23
C ASN A 182 41.62 26.54 -10.87
N ALA A 183 40.75 26.72 -11.85
CA ALA A 183 39.31 26.61 -11.70
C ALA A 183 38.89 25.17 -11.35
N PHE A 184 39.38 24.18 -12.10
CA PHE A 184 39.15 22.76 -11.81
C PHE A 184 39.66 22.38 -10.41
N LYS A 185 40.87 22.83 -10.04
CA LYS A 185 41.44 22.62 -8.69
C LYS A 185 40.62 23.28 -7.57
N THR A 186 39.96 24.41 -7.86
CA THR A 186 39.06 25.10 -6.91
C THR A 186 37.80 24.28 -6.61
N THR A 187 37.32 23.46 -7.56
CA THR A 187 36.19 22.54 -7.35
C THR A 187 36.57 21.17 -6.77
N LEU A 188 37.87 20.86 -6.61
CA LEU A 188 38.28 19.62 -5.96
C LEU A 188 38.00 19.65 -4.44
N PRO A 189 37.79 18.50 -3.77
CA PRO A 189 37.54 18.40 -2.33
C PRO A 189 38.81 18.63 -1.48
N GLN A 190 39.58 19.67 -1.81
CA GLN A 190 40.77 20.13 -1.09
C GLN A 190 40.48 21.38 -0.23
N ALA A 191 39.26 21.93 -0.31
CA ALA A 191 38.81 23.14 0.40
C ALA A 191 39.76 24.34 0.23
N HIS A 192 40.20 24.58 -1.01
CA HIS A 192 41.20 25.60 -1.34
C HIS A 192 40.82 26.35 -2.63
N ASP A 193 40.28 27.56 -2.46
CA ASP A 193 39.96 28.45 -3.58
C ASP A 193 41.25 29.02 -4.19
N ARG A 194 41.45 28.78 -5.49
CA ARG A 194 42.56 29.31 -6.29
C ARG A 194 42.15 30.43 -7.23
N LEU A 195 40.85 30.68 -7.39
CA LEU A 195 40.32 31.75 -8.22
C LEU A 195 40.04 33.02 -7.39
N MET A 196 39.59 32.86 -6.14
CA MET A 196 39.25 33.96 -5.22
C MET A 196 38.25 34.97 -5.84
N ILE A 197 37.33 34.48 -6.68
CA ILE A 197 36.29 35.30 -7.32
C ILE A 197 35.06 35.28 -6.42
N THR A 198 35.01 36.24 -5.51
CA THR A 198 33.96 36.33 -4.48
C THR A 198 33.09 37.58 -4.63
N ARG A 199 31.93 37.58 -3.97
CA ARG A 199 31.03 38.72 -3.81
C ARG A 199 30.62 38.87 -2.35
N ASN A 200 30.49 40.12 -1.88
CA ASN A 200 29.97 40.37 -0.55
C ASN A 200 28.47 40.01 -0.49
N MET A 201 28.08 39.25 0.53
CA MET A 201 26.71 38.91 0.87
C MET A 201 26.49 39.10 2.38
N ASP A 202 25.28 39.52 2.75
CA ASP A 202 24.76 39.49 4.11
C ASP A 202 24.41 38.05 4.54
N THR A 203 24.05 37.85 5.80
CA THR A 203 23.78 36.53 6.39
C THR A 203 22.48 35.95 5.87
N THR A 204 21.43 36.77 5.70
CA THR A 204 20.16 36.32 5.12
C THR A 204 20.34 35.85 3.68
N SER A 205 20.98 36.66 2.81
CA SER A 205 21.29 36.28 1.44
C SER A 205 22.14 35.02 1.36
N LEU A 206 23.17 34.90 2.22
CA LEU A 206 24.01 33.71 2.28
C LEU A 206 23.25 32.46 2.74
N ALA A 207 22.33 32.58 3.70
CA ALA A 207 21.52 31.45 4.16
C ALA A 207 20.63 30.88 3.05
N THR A 208 20.17 31.71 2.09
CA THR A 208 19.39 31.22 0.93
C THR A 208 20.20 30.36 -0.04
N THR A 209 21.54 30.42 0.00
CA THR A 209 22.41 29.60 -0.87
C THR A 209 22.60 28.18 -0.36
N PHE A 210 21.98 27.78 0.76
CA PHE A 210 22.17 26.44 1.32
C PHE A 210 21.36 25.38 0.53
N PRO A 211 22.01 24.39 -0.09
CA PRO A 211 21.41 23.52 -1.12
C PRO A 211 20.52 22.39 -0.58
N PHE A 212 20.26 22.35 0.74
CA PHE A 212 19.61 21.23 1.42
C PHE A 212 18.25 21.56 2.03
N THR A 213 17.64 22.69 1.64
CA THR A 213 16.27 23.03 2.06
C THR A 213 15.24 22.23 1.26
N SER A 214 14.99 20.98 1.67
CA SER A 214 13.74 20.31 1.30
C SER A 214 12.57 21.15 1.82
N SER A 215 11.56 21.41 0.99
CA SER A 215 10.33 22.07 1.42
C SER A 215 9.62 21.20 2.47
N GLU A 216 9.66 21.62 3.72
CA GLU A 216 8.93 20.95 4.80
C GLU A 216 7.53 21.56 4.94
N LEU A 217 6.50 20.76 4.61
CA LEU A 217 5.10 21.11 4.86
C LEU A 217 4.70 20.71 6.29
N THR A 218 5.42 21.26 7.26
CA THR A 218 5.28 20.93 8.69
C THR A 218 5.00 22.20 9.49
N GLN A 219 3.82 22.28 10.09
CA GLN A 219 3.44 23.32 11.05
C GLN A 219 3.45 22.77 12.48
N ASN A 220 3.62 23.66 13.46
CA ASN A 220 3.64 23.30 14.89
C ASN A 220 2.27 22.85 15.44
N GLN A 221 1.19 23.14 14.71
CA GLN A 221 -0.19 22.78 15.03
C GLN A 221 -0.91 22.38 13.75
N GLY A 222 -1.92 21.52 13.86
CA GLY A 222 -2.74 21.07 12.73
C GLY A 222 -2.86 19.56 12.60
N VAL A 223 -3.52 19.13 11.53
CA VAL A 223 -3.80 17.74 11.23
C VAL A 223 -2.59 17.10 10.53
N LEU A 224 -2.22 15.88 10.95
CA LEU A 224 -1.30 15.05 10.21
C LEU A 224 -1.99 14.56 8.91
N TYR A 225 -1.46 14.95 7.75
CA TYR A 225 -1.90 14.45 6.45
C TYR A 225 -1.13 13.20 6.03
N GLY A 226 0.16 13.12 6.35
CA GLY A 226 1.01 11.99 5.95
C GLY A 226 2.49 12.23 6.22
N ILE A 227 3.34 11.52 5.47
CA ILE A 227 4.80 11.59 5.53
C ILE A 227 5.32 12.05 4.16
N ASN A 228 6.21 13.03 4.14
CA ASN A 228 6.91 13.48 2.95
C ASN A 228 7.85 12.38 2.43
N GLN A 229 7.66 11.96 1.18
CA GLN A 229 8.43 10.87 0.57
C GLN A 229 9.88 11.22 0.24
N HIS A 230 10.24 12.50 0.19
CA HIS A 230 11.61 12.92 -0.15
C HIS A 230 12.56 12.90 1.06
N ASN A 231 12.08 13.33 2.24
CA ASN A 231 12.91 13.49 3.44
C ASN A 231 12.40 12.72 4.68
N GLY A 232 11.19 12.15 4.63
CA GLY A 232 10.58 11.44 5.77
C GLY A 232 9.96 12.33 6.85
N SER A 233 9.85 13.65 6.63
CA SER A 233 9.22 14.56 7.59
C SER A 233 7.70 14.34 7.66
N LEU A 234 7.09 14.69 8.79
CA LEU A 234 5.63 14.62 8.96
C LEU A 234 4.97 15.83 8.28
N ILE A 235 3.95 15.60 7.47
CA ILE A 235 3.17 16.67 6.84
C ILE A 235 2.02 17.01 7.78
N ILE A 236 2.19 18.08 8.56
CA ILE A 236 1.24 18.56 9.57
C ILE A 236 0.80 19.96 9.18
N LEU A 237 -0.51 20.17 8.98
CA LEU A 237 -1.07 21.43 8.48
C LEU A 237 -2.37 21.77 9.22
N ASP A 238 -2.49 22.98 9.77
CA ASP A 238 -3.80 23.57 10.11
C ASP A 238 -4.35 24.27 8.87
N ARG A 239 -5.35 23.66 8.23
CA ARG A 239 -6.00 24.25 7.06
C ARG A 239 -6.63 25.62 7.32
N PHE A 240 -7.00 25.94 8.57
CA PHE A 240 -7.54 27.25 8.95
C PHE A 240 -6.46 28.34 9.12
N SER A 241 -5.17 28.00 8.98
CA SER A 241 -4.06 28.96 8.95
C SER A 241 -3.81 29.60 7.57
N PHE A 242 -4.38 29.03 6.51
CA PHE A 242 -4.23 29.50 5.13
C PHE A 242 -5.27 30.59 4.77
N GLU A 243 -5.08 31.27 3.63
CA GLU A 243 -6.00 32.33 3.13
C GLU A 243 -7.46 31.87 2.95
N ASN A 244 -7.66 30.57 2.80
CA ASN A 244 -8.94 29.88 2.99
C ASN A 244 -8.70 28.44 3.46
N ALA A 245 -9.69 27.83 4.11
CA ALA A 245 -9.61 26.46 4.59
C ALA A 245 -10.13 25.42 3.57
N ASN A 246 -10.25 25.78 2.29
CA ASN A 246 -10.78 24.88 1.27
C ASN A 246 -9.70 23.91 0.79
N SER A 247 -10.12 22.71 0.42
CA SER A 247 -9.29 21.74 -0.27
C SER A 247 -9.98 21.04 -1.41
N ILE A 248 -9.18 20.51 -2.34
CA ILE A 248 -9.66 19.58 -3.35
C ILE A 248 -8.83 18.30 -3.34
N ILE A 249 -9.50 17.15 -3.40
CA ILE A 249 -8.88 15.84 -3.49
C ILE A 249 -9.24 15.26 -4.86
N LEU A 250 -8.24 15.19 -5.72
CA LEU A 250 -8.36 14.62 -7.06
C LEU A 250 -7.75 13.22 -7.03
N ALA A 251 -8.61 12.21 -7.13
CA ALA A 251 -8.21 10.81 -7.24
C ALA A 251 -8.69 10.24 -8.57
N LYS A 252 -8.12 9.12 -9.02
CA LYS A 252 -8.73 8.34 -10.08
C LYS A 252 -9.91 7.54 -9.52
N SER A 253 -11.01 7.53 -10.26
CA SER A 253 -12.18 6.66 -10.06
C SER A 253 -11.83 5.19 -9.78
N GLY A 254 -12.77 4.44 -9.17
CA GLY A 254 -12.74 2.99 -8.89
C GLY A 254 -12.39 2.06 -10.06
N ALA A 255 -12.06 2.59 -11.23
CA ALA A 255 -11.20 2.03 -12.26
C ALA A 255 -9.85 1.48 -11.71
N GLY A 256 -9.92 0.27 -11.16
CA GLY A 256 -8.80 -0.66 -11.05
C GLY A 256 -9.18 -2.04 -10.53
N LYS A 257 -10.10 -2.11 -9.57
CA LYS A 257 -10.31 -3.26 -8.68
C LYS A 257 -10.75 -4.57 -9.38
N SER A 258 -11.24 -4.49 -10.61
CA SER A 258 -11.80 -5.64 -11.35
C SER A 258 -10.77 -6.59 -12.03
N ILE A 259 -11.08 -7.89 -11.99
CA ILE A 259 -10.39 -8.99 -12.68
C ILE A 259 -11.24 -9.58 -13.81
N ALA A 260 -10.62 -10.33 -14.74
CA ALA A 260 -11.31 -10.82 -15.93
C ALA A 260 -12.31 -11.97 -15.65
N TYR A 261 -13.45 -11.99 -16.35
CA TYR A 261 -14.56 -12.97 -16.25
C TYR A 261 -14.15 -14.45 -16.04
N HIS A 262 -13.06 -14.89 -16.67
CA HIS A 262 -12.61 -16.29 -16.62
C HIS A 262 -11.61 -16.61 -15.51
N GLU A 263 -11.14 -15.63 -14.74
CA GLU A 263 -10.19 -15.89 -13.66
C GLU A 263 -10.84 -16.73 -12.56
N PRO A 264 -10.15 -17.76 -12.05
CA PRO A 264 -10.65 -18.58 -10.96
C PRO A 264 -10.47 -17.84 -9.63
N VAL A 265 -11.46 -17.98 -8.75
CA VAL A 265 -11.46 -17.50 -7.37
C VAL A 265 -11.79 -18.68 -6.46
N LEU A 266 -11.11 -18.74 -5.31
CA LEU A 266 -11.39 -19.71 -4.26
C LEU A 266 -12.38 -19.11 -3.26
N TYR A 267 -13.57 -19.69 -3.18
CA TYR A 267 -14.67 -19.18 -2.37
C TYR A 267 -15.38 -20.29 -1.58
N ASP A 268 -16.15 -19.90 -0.56
CA ASP A 268 -17.07 -20.77 0.18
C ASP A 268 -18.43 -20.05 0.27
N ASP A 269 -19.48 -20.70 -0.21
CA ASP A 269 -20.87 -20.20 -0.24
C ASP A 269 -21.73 -20.84 0.88
N GLY A 270 -21.09 -21.26 1.97
CA GLY A 270 -21.71 -21.96 3.09
C GLY A 270 -21.88 -23.47 2.89
N SER A 271 -21.70 -23.96 1.65
CA SER A 271 -21.68 -25.41 1.36
C SER A 271 -20.27 -26.00 1.22
N GLY A 272 -19.25 -25.25 1.62
CA GLY A 272 -17.85 -25.64 1.66
C GLY A 272 -17.03 -25.06 0.50
N PRO A 273 -15.68 -25.02 0.63
CA PRO A 273 -14.79 -24.43 -0.36
C PRO A 273 -14.95 -24.99 -1.78
N LYS A 274 -14.89 -24.10 -2.77
CA LYS A 274 -14.98 -24.37 -4.21
C LYS A 274 -14.02 -23.45 -4.97
N LEU A 275 -13.41 -23.99 -6.03
CA LEU A 275 -12.72 -23.19 -7.03
C LEU A 275 -13.62 -23.01 -8.26
N GLY A 276 -14.06 -21.78 -8.54
CA GLY A 276 -14.89 -21.44 -9.69
C GLY A 276 -14.42 -20.17 -10.38
N LYS A 277 -15.00 -19.84 -11.54
CA LYS A 277 -14.70 -18.59 -12.27
C LYS A 277 -15.49 -17.43 -11.65
N ILE A 278 -14.87 -16.26 -11.51
CA ILE A 278 -15.51 -15.09 -10.89
C ILE A 278 -16.77 -14.64 -11.63
N GLY A 279 -16.76 -14.52 -12.97
CA GLY A 279 -17.93 -14.06 -13.72
C GLY A 279 -19.17 -14.93 -13.46
N PRO A 280 -19.15 -16.25 -13.74
CA PRO A 280 -20.22 -17.18 -13.40
C PRO A 280 -20.56 -17.35 -11.90
N LEU A 281 -19.81 -16.73 -10.99
CA LEU A 281 -20.13 -16.65 -9.58
C LEU A 281 -20.94 -15.38 -9.31
N VAL A 282 -20.41 -14.20 -9.67
CA VAL A 282 -21.08 -12.90 -9.50
C VAL A 282 -22.40 -12.85 -10.29
N GLU A 283 -22.41 -13.27 -11.55
CA GLU A 283 -23.62 -13.37 -12.38
C GLU A 283 -24.71 -14.24 -11.72
N ARG A 284 -24.33 -15.31 -11.01
CA ARG A 284 -25.28 -16.16 -10.30
C ARG A 284 -25.83 -15.47 -9.05
N LEU A 285 -24.98 -14.77 -8.31
CA LEU A 285 -25.36 -14.00 -7.13
C LEU A 285 -26.33 -12.89 -7.54
N ILE A 286 -26.04 -12.16 -8.62
CA ILE A 286 -26.93 -11.14 -9.21
C ILE A 286 -28.28 -11.76 -9.59
N CYS A 287 -28.30 -12.88 -10.32
CA CYS A 287 -29.54 -13.59 -10.66
C CYS A 287 -30.31 -14.17 -9.45
N GLN A 288 -29.69 -14.32 -8.28
CA GLN A 288 -30.31 -14.87 -7.09
C GLN A 288 -30.84 -13.79 -6.13
N ASN A 289 -30.15 -12.66 -6.03
CA ASN A 289 -30.42 -11.61 -5.04
C ASN A 289 -30.85 -10.27 -5.66
N GLY A 290 -30.84 -10.15 -7.00
CA GLY A 290 -30.98 -8.88 -7.72
C GLY A 290 -29.62 -8.27 -8.08
N SER A 291 -29.61 -7.38 -9.08
CA SER A 291 -28.50 -6.44 -9.32
C SER A 291 -28.91 -5.10 -8.72
N GLN A 292 -28.00 -4.45 -8.00
CA GLN A 292 -28.15 -3.05 -7.59
C GLN A 292 -26.87 -2.28 -7.98
N PRO A 293 -26.98 -1.00 -8.35
CA PRO A 293 -25.80 -0.16 -8.56
C PRO A 293 -24.99 -0.09 -7.26
N ILE A 294 -23.68 -0.24 -7.38
CA ILE A 294 -22.71 -0.12 -6.29
C ILE A 294 -22.00 1.22 -6.42
N ASP A 295 -21.54 1.54 -7.63
CA ASP A 295 -21.04 2.87 -8.04
C ASP A 295 -21.52 3.16 -9.49
N GLN A 296 -21.01 4.22 -10.11
CA GLN A 296 -21.36 4.63 -11.48
C GLN A 296 -21.05 3.58 -12.57
N GLU A 297 -20.02 2.75 -12.37
CA GLU A 297 -19.59 1.71 -13.32
C GLU A 297 -19.94 0.28 -12.86
N LEU A 298 -19.99 0.04 -11.54
CA LEU A 298 -20.22 -1.26 -10.89
C LEU A 298 -21.69 -1.48 -10.54
N GLU A 299 -22.23 -2.62 -10.97
CA GLU A 299 -23.49 -3.19 -10.48
C GLU A 299 -23.25 -4.57 -9.86
N GLY A 300 -24.01 -4.96 -8.83
CA GLY A 300 -23.71 -6.17 -8.08
C GLY A 300 -24.68 -6.52 -6.95
N VAL A 301 -24.16 -7.31 -6.01
CA VAL A 301 -24.86 -7.78 -4.80
C VAL A 301 -24.07 -7.34 -3.57
N ILE A 302 -24.76 -6.74 -2.59
CA ILE A 302 -24.18 -6.46 -1.26
C ILE A 302 -24.50 -7.61 -0.32
N ASN A 303 -23.55 -7.95 0.55
CA ASN A 303 -23.59 -9.08 1.49
C ASN A 303 -24.03 -10.42 0.85
N PRO A 304 -23.37 -10.90 -0.22
CA PRO A 304 -23.74 -12.10 -0.99
C PRO A 304 -23.67 -13.45 -0.23
N GLY A 305 -23.47 -13.47 1.10
CA GLY A 305 -23.34 -14.70 1.90
C GLY A 305 -22.09 -15.53 1.57
N LEU A 306 -21.11 -14.93 0.91
CA LEU A 306 -19.93 -15.57 0.35
C LEU A 306 -18.69 -15.29 1.23
N LYS A 307 -17.76 -16.25 1.30
CA LYS A 307 -16.40 -16.05 1.83
C LYS A 307 -15.34 -16.33 0.77
N VAL A 308 -14.17 -15.68 0.89
CA VAL A 308 -13.00 -15.93 0.03
C VAL A 308 -11.72 -16.04 0.86
N TYR A 309 -10.69 -16.64 0.28
CA TYR A 309 -9.39 -16.80 0.94
C TYR A 309 -8.54 -15.53 0.80
N THR A 310 -8.02 -15.01 1.89
CA THR A 310 -7.27 -13.74 1.99
C THR A 310 -6.02 -13.89 2.86
N PHE A 311 -5.30 -12.79 3.14
CA PHE A 311 -4.37 -12.69 4.26
C PHE A 311 -4.56 -11.39 5.04
N ASN A 312 -4.21 -11.38 6.32
CA ASN A 312 -4.28 -10.20 7.20
C ASN A 312 -2.96 -9.45 7.32
N GLN A 313 -2.96 -8.31 8.01
CA GLN A 313 -1.76 -7.46 8.23
C GLN A 313 -0.55 -8.21 8.81
N LYS A 314 -0.75 -9.31 9.57
CA LYS A 314 0.32 -10.19 10.09
C LYS A 314 0.87 -11.17 9.03
N LEU A 315 0.48 -11.01 7.77
CA LEU A 315 0.77 -11.87 6.61
C LEU A 315 0.31 -13.32 6.82
N LYS A 316 -0.79 -13.52 7.59
CA LYS A 316 -1.40 -14.81 7.88
C LYS A 316 -2.65 -15.03 7.05
N ALA A 317 -2.80 -16.24 6.49
CA ALA A 317 -3.82 -16.54 5.50
C ALA A 317 -5.11 -17.08 6.16
N GLU A 318 -6.26 -16.54 5.76
CA GLU A 318 -7.56 -16.75 6.43
C GLU A 318 -8.75 -16.70 5.46
N TRP A 319 -9.97 -16.99 5.94
CA TRP A 319 -11.23 -16.94 5.17
C TRP A 319 -12.09 -15.75 5.64
N ALA A 320 -12.06 -14.65 4.89
CA ALA A 320 -12.84 -13.44 5.17
C ALA A 320 -14.18 -13.42 4.41
N LYS A 321 -15.11 -12.55 4.82
CA LYS A 321 -16.41 -12.40 4.15
C LYS A 321 -16.30 -11.51 2.92
N VAL A 322 -17.12 -11.80 1.92
CA VAL A 322 -17.33 -10.90 0.77
C VAL A 322 -18.51 -10.01 1.10
N THR A 323 -18.27 -8.70 0.96
CA THR A 323 -19.20 -7.64 1.33
C THR A 323 -19.91 -7.07 0.11
N VAL A 324 -19.23 -7.08 -1.04
CA VAL A 324 -19.80 -6.75 -2.35
C VAL A 324 -19.28 -7.74 -3.39
N ALA A 325 -20.16 -8.21 -4.27
CA ALA A 325 -19.81 -8.98 -5.46
C ALA A 325 -20.38 -8.27 -6.70
N ALA A 326 -19.53 -7.69 -7.53
CA ALA A 326 -19.93 -6.73 -8.57
C ALA A 326 -19.28 -6.98 -9.94
N ARG A 327 -19.85 -6.35 -10.97
CA ARG A 327 -19.36 -6.34 -12.35
C ARG A 327 -19.41 -4.92 -12.92
N LYS A 328 -18.47 -4.59 -13.81
CA LYS A 328 -18.50 -3.36 -14.61
C LYS A 328 -18.06 -3.57 -16.04
N LYS A 329 -18.37 -2.62 -16.92
CA LYS A 329 -18.01 -2.70 -18.35
C LYS A 329 -16.50 -2.91 -18.52
N SER A 330 -16.16 -3.85 -19.40
CA SER A 330 -14.79 -4.28 -19.63
C SER A 330 -14.01 -3.26 -20.46
N PRO A 331 -12.81 -2.82 -20.04
CA PRO A 331 -11.98 -1.93 -20.85
C PRO A 331 -11.47 -2.62 -22.11
N LYS A 332 -11.06 -1.86 -23.13
CA LYS A 332 -10.57 -2.40 -24.42
C LYS A 332 -9.41 -3.42 -24.25
N ASN A 333 -8.53 -3.15 -23.29
CA ASN A 333 -7.32 -3.93 -23.01
C ASN A 333 -7.25 -4.37 -21.54
N LEU A 334 -6.69 -5.55 -21.31
CA LEU A 334 -6.45 -6.18 -20.01
C LEU A 334 -4.99 -6.65 -19.94
N TYR A 335 -4.41 -6.65 -18.74
CA TYR A 335 -3.03 -7.03 -18.50
C TYR A 335 -2.99 -8.40 -17.85
N ARG A 336 -2.18 -9.32 -18.39
CA ARG A 336 -1.92 -10.62 -17.76
C ARG A 336 -0.48 -10.70 -17.26
N PHE A 337 -0.35 -10.81 -15.95
CA PHE A 337 0.91 -11.06 -15.27
C PHE A 337 1.13 -12.58 -15.21
N THR A 338 2.36 -13.03 -15.45
CA THR A 338 2.77 -14.42 -15.28
C THR A 338 4.01 -14.49 -14.40
N THR A 339 3.95 -15.30 -13.33
CA THR A 339 5.04 -15.46 -12.37
C THR A 339 6.00 -16.61 -12.74
N ALA A 340 7.16 -16.71 -12.09
CA ALA A 340 8.17 -17.72 -12.39
C ALA A 340 7.71 -19.16 -12.11
N SER A 341 6.83 -19.39 -11.13
CA SER A 341 6.16 -20.68 -10.95
C SER A 341 4.94 -20.88 -11.85
N GLY A 342 4.65 -19.95 -12.76
CA GLY A 342 3.63 -20.07 -13.81
C GLY A 342 2.19 -19.74 -13.38
N ARG A 343 2.01 -18.94 -12.32
CA ARG A 343 0.70 -18.38 -11.97
C ARG A 343 0.36 -17.31 -13.01
N GLN A 344 -0.91 -17.10 -13.27
CA GLN A 344 -1.35 -16.04 -14.16
C GLN A 344 -2.59 -15.36 -13.60
N ILE A 345 -2.61 -14.03 -13.56
CA ILE A 345 -3.82 -13.26 -13.29
C ILE A 345 -4.03 -12.26 -14.41
N THR A 346 -5.26 -12.13 -14.90
CA THR A 346 -5.64 -11.15 -15.93
C THR A 346 -6.52 -10.08 -15.30
N THR A 347 -6.06 -8.83 -15.28
CA THR A 347 -6.66 -7.70 -14.56
C THR A 347 -6.85 -6.50 -15.48
N THR A 348 -7.56 -5.47 -15.02
CA THR A 348 -7.47 -4.14 -15.66
C THR A 348 -6.07 -3.54 -15.44
N ALA A 349 -5.70 -2.52 -16.23
CA ALA A 349 -4.39 -1.86 -16.15
C ALA A 349 -4.11 -1.23 -14.77
N ASP A 350 -5.18 -0.81 -14.10
CA ASP A 350 -5.11 0.00 -12.89
C ASP A 350 -5.26 -0.82 -11.61
N HIS A 351 -5.57 -2.11 -11.76
CA HIS A 351 -5.74 -3.08 -10.67
C HIS A 351 -4.50 -3.19 -9.79
N ASN A 352 -4.67 -3.02 -8.47
CA ASN A 352 -3.55 -3.11 -7.56
C ASN A 352 -3.21 -4.58 -7.27
N LEU A 353 -1.96 -4.97 -7.56
CA LEU A 353 -1.37 -6.24 -7.15
C LEU A 353 -0.43 -6.00 -5.97
N ILE A 354 -0.43 -6.93 -5.01
CA ILE A 354 0.50 -6.83 -3.88
C ILE A 354 1.92 -7.18 -4.33
N THR A 355 2.91 -6.44 -3.86
CA THR A 355 4.34 -6.70 -4.04
C THR A 355 5.10 -6.55 -2.70
N ILE A 356 6.41 -6.84 -2.72
CA ILE A 356 7.32 -6.57 -1.61
C ILE A 356 8.52 -5.75 -2.12
N LYS A 357 8.78 -4.60 -1.50
CA LYS A 357 9.91 -3.71 -1.79
C LYS A 357 10.47 -3.17 -0.48
N ASN A 358 11.80 -3.16 -0.32
CA ASN A 358 12.50 -2.69 0.88
C ASN A 358 11.91 -3.25 2.21
N CYS A 359 11.71 -4.57 2.29
CA CYS A 359 11.02 -5.29 3.38
C CYS A 359 9.55 -4.92 3.63
N GLN A 360 8.95 -3.97 2.91
CA GLN A 360 7.54 -3.59 3.06
C GLN A 360 6.67 -4.31 2.03
N VAL A 361 5.53 -4.82 2.49
CA VAL A 361 4.49 -5.40 1.64
C VAL A 361 3.48 -4.30 1.30
N GLY A 362 3.27 -4.03 0.01
CA GLY A 362 2.49 -2.88 -0.47
C GLY A 362 1.77 -3.17 -1.78
N ALA A 363 0.87 -2.28 -2.19
CA ALA A 363 -0.02 -2.47 -3.33
C ALA A 363 0.39 -1.59 -4.53
N ILE A 364 0.85 -2.21 -5.62
CA ILE A 364 1.28 -1.52 -6.85
C ILE A 364 0.27 -1.71 -7.98
N ALA A 365 0.07 -0.68 -8.80
CA ALA A 365 -0.80 -0.78 -9.97
C ALA A 365 -0.30 -1.86 -10.96
N GLY A 366 -1.20 -2.58 -11.63
CA GLY A 366 -0.84 -3.58 -12.63
C GLY A 366 0.06 -3.01 -13.73
N ARG A 367 -0.24 -1.79 -14.22
CA ARG A 367 0.59 -1.03 -15.17
C ARG A 367 2.02 -0.73 -14.66
N MET A 368 2.23 -0.74 -13.35
CA MET A 368 3.51 -0.45 -12.68
C MET A 368 4.32 -1.69 -12.31
N VAL A 369 3.71 -2.88 -12.34
CA VAL A 369 4.40 -4.15 -12.12
C VAL A 369 5.42 -4.35 -13.23
N ARG A 370 6.69 -4.55 -12.87
CA ARG A 370 7.79 -4.79 -13.81
C ARG A 370 8.20 -6.26 -13.80
N LEU A 371 8.94 -6.68 -14.82
CA LEU A 371 9.61 -7.99 -14.79
C LEU A 371 10.61 -8.01 -13.62
N GLY A 372 10.57 -9.06 -12.80
CA GLY A 372 11.36 -9.19 -11.58
C GLY A 372 10.66 -8.74 -10.29
N ASP A 373 9.55 -7.96 -10.34
CA ASP A 373 8.76 -7.66 -9.14
C ASP A 373 8.16 -8.95 -8.56
N TYR A 374 8.16 -9.10 -7.23
CA TYR A 374 7.70 -10.31 -6.54
C TYR A 374 6.26 -10.17 -6.07
N LEU A 375 5.37 -11.07 -6.50
CA LEU A 375 3.96 -11.07 -6.09
C LEU A 375 3.70 -12.20 -5.08
N PRO A 376 2.87 -12.00 -4.03
CA PRO A 376 2.60 -13.02 -3.03
C PRO A 376 1.57 -14.02 -3.54
N LEU A 377 1.87 -15.29 -3.29
CA LEU A 377 0.98 -16.43 -3.47
C LEU A 377 0.71 -17.06 -2.10
N ALA A 378 -0.38 -17.82 -1.95
CA ALA A 378 -0.60 -18.59 -0.73
C ALA A 378 0.44 -19.72 -0.60
N ARG A 379 1.23 -19.74 0.49
CA ARG A 379 2.15 -20.86 0.83
C ARG A 379 1.39 -22.12 1.23
N GLN A 380 0.25 -21.96 1.91
CA GLN A 380 -0.67 -23.04 2.26
C GLN A 380 -2.13 -22.53 2.27
N ILE A 381 -3.07 -23.41 1.89
CA ILE A 381 -4.51 -23.18 2.05
C ILE A 381 -5.01 -23.95 3.28
N GLN A 382 -5.66 -23.23 4.20
CA GLN A 382 -6.42 -23.81 5.30
C GLN A 382 -7.84 -24.17 4.80
N PRO A 383 -8.38 -25.36 5.14
CA PRO A 383 -9.77 -25.67 4.83
C PRO A 383 -10.72 -24.77 5.64
N SER A 384 -11.76 -24.24 5.00
CA SER A 384 -12.86 -23.55 5.70
C SER A 384 -13.57 -24.50 6.67
N GLN A 385 -14.16 -23.96 7.72
CA GLN A 385 -14.96 -24.70 8.71
C GLN A 385 -16.35 -25.14 8.19
N GLY A 386 -16.63 -24.98 6.88
CA GLY A 386 -17.90 -25.35 6.25
C GLY A 386 -18.24 -26.85 6.32
N LEU A 387 -19.51 -27.17 6.07
CA LEU A 387 -20.04 -28.54 6.08
C LEU A 387 -19.34 -29.41 5.02
N ASN A 388 -18.40 -30.26 5.45
CA ASN A 388 -17.78 -31.26 4.59
C ASN A 388 -18.86 -32.17 3.99
N GLN A 389 -19.09 -32.08 2.67
CA GLN A 389 -20.04 -32.97 2.00
C GLN A 389 -19.62 -34.43 2.19
N THR A 390 -20.39 -35.22 2.93
CA THR A 390 -20.09 -36.65 3.17
C THR A 390 -20.73 -37.55 2.12
N GLN A 391 -21.84 -37.10 1.52
CA GLN A 391 -22.66 -37.86 0.56
C GLN A 391 -23.01 -37.03 -0.68
N LEU A 392 -23.03 -37.69 -1.84
CA LEU A 392 -23.67 -37.16 -3.05
C LEU A 392 -25.13 -37.64 -3.10
N ASN A 393 -26.05 -36.70 -3.31
CA ASN A 393 -27.44 -37.01 -3.61
C ASN A 393 -27.59 -37.21 -5.13
N LEU A 394 -27.54 -38.47 -5.58
CA LEU A 394 -27.64 -38.83 -6.98
C LEU A 394 -29.00 -38.47 -7.59
N PHE A 395 -30.07 -38.49 -6.79
CA PHE A 395 -31.40 -38.10 -7.24
C PHE A 395 -31.38 -36.65 -7.76
N GLN A 396 -30.87 -35.72 -6.94
CA GLN A 396 -30.72 -34.31 -7.31
C GLN A 396 -29.65 -34.08 -8.40
N LEU A 397 -28.56 -34.85 -8.40
CA LEU A 397 -27.47 -34.74 -9.36
C LEU A 397 -27.87 -35.18 -10.78
N LEU A 398 -28.70 -36.22 -10.89
CA LEU A 398 -29.10 -36.85 -12.15
C LEU A 398 -30.50 -36.44 -12.63
N LYS A 399 -31.11 -35.42 -12.03
CA LYS A 399 -32.51 -35.01 -12.26
C LYS A 399 -32.92 -34.75 -13.71
N HIS A 400 -31.96 -34.48 -14.60
CA HIS A 400 -32.16 -34.19 -16.02
C HIS A 400 -31.73 -35.35 -16.95
N SER A 401 -31.31 -36.49 -16.40
CA SER A 401 -30.87 -37.65 -17.19
C SER A 401 -32.07 -38.53 -17.59
N SER A 402 -32.54 -38.37 -18.83
CA SER A 402 -33.64 -39.12 -19.48
C SER A 402 -33.44 -40.64 -19.61
N HIS A 403 -32.30 -41.17 -19.14
CA HIS A 403 -31.91 -42.57 -19.26
C HIS A 403 -31.75 -43.28 -17.90
N ILE A 404 -32.12 -42.60 -16.81
CA ILE A 404 -32.07 -43.12 -15.44
C ILE A 404 -33.48 -43.44 -14.97
N TYR A 405 -33.60 -44.57 -14.28
CA TYR A 405 -34.84 -45.12 -13.76
C TYR A 405 -34.72 -45.32 -12.23
N VAL A 406 -35.82 -45.12 -11.53
CA VAL A 406 -35.95 -45.26 -10.07
C VAL A 406 -36.69 -46.57 -9.75
N SER A 407 -36.24 -47.31 -8.75
CA SER A 407 -36.93 -48.50 -8.22
C SER A 407 -37.00 -48.48 -6.68
N GLY A 408 -37.93 -49.25 -6.12
CA GLY A 408 -38.20 -49.30 -4.66
C GLY A 408 -39.44 -48.52 -4.20
N PHE A 409 -40.13 -47.81 -5.11
CA PHE A 409 -41.27 -46.92 -4.77
C PHE A 409 -42.66 -47.55 -5.00
N GLY A 410 -42.74 -48.81 -5.46
CA GLY A 410 -44.01 -49.41 -5.91
C GLY A 410 -45.12 -49.41 -4.86
N LYS A 411 -44.80 -49.62 -3.57
CA LYS A 411 -45.79 -49.51 -2.47
C LYS A 411 -46.44 -48.12 -2.39
N PHE A 412 -45.68 -47.06 -2.65
CA PHE A 412 -46.16 -45.68 -2.60
C PHE A 412 -47.01 -45.32 -3.84
N ILE A 413 -46.62 -45.82 -5.02
CA ILE A 413 -47.47 -45.73 -6.23
C ILE A 413 -48.78 -46.49 -6.02
N LYS A 414 -48.74 -47.70 -5.44
CA LYS A 414 -49.95 -48.49 -5.14
C LYS A 414 -50.93 -47.73 -4.24
N ALA A 415 -50.44 -47.08 -3.18
CA ALA A 415 -51.24 -46.29 -2.25
C ALA A 415 -51.88 -45.04 -2.88
N ASN A 416 -51.22 -44.41 -3.85
CA ASN A 416 -51.68 -43.16 -4.49
C ASN A 416 -52.25 -43.36 -5.91
N LYS A 417 -52.43 -44.61 -6.35
CA LYS A 417 -52.72 -44.95 -7.76
C LYS A 417 -53.97 -44.26 -8.33
N GLN A 418 -55.05 -44.14 -7.56
CA GLN A 418 -56.27 -43.46 -7.99
C GLN A 418 -56.05 -41.94 -8.13
N LYS A 419 -55.42 -41.29 -7.14
CA LYS A 419 -55.07 -39.86 -7.20
C LYS A 419 -54.18 -39.54 -8.40
N LEU A 420 -53.15 -40.35 -8.64
CA LEU A 420 -52.24 -40.19 -9.78
C LEU A 420 -52.95 -40.40 -11.13
N LYS A 421 -53.86 -41.37 -11.24
CA LYS A 421 -54.65 -41.59 -12.46
C LYS A 421 -55.62 -40.44 -12.75
N ALA A 422 -56.20 -39.83 -11.71
CA ALA A 422 -57.06 -38.65 -11.83
C ALA A 422 -56.28 -37.37 -12.21
N ALA A 423 -55.01 -37.28 -11.81
CA ALA A 423 -54.18 -36.10 -12.05
C ALA A 423 -53.66 -35.95 -13.50
N GLY A 424 -53.62 -37.04 -14.28
CA GLY A 424 -53.22 -37.01 -15.70
C GLY A 424 -51.80 -36.48 -15.98
N LEU A 425 -50.86 -36.68 -15.05
CA LEU A 425 -49.52 -36.08 -15.05
C LEU A 425 -48.72 -36.36 -16.34
N ASN A 426 -48.89 -37.55 -16.92
CA ASN A 426 -48.29 -37.90 -18.21
C ASN A 426 -49.10 -39.04 -18.86
N PRO A 427 -50.05 -38.74 -19.76
CA PRO A 427 -50.98 -39.74 -20.31
C PRO A 427 -50.31 -40.98 -20.93
N ARG A 428 -49.08 -40.83 -21.46
CA ARG A 428 -48.30 -41.93 -22.05
C ARG A 428 -47.71 -42.88 -21.01
N LEU A 429 -47.43 -42.40 -19.80
CA LEU A 429 -46.83 -43.16 -18.70
C LEU A 429 -47.86 -43.56 -17.63
N ASP A 430 -48.91 -42.76 -17.43
CA ASP A 430 -49.99 -43.00 -16.45
C ASP A 430 -50.70 -44.34 -16.70
N ARG A 431 -50.86 -44.72 -17.98
CA ARG A 431 -51.39 -46.05 -18.38
C ARG A 431 -50.59 -47.23 -17.81
N TYR A 432 -49.34 -47.04 -17.42
CA TYR A 432 -48.46 -48.04 -16.82
C TYR A 432 -48.34 -47.95 -15.29
N LEU A 433 -49.11 -47.08 -14.61
CA LEU A 433 -49.12 -46.97 -13.14
C LEU A 433 -49.34 -48.30 -12.41
N TYR A 434 -50.03 -49.27 -13.04
CA TYR A 434 -50.18 -50.62 -12.48
C TYR A 434 -48.87 -51.42 -12.44
N LEU A 435 -47.99 -51.27 -13.44
CA LEU A 435 -46.66 -51.89 -13.46
C LEU A 435 -45.72 -51.22 -12.44
N TYR A 436 -45.78 -49.89 -12.34
CA TYR A 436 -44.98 -49.15 -11.34
C TYR A 436 -45.44 -49.47 -9.91
N ALA A 437 -46.74 -49.71 -9.67
CA ALA A 437 -47.25 -50.21 -8.39
C ALA A 437 -46.72 -51.62 -8.03
N GLN A 438 -46.36 -52.44 -9.03
CA GLN A 438 -45.65 -53.72 -8.87
C GLN A 438 -44.11 -53.55 -8.76
N ASN A 439 -43.64 -52.31 -8.54
CA ASN A 439 -42.23 -51.96 -8.35
C ASN A 439 -41.33 -52.13 -9.60
N ARG A 440 -41.91 -52.13 -10.82
CA ARG A 440 -41.11 -51.92 -12.05
C ARG A 440 -40.35 -50.58 -11.97
N PRO A 441 -39.12 -50.49 -12.52
CA PRO A 441 -38.41 -49.22 -12.62
C PRO A 441 -39.20 -48.18 -13.41
N LEU A 442 -39.34 -46.96 -12.89
CA LEU A 442 -39.96 -45.83 -13.61
C LEU A 442 -38.92 -44.80 -14.03
N PRO A 443 -39.13 -44.06 -15.14
CA PRO A 443 -38.26 -42.96 -15.53
C PRO A 443 -38.10 -41.90 -14.42
N LEU A 444 -36.88 -41.39 -14.23
CA LEU A 444 -36.54 -40.44 -13.17
C LEU A 444 -37.25 -39.08 -13.30
N ASP A 445 -37.41 -38.59 -14.53
CA ASP A 445 -38.17 -37.38 -14.89
C ASP A 445 -39.66 -37.50 -14.54
N TYR A 446 -40.30 -38.62 -14.89
CA TYR A 446 -41.69 -38.90 -14.52
C TYR A 446 -41.85 -39.11 -13.00
N PHE A 447 -40.85 -39.70 -12.32
CA PHE A 447 -40.84 -39.77 -10.86
C PHE A 447 -40.82 -38.38 -10.22
N TYR A 448 -40.05 -37.43 -10.77
CA TYR A 448 -40.05 -36.03 -10.31
C TYR A 448 -41.44 -35.38 -10.43
N GLN A 449 -42.18 -35.62 -11.52
CA GLN A 449 -43.55 -35.15 -11.68
C GLN A 449 -44.49 -35.74 -10.60
N ILE A 450 -44.38 -37.04 -10.33
CA ILE A 450 -45.17 -37.75 -9.31
C ILE A 450 -44.92 -37.20 -7.90
N ILE A 451 -43.65 -37.01 -7.49
CA ILE A 451 -43.36 -36.53 -6.13
C ILE A 451 -43.74 -35.06 -5.94
N ASN A 452 -43.61 -34.22 -6.98
CA ASN A 452 -44.03 -32.83 -6.94
C ASN A 452 -45.56 -32.73 -6.78
N PHE A 453 -46.33 -33.48 -7.57
CA PHE A 453 -47.79 -33.53 -7.45
C PHE A 453 -48.27 -34.03 -6.08
N LEU A 454 -47.58 -35.02 -5.50
CA LEU A 454 -47.91 -35.57 -4.19
C LEU A 454 -47.29 -34.81 -3.00
N GLY A 455 -46.65 -33.66 -3.24
CA GLY A 455 -46.04 -32.82 -2.19
C GLY A 455 -44.85 -33.46 -1.46
N VAL A 456 -44.26 -34.52 -2.01
CA VAL A 456 -43.14 -35.25 -1.37
C VAL A 456 -41.82 -34.55 -1.68
N LYS A 457 -41.17 -34.02 -0.65
CA LYS A 457 -39.87 -33.34 -0.81
C LYS A 457 -38.78 -34.34 -1.27
N PRO A 458 -37.92 -33.98 -2.26
CA PRO A 458 -36.78 -34.78 -2.70
C PRO A 458 -35.78 -35.23 -1.60
N THR A 459 -35.84 -34.60 -0.43
CA THR A 459 -34.99 -34.87 0.74
C THR A 459 -35.58 -35.90 1.71
N ASP A 460 -36.84 -36.34 1.53
CA ASP A 460 -37.53 -37.29 2.42
C ASP A 460 -36.71 -38.58 2.61
N SER A 461 -36.64 -39.03 3.87
CA SER A 461 -36.18 -40.35 4.30
C SER A 461 -36.63 -41.52 3.40
N LYS A 462 -37.85 -41.46 2.86
CA LYS A 462 -38.44 -42.47 1.96
C LYS A 462 -37.77 -42.47 0.58
N VAL A 463 -37.43 -41.29 0.05
CA VAL A 463 -36.70 -41.13 -1.23
C VAL A 463 -35.24 -41.58 -1.06
N GLY A 464 -34.65 -41.36 0.11
CA GLY A 464 -33.28 -41.79 0.44
C GLY A 464 -33.04 -43.31 0.40
N LYS A 465 -34.10 -44.14 0.43
CA LYS A 465 -34.02 -45.62 0.35
C LYS A 465 -34.16 -46.17 -1.07
N LEU A 466 -34.33 -45.31 -2.08
CA LEU A 466 -34.56 -45.72 -3.47
C LEU A 466 -33.25 -46.05 -4.20
N LEU A 467 -33.38 -46.85 -5.26
CA LEU A 467 -32.30 -47.30 -6.11
C LEU A 467 -32.43 -46.69 -7.51
N LEU A 468 -31.29 -46.36 -8.12
CA LEU A 468 -31.16 -45.78 -9.46
C LEU A 468 -30.47 -46.79 -10.40
N GLY A 469 -31.01 -46.93 -11.61
CA GLY A 469 -30.52 -47.85 -12.64
C GLY A 469 -30.86 -47.39 -14.05
N SER A 470 -30.55 -48.22 -15.05
CA SER A 470 -31.21 -48.21 -16.36
C SER A 470 -32.48 -49.06 -16.34
N ARG A 471 -33.30 -48.98 -17.40
CA ARG A 471 -34.59 -49.66 -17.56
C ARG A 471 -34.59 -51.15 -17.16
N ASP A 472 -33.55 -51.88 -17.58
CA ASP A 472 -33.44 -53.34 -17.46
C ASP A 472 -32.23 -53.75 -16.58
N SER A 473 -31.84 -52.91 -15.61
CA SER A 473 -30.71 -53.18 -14.71
C SER A 473 -30.98 -54.31 -13.72
N ASP A 474 -30.01 -55.21 -13.55
CA ASP A 474 -29.93 -56.11 -12.39
C ASP A 474 -29.88 -55.26 -11.11
N PRO A 475 -30.74 -55.51 -10.09
CA PRO A 475 -30.67 -54.88 -8.78
C PRO A 475 -29.25 -54.78 -8.18
N LYS A 476 -28.38 -55.78 -8.41
CA LYS A 476 -26.97 -55.80 -7.95
C LYS A 476 -26.11 -54.68 -8.54
N THR A 477 -26.51 -54.12 -9.69
CA THR A 477 -25.81 -53.05 -10.43
C THR A 477 -26.41 -51.66 -10.23
N THR A 478 -27.53 -51.57 -9.50
CA THR A 478 -28.19 -50.31 -9.15
C THR A 478 -27.48 -49.59 -8.01
N TRP A 479 -27.57 -48.26 -7.97
CA TRP A 479 -26.90 -47.40 -6.99
C TRP A 479 -27.93 -46.71 -6.09
N PRO A 480 -27.68 -46.58 -4.77
CA PRO A 480 -28.60 -45.89 -3.88
C PRO A 480 -28.65 -44.39 -4.17
N VAL A 481 -29.81 -43.76 -3.91
CA VAL A 481 -30.01 -42.32 -4.11
C VAL A 481 -28.97 -41.45 -3.37
N LYS A 482 -28.52 -41.87 -2.18
CA LYS A 482 -27.41 -41.23 -1.46
C LYS A 482 -26.19 -42.15 -1.48
N ILE A 483 -25.07 -41.68 -2.02
CA ILE A 483 -23.79 -42.39 -1.99
C ILE A 483 -22.77 -41.66 -1.13
N ASN A 484 -22.02 -42.40 -0.31
CA ASN A 484 -20.91 -41.84 0.44
C ASN A 484 -19.76 -41.46 -0.51
N LEU A 485 -19.14 -40.30 -0.28
CA LEU A 485 -17.84 -39.93 -0.87
C LEU A 485 -16.72 -40.76 -0.23
N SER A 486 -16.70 -42.05 -0.60
CA SER A 486 -15.81 -43.07 -0.08
C SER A 486 -14.43 -43.01 -0.74
N LEU A 487 -13.40 -43.56 -0.06
CA LEU A 487 -12.05 -43.61 -0.64
C LEU A 487 -11.99 -44.39 -1.96
N PRO A 488 -12.66 -45.56 -2.13
CA PRO A 488 -12.69 -46.25 -3.43
C PRO A 488 -13.25 -45.40 -4.57
N LEU A 489 -14.31 -44.61 -4.31
CA LEU A 489 -14.88 -43.70 -5.30
C LEU A 489 -13.89 -42.59 -5.66
N LEU A 490 -13.28 -41.93 -4.67
CA LEU A 490 -12.33 -40.84 -4.91
C LEU A 490 -11.05 -41.30 -5.63
N LYS A 491 -10.54 -42.48 -5.29
CA LYS A 491 -9.43 -43.12 -6.00
C LYS A 491 -9.78 -43.39 -7.47
N LEU A 492 -10.98 -43.95 -7.72
CA LEU A 492 -11.49 -44.20 -9.07
C LEU A 492 -11.67 -42.89 -9.88
N LEU A 493 -12.18 -41.83 -9.25
CA LEU A 493 -12.30 -40.50 -9.88
C LEU A 493 -10.92 -39.89 -10.20
N GLY A 494 -9.95 -39.99 -9.28
CA GLY A 494 -8.57 -39.55 -9.52
C GLY A 494 -7.93 -40.27 -10.70
N PHE A 495 -8.10 -41.58 -10.78
CA PHE A 495 -7.60 -42.39 -11.89
C PHE A 495 -8.33 -42.07 -13.22
N TYR A 496 -9.64 -41.82 -13.17
CA TYR A 496 -10.43 -41.38 -14.32
C TYR A 496 -10.01 -39.99 -14.86
N LEU A 497 -9.51 -39.10 -14.00
CA LEU A 497 -9.06 -37.77 -14.42
C LEU A 497 -7.75 -37.81 -15.21
N ALA A 498 -6.89 -38.79 -14.94
CA ALA A 498 -5.68 -39.08 -15.72
C ALA A 498 -6.01 -39.95 -16.96
N GLU A 499 -6.35 -41.22 -16.74
CA GLU A 499 -6.36 -42.28 -17.76
C GLU A 499 -7.76 -42.62 -18.31
N GLY A 500 -8.79 -41.85 -17.92
CA GLY A 500 -10.18 -42.15 -18.22
C GLY A 500 -10.75 -41.46 -19.45
N CYS A 501 -11.58 -42.17 -20.21
CA CYS A 501 -12.46 -41.62 -21.24
C CYS A 501 -13.92 -41.96 -20.92
N CYS A 502 -14.86 -41.04 -21.17
CA CYS A 502 -16.29 -41.28 -20.99
C CYS A 502 -16.99 -41.24 -22.34
N GLY A 503 -17.49 -42.41 -22.76
CA GLY A 503 -18.33 -42.55 -23.94
C GLY A 503 -19.81 -42.30 -23.61
N PRO A 504 -20.73 -42.54 -24.56
CA PRO A 504 -22.16 -42.31 -24.35
C PRO A 504 -22.74 -43.10 -23.18
N SER A 505 -22.40 -44.39 -23.05
CA SER A 505 -22.99 -45.37 -22.11
C SER A 505 -21.97 -46.12 -21.24
N PHE A 506 -20.68 -45.84 -21.40
CA PHE A 506 -19.60 -46.53 -20.70
C PHE A 506 -18.46 -45.56 -20.33
N VAL A 507 -17.66 -45.98 -19.35
CA VAL A 507 -16.37 -45.36 -19.01
C VAL A 507 -15.25 -46.35 -19.32
N SER A 508 -14.20 -45.91 -20.00
CA SER A 508 -12.98 -46.72 -20.21
C SER A 508 -11.80 -46.12 -19.47
N LEU A 509 -10.96 -46.99 -18.90
CA LEU A 509 -9.76 -46.63 -18.14
C LEU A 509 -8.55 -47.34 -18.74
N SER A 510 -7.58 -46.58 -19.24
CA SER A 510 -6.34 -47.13 -19.82
C SER A 510 -5.36 -47.51 -18.70
N GLN A 511 -4.82 -48.74 -18.69
CA GLN A 511 -3.75 -49.12 -17.75
C GLN A 511 -3.02 -50.40 -18.19
N ASN A 512 -1.69 -50.30 -18.29
CA ASN A 512 -0.80 -51.39 -18.67
C ASN A 512 -0.03 -51.99 -17.48
N GLN A 513 0.07 -51.30 -16.33
CA GLN A 513 0.78 -51.78 -15.14
C GLN A 513 -0.11 -52.66 -14.25
N GLY A 514 0.37 -53.88 -13.92
CA GLY A 514 -0.40 -54.89 -13.18
C GLY A 514 -0.80 -54.51 -11.74
N GLU A 515 0.09 -53.87 -10.99
CA GLU A 515 -0.11 -53.43 -9.60
C GLU A 515 -1.33 -52.49 -9.51
N VAL A 516 -1.29 -51.38 -10.25
CA VAL A 516 -2.38 -50.39 -10.33
C VAL A 516 -3.66 -51.00 -10.90
N LYS A 517 -3.56 -51.84 -11.93
CA LYS A 517 -4.70 -52.55 -12.54
C LYS A 517 -5.43 -53.43 -11.53
N ASN A 518 -4.72 -54.08 -10.61
CA ASN A 518 -5.32 -54.91 -9.56
C ASN A 518 -6.00 -54.07 -8.46
N GLU A 519 -5.43 -52.94 -8.06
CA GLU A 519 -6.12 -52.02 -7.13
C GLU A 519 -7.42 -51.48 -7.73
N VAL A 520 -7.42 -51.01 -8.98
CA VAL A 520 -8.63 -50.46 -9.61
C VAL A 520 -9.73 -51.52 -9.75
N LYS A 521 -9.39 -52.79 -10.06
CA LYS A 521 -10.37 -53.91 -10.01
C LYS A 521 -11.01 -54.04 -8.63
N THR A 522 -10.24 -53.93 -7.56
CA THR A 522 -10.75 -54.02 -6.18
C THR A 522 -11.72 -52.88 -5.87
N TYR A 523 -11.41 -51.65 -6.28
CA TYR A 523 -12.32 -50.52 -6.10
C TYR A 523 -13.61 -50.65 -6.92
N LEU A 524 -13.52 -51.15 -8.16
CA LEU A 524 -14.71 -51.42 -8.98
C LEU A 524 -15.62 -52.49 -8.35
N LYS A 525 -15.04 -53.58 -7.82
CA LYS A 525 -15.78 -54.59 -7.05
C LYS A 525 -16.44 -54.00 -5.80
N GLN A 526 -15.71 -53.20 -5.02
CA GLN A 526 -16.23 -52.53 -3.82
C GLN A 526 -17.38 -51.56 -4.12
N LEU A 527 -17.35 -50.90 -5.29
CA LEU A 527 -18.39 -49.99 -5.78
C LEU A 527 -19.52 -50.71 -6.55
N LYS A 528 -19.52 -52.05 -6.61
CA LYS A 528 -20.50 -52.86 -7.36
C LYS A 528 -20.60 -52.47 -8.85
N LEU A 529 -19.47 -52.09 -9.45
CA LEU A 529 -19.38 -51.77 -10.86
C LEU A 529 -18.90 -52.99 -11.64
N ASN A 530 -19.74 -53.48 -12.55
CA ASN A 530 -19.35 -54.47 -13.54
C ASN A 530 -18.36 -53.85 -14.52
N PHE A 531 -17.33 -54.62 -14.90
CA PHE A 531 -16.31 -54.21 -15.86
C PHE A 531 -15.79 -55.44 -16.63
N PHE A 532 -15.27 -55.20 -17.83
CA PHE A 532 -14.50 -56.17 -18.58
C PHE A 532 -13.15 -55.59 -19.00
N ILE A 533 -12.21 -56.47 -19.34
CA ILE A 533 -10.82 -56.10 -19.63
C ILE A 533 -10.56 -56.34 -21.11
N THR A 534 -10.12 -55.31 -21.82
CA THR A 534 -9.59 -55.41 -23.18
C THR A 534 -8.06 -55.36 -23.14
N PRO A 535 -7.35 -55.64 -24.25
CA PRO A 535 -5.89 -55.57 -24.30
C PRO A 535 -5.32 -54.18 -23.95
N ARG A 536 -6.07 -53.09 -24.17
CA ARG A 536 -5.61 -51.70 -23.99
C ARG A 536 -6.28 -50.95 -22.83
N SER A 537 -7.46 -51.37 -22.39
CA SER A 537 -8.23 -50.65 -21.36
C SER A 537 -9.22 -51.55 -20.60
N MET A 538 -9.67 -51.07 -19.45
CA MET A 538 -10.76 -51.65 -18.66
C MET A 538 -12.03 -50.85 -18.92
N VAL A 539 -13.11 -51.52 -19.33
CA VAL A 539 -14.37 -50.88 -19.73
C VAL A 539 -15.45 -51.16 -18.70
N ILE A 540 -16.14 -50.10 -18.27
CA ILE A 540 -17.17 -50.07 -17.24
C ILE A 540 -18.50 -49.70 -17.92
N PRO A 541 -19.30 -50.68 -18.39
CA PRO A 541 -20.58 -50.43 -19.06
C PRO A 541 -21.71 -50.16 -18.05
N ASN A 542 -21.54 -49.16 -17.17
CA ASN A 542 -22.57 -48.77 -16.20
C ASN A 542 -23.13 -47.38 -16.53
N ARG A 543 -24.43 -47.32 -16.88
CA ARG A 543 -25.10 -46.07 -17.28
C ARG A 543 -25.18 -45.06 -16.14
N VAL A 544 -25.48 -45.50 -14.91
CA VAL A 544 -25.57 -44.61 -13.74
C VAL A 544 -24.22 -43.96 -13.46
N PHE A 545 -23.15 -44.75 -13.43
CA PHE A 545 -21.78 -44.23 -13.24
C PHE A 545 -21.37 -43.28 -14.38
N THR A 546 -21.70 -43.62 -15.63
CA THR A 546 -21.45 -42.76 -16.80
C THR A 546 -22.16 -41.40 -16.66
N GLU A 547 -23.43 -41.39 -16.22
CA GLU A 547 -24.17 -40.15 -15.97
C GLU A 547 -23.64 -39.38 -14.75
N ILE A 548 -23.15 -40.05 -13.69
CA ILE A 548 -22.45 -39.40 -12.56
C ILE A 548 -21.21 -38.66 -13.05
N ILE A 549 -20.38 -39.28 -13.89
CA ILE A 549 -19.16 -38.65 -14.45
C ILE A 549 -19.51 -37.39 -15.26
N LYS A 550 -20.60 -37.43 -16.04
CA LYS A 550 -21.11 -36.28 -16.82
C LYS A 550 -21.70 -35.20 -15.92
N ALA A 551 -22.50 -35.56 -14.92
CA ALA A 551 -23.19 -34.61 -14.04
C ALA A 551 -22.22 -33.93 -13.04
N LEU A 552 -21.21 -34.64 -12.56
CA LEU A 552 -20.04 -34.05 -11.88
C LEU A 552 -19.16 -33.21 -12.83
N ASN A 553 -19.45 -33.25 -14.13
CA ASN A 553 -18.81 -32.46 -15.17
C ASN A 553 -17.29 -32.69 -15.22
N LEU A 554 -16.85 -33.95 -15.11
CA LEU A 554 -15.42 -34.29 -15.02
C LEU A 554 -14.68 -34.27 -16.37
N GLY A 555 -15.37 -33.94 -17.45
CA GLY A 555 -14.84 -33.94 -18.84
C GLY A 555 -14.77 -35.34 -19.45
N SER A 556 -15.28 -35.49 -20.68
CA SER A 556 -15.25 -36.76 -21.42
C SER A 556 -13.92 -37.01 -22.14
N SER A 557 -13.18 -35.95 -22.47
CA SER A 557 -11.93 -35.97 -23.23
C SER A 557 -10.78 -35.29 -22.48
N ALA A 558 -9.53 -35.61 -22.82
CA ALA A 558 -8.34 -35.10 -22.12
C ALA A 558 -8.25 -33.57 -22.00
N GLY A 559 -8.76 -32.83 -22.99
CA GLY A 559 -8.80 -31.36 -22.96
C GLY A 559 -9.93 -30.75 -22.13
N THR A 560 -10.98 -31.53 -21.82
CA THR A 560 -12.17 -31.07 -21.09
C THR A 560 -12.17 -31.49 -19.61
N LYS A 561 -11.17 -32.26 -19.17
CA LYS A 561 -11.04 -32.74 -17.78
C LYS A 561 -11.04 -31.58 -16.77
N LYS A 562 -11.70 -31.78 -15.62
CA LYS A 562 -11.62 -30.87 -14.47
C LYS A 562 -11.97 -31.59 -13.17
N MET A 563 -11.41 -31.11 -12.06
CA MET A 563 -11.72 -31.60 -10.72
C MET A 563 -13.21 -31.38 -10.36
N PRO A 564 -13.84 -32.33 -9.65
CA PRO A 564 -15.20 -32.13 -9.12
C PRO A 564 -15.20 -31.03 -8.06
N ALA A 565 -16.15 -30.10 -8.11
CA ALA A 565 -16.16 -28.92 -7.25
C ALA A 565 -16.12 -29.25 -5.73
N PHE A 566 -16.77 -30.34 -5.31
CA PHE A 566 -16.82 -30.75 -3.90
C PHE A 566 -15.46 -31.13 -3.30
N ILE A 567 -14.41 -31.40 -4.11
CA ILE A 567 -13.13 -31.90 -3.60
C ILE A 567 -12.37 -30.86 -2.75
N PHE A 568 -12.58 -29.57 -3.02
CA PHE A 568 -11.97 -28.47 -2.27
C PHE A 568 -12.51 -28.36 -0.84
N GLY A 569 -13.74 -28.83 -0.60
CA GLY A 569 -14.36 -29.01 0.71
C GLY A 569 -14.36 -30.46 1.20
N GLN A 570 -13.27 -31.22 0.98
CA GLN A 570 -13.05 -32.53 1.60
C GLN A 570 -11.85 -32.50 2.56
N PRO A 571 -11.83 -33.34 3.61
CA PRO A 571 -10.65 -33.56 4.45
C PRO A 571 -9.39 -33.88 3.64
N ARG A 572 -8.23 -33.39 4.09
CA ARG A 572 -6.92 -33.57 3.43
C ARG A 572 -6.64 -35.02 3.01
N LEU A 573 -7.00 -36.00 3.84
CA LEU A 573 -6.85 -37.44 3.53
C LEU A 573 -7.60 -37.85 2.25
N LYS A 574 -8.83 -37.35 2.05
CA LYS A 574 -9.64 -37.64 0.86
C LYS A 574 -9.09 -36.97 -0.40
N ILE A 575 -8.66 -35.71 -0.28
CA ILE A 575 -7.97 -34.98 -1.37
C ILE A 575 -6.71 -35.75 -1.78
N ALA A 576 -5.89 -36.17 -0.80
CA ALA A 576 -4.65 -36.90 -1.04
C ALA A 576 -4.86 -38.22 -1.79
N GLN A 577 -5.92 -38.98 -1.47
CA GLN A 577 -6.23 -40.21 -2.21
C GLN A 577 -6.64 -39.95 -3.66
N LEU A 578 -7.40 -38.89 -3.94
CA LEU A 578 -7.75 -38.52 -5.31
C LEU A 578 -6.50 -38.08 -6.09
N LEU A 579 -5.66 -37.21 -5.49
CA LEU A 579 -4.41 -36.77 -6.11
C LEU A 579 -3.42 -37.93 -6.34
N ARG A 580 -3.27 -38.85 -5.38
CA ARG A 580 -2.39 -40.04 -5.50
C ARG A 580 -2.71 -40.84 -6.76
N PHE A 581 -4.00 -41.06 -7.05
CA PHE A 581 -4.42 -41.82 -8.23
C PHE A 581 -4.33 -41.03 -9.53
N TYR A 582 -4.48 -39.70 -9.47
CA TYR A 582 -4.18 -38.84 -10.61
C TYR A 582 -2.68 -38.91 -10.98
N PHE A 583 -1.78 -38.73 -10.00
CA PHE A 583 -0.33 -38.86 -10.20
C PHE A 583 0.11 -40.31 -10.48
N GLU A 584 -0.66 -41.33 -10.12
CA GLU A 584 -0.35 -42.71 -10.55
C GLU A 584 -0.60 -42.93 -12.05
N GLY A 585 -1.57 -42.24 -12.65
CA GLY A 585 -1.72 -42.16 -14.11
C GLY A 585 -0.71 -41.20 -14.73
N ASP A 586 -1.08 -39.90 -14.77
CA ASP A 586 -0.37 -38.83 -15.49
C ASP A 586 1.01 -38.46 -14.90
N GLY A 587 1.29 -38.87 -13.66
CA GLY A 587 2.49 -38.46 -12.93
C GLY A 587 3.74 -39.27 -13.28
N THR A 588 4.83 -38.57 -13.56
CA THR A 588 6.17 -39.12 -13.80
C THR A 588 7.13 -38.71 -12.68
N VAL A 589 8.12 -39.57 -12.40
CA VAL A 589 9.23 -39.24 -11.50
C VAL A 589 10.48 -39.12 -12.36
N ASP A 590 10.89 -37.89 -12.59
CA ASP A 590 12.03 -37.50 -13.41
C ASP A 590 13.30 -37.43 -12.56
N ALA A 591 14.42 -36.94 -13.10
CA ALA A 591 15.73 -37.00 -12.42
C ALA A 591 15.83 -36.13 -11.15
N HIS A 592 14.99 -35.08 -11.05
CA HIS A 592 15.03 -34.06 -9.99
C HIS A 592 13.65 -33.63 -9.48
N ASP A 593 12.56 -34.10 -10.09
CA ASP A 593 11.21 -33.62 -9.81
C ASP A 593 10.14 -34.70 -10.04
N VAL A 594 8.91 -34.39 -9.59
CA VAL A 594 7.70 -35.13 -9.94
C VAL A 594 6.86 -34.26 -10.86
N SER A 595 6.63 -34.72 -12.09
CA SER A 595 5.90 -33.96 -13.10
C SER A 595 4.58 -34.64 -13.50
N ALA A 596 3.57 -33.88 -13.92
CA ALA A 596 2.32 -34.39 -14.47
C ALA A 596 1.90 -33.52 -15.67
N VAL A 597 1.42 -34.14 -16.75
CA VAL A 597 1.10 -33.43 -18.00
C VAL A 597 -0.35 -33.64 -18.40
N SER A 598 -1.11 -32.56 -18.55
CA SER A 598 -2.49 -32.61 -19.05
C SER A 598 -2.74 -31.65 -20.21
N LYS A 599 -3.70 -31.98 -21.07
CA LYS A 599 -4.21 -31.04 -22.09
C LYS A 599 -5.16 -30.00 -21.47
N SER A 600 -5.81 -30.32 -20.35
CA SER A 600 -6.69 -29.39 -19.67
C SER A 600 -5.91 -28.39 -18.80
N LYS A 601 -5.86 -27.12 -19.25
CA LYS A 601 -5.35 -26.01 -18.44
C LYS A 601 -6.09 -25.93 -17.09
N GLN A 602 -7.41 -26.10 -17.10
CA GLN A 602 -8.25 -25.97 -15.89
C GLN A 602 -7.92 -27.07 -14.86
N LEU A 603 -7.72 -28.31 -15.30
CA LEU A 603 -7.35 -29.42 -14.41
C LEU A 603 -6.03 -29.12 -13.68
N ILE A 604 -5.01 -28.66 -14.42
CA ILE A 604 -3.72 -28.29 -13.84
C ILE A 604 -3.86 -27.16 -12.82
N SER A 605 -4.65 -26.11 -13.09
CA SER A 605 -4.95 -25.08 -12.08
C SER A 605 -5.53 -25.68 -10.80
N GLN A 606 -6.54 -26.54 -10.94
CA GLN A 606 -7.24 -27.14 -9.81
C GLN A 606 -6.32 -28.05 -9.00
N ILE A 607 -5.45 -28.82 -9.65
CA ILE A 607 -4.42 -29.61 -8.96
C ILE A 607 -3.46 -28.70 -8.20
N THR A 608 -2.98 -27.60 -8.80
CA THR A 608 -2.09 -26.66 -8.09
C THR A 608 -2.74 -26.08 -6.83
N TYR A 609 -4.00 -25.64 -6.90
CA TYR A 609 -4.73 -25.20 -5.70
C TYR A 609 -4.88 -26.33 -4.65
N LEU A 610 -5.16 -27.58 -5.07
CA LEU A 610 -5.26 -28.71 -4.14
C LEU A 610 -3.91 -29.11 -3.52
N LEU A 611 -2.80 -28.90 -4.22
CA LEU A 611 -1.45 -29.10 -3.66
C LEU A 611 -1.11 -28.08 -2.57
N LEU A 612 -1.64 -26.84 -2.66
CA LEU A 612 -1.49 -25.84 -1.61
C LEU A 612 -2.19 -26.22 -0.29
N TYR A 613 -3.20 -27.11 -0.28
CA TYR A 613 -3.75 -27.64 0.98
C TYR A 613 -2.71 -28.43 1.80
N PHE A 614 -1.68 -28.96 1.14
CA PHE A 614 -0.55 -29.69 1.73
C PHE A 614 0.73 -28.84 1.84
N GLY A 615 0.66 -27.54 1.52
CA GLY A 615 1.83 -26.67 1.45
C GLY A 615 2.86 -27.07 0.38
N ILE A 616 2.41 -27.74 -0.70
CA ILE A 616 3.24 -28.19 -1.83
C ILE A 616 3.15 -27.15 -2.95
N ILE A 617 4.26 -26.50 -3.26
CA ILE A 617 4.34 -25.45 -4.26
C ILE A 617 4.85 -26.06 -5.57
N ALA A 618 3.92 -26.37 -6.47
CA ALA A 618 4.23 -26.86 -7.82
C ALA A 618 4.40 -25.71 -8.81
N ARG A 619 5.33 -25.82 -9.76
CA ARG A 619 5.48 -24.92 -10.92
C ARG A 619 4.60 -25.40 -12.08
N VAL A 620 4.09 -24.50 -12.90
CA VAL A 620 3.30 -24.81 -14.10
C VAL A 620 3.99 -24.25 -15.34
N ARG A 621 4.11 -25.06 -16.40
CA ARG A 621 4.74 -24.69 -17.67
C ARG A 621 3.87 -25.12 -18.85
N LYS A 622 3.85 -24.32 -19.92
CA LYS A 622 3.25 -24.70 -21.20
C LYS A 622 4.32 -25.39 -22.03
N ILE A 623 4.04 -26.61 -22.50
CA ILE A 623 4.97 -27.41 -23.30
C ILE A 623 4.32 -27.80 -24.63
N PHE A 624 5.10 -27.97 -25.69
CA PHE A 624 4.63 -28.51 -26.96
C PHE A 624 4.98 -30.00 -27.04
N LYS A 625 4.03 -30.85 -27.45
CA LYS A 625 4.26 -32.28 -27.68
C LYS A 625 3.82 -32.66 -29.09
N ARG A 626 4.69 -33.37 -29.80
CA ARG A 626 4.40 -34.03 -31.07
C ARG A 626 4.71 -35.52 -30.93
N ALA A 627 3.76 -36.37 -31.30
CA ALA A 627 4.02 -37.81 -31.35
C ALA A 627 4.84 -38.12 -32.60
N SER A 628 6.04 -38.68 -32.41
CA SER A 628 7.00 -39.01 -33.48
C SER A 628 6.47 -39.99 -34.52
N ASN A 629 5.43 -40.76 -34.17
CA ASN A 629 4.96 -41.91 -34.94
C ASN A 629 3.59 -41.66 -35.62
N THR A 630 3.18 -40.39 -35.79
CA THR A 630 1.86 -40.04 -36.38
C THR A 630 1.93 -38.74 -37.19
N ASN A 631 1.09 -38.60 -38.22
CA ASN A 631 0.93 -37.36 -39.00
C ASN A 631 0.25 -36.20 -38.22
N HIS A 632 0.10 -36.30 -36.90
CA HIS A 632 -0.46 -35.23 -36.09
C HIS A 632 0.54 -34.07 -35.96
N LYS A 633 0.11 -32.83 -36.25
CA LYS A 633 0.96 -31.62 -36.26
C LYS A 633 1.57 -31.21 -34.89
N GLY A 634 1.42 -32.03 -33.85
CA GLY A 634 1.68 -31.68 -32.45
C GLY A 634 0.63 -30.75 -31.85
N ASP A 635 0.67 -30.56 -30.53
CA ASP A 635 -0.24 -29.67 -29.80
C ASP A 635 0.39 -29.19 -28.47
N TYR A 636 -0.17 -28.16 -27.86
CA TYR A 636 0.26 -27.62 -26.57
C TYR A 636 -0.42 -28.31 -25.38
N TYR A 637 0.39 -28.63 -24.38
CA TYR A 637 0.00 -29.24 -23.10
C TYR A 637 0.48 -28.37 -21.94
N TRP A 638 -0.06 -28.64 -20.75
CA TRP A 638 0.32 -28.01 -19.50
C TRP A 638 1.00 -29.04 -18.61
N GLN A 639 2.24 -28.76 -18.23
CA GLN A 639 3.03 -29.57 -17.30
C GLN A 639 3.04 -28.90 -15.93
N LEU A 640 2.65 -29.65 -14.91
CA LEU A 640 2.86 -29.34 -13.51
C LEU A 640 4.15 -30.03 -13.06
N VAL A 641 4.99 -29.34 -12.29
CA VAL A 641 6.29 -29.84 -11.81
C VAL A 641 6.45 -29.54 -10.32
N ILE A 642 6.61 -30.59 -9.51
CA ILE A 642 6.89 -30.51 -8.07
C ILE A 642 8.39 -30.74 -7.89
N SER A 643 9.12 -29.68 -7.54
CA SER A 643 10.58 -29.67 -7.43
C SER A 643 11.06 -29.07 -6.11
N GLY A 644 12.27 -29.42 -5.68
CA GLY A 644 12.85 -29.02 -4.40
C GLY A 644 12.58 -30.05 -3.31
N ALA A 645 13.55 -30.27 -2.41
CA ALA A 645 13.52 -31.37 -1.45
C ALA A 645 12.31 -31.33 -0.51
N ASP A 646 11.97 -30.15 0.02
CA ASP A 646 10.81 -29.94 0.89
C ASP A 646 9.47 -30.28 0.20
N ASN A 647 9.21 -29.73 -0.98
CA ASN A 647 8.01 -30.04 -1.77
C ASN A 647 7.90 -31.53 -2.11
N LEU A 648 9.01 -32.18 -2.49
CA LEU A 648 9.05 -33.61 -2.78
C LEU A 648 8.84 -34.47 -1.51
N GLN A 649 9.35 -34.03 -0.36
CA GLN A 649 9.13 -34.68 0.93
C GLN A 649 7.67 -34.56 1.38
N LYS A 650 7.08 -33.36 1.34
CA LYS A 650 5.65 -33.12 1.58
C LYS A 650 4.77 -33.95 0.64
N PHE A 651 5.13 -34.03 -0.65
CA PHE A 651 4.45 -34.88 -1.63
C PHE A 651 4.54 -36.36 -1.24
N LYS A 652 5.74 -36.88 -0.93
CA LYS A 652 5.97 -38.27 -0.49
C LYS A 652 5.17 -38.62 0.78
N GLN A 653 5.13 -37.72 1.76
CA GLN A 653 4.45 -37.93 3.04
C GLN A 653 2.92 -37.87 2.88
N SER A 654 2.41 -36.88 2.17
CA SER A 654 0.97 -36.59 2.10
C SER A 654 0.25 -37.34 0.98
N ILE A 655 0.85 -37.39 -0.21
CA ILE A 655 0.22 -37.87 -1.44
C ILE A 655 0.91 -39.17 -1.89
N GLY A 656 2.16 -39.10 -2.35
CA GLY A 656 2.94 -40.24 -2.83
C GLY A 656 2.34 -40.90 -4.08
N PHE A 657 2.88 -42.07 -4.42
CA PHE A 657 2.38 -42.92 -5.51
C PHE A 657 1.73 -44.19 -4.97
N VAL A 658 1.00 -44.91 -5.81
CA VAL A 658 0.58 -46.29 -5.54
C VAL A 658 1.75 -47.23 -5.82
N SER A 659 2.37 -47.13 -7.00
CA SER A 659 3.31 -48.15 -7.47
C SER A 659 4.65 -48.13 -6.71
N ARG A 660 5.14 -49.32 -6.33
CA ARG A 660 6.43 -49.46 -5.62
C ARG A 660 7.58 -48.83 -6.41
N ARG A 661 7.56 -48.96 -7.73
CA ARG A 661 8.58 -48.39 -8.65
C ARG A 661 8.66 -46.86 -8.59
N LYS A 662 7.53 -46.15 -8.68
CA LYS A 662 7.53 -44.67 -8.61
C LYS A 662 7.93 -44.20 -7.21
N ASN A 663 7.46 -44.86 -6.16
CA ASN A 663 7.85 -44.56 -4.79
C ASN A 663 9.35 -44.77 -4.51
N LEU A 664 10.00 -45.79 -5.10
CA LEU A 664 11.45 -45.98 -4.99
C LEU A 664 12.24 -44.87 -5.69
N LYS A 665 11.86 -44.48 -6.92
CA LYS A 665 12.46 -43.33 -7.61
C LYS A 665 12.30 -42.03 -6.81
N LEU A 666 11.12 -41.79 -6.24
CA LEU A 666 10.84 -40.62 -5.41
C LEU A 666 11.76 -40.59 -4.16
N LYS A 667 12.03 -41.74 -3.53
CA LYS A 667 13.00 -41.82 -2.42
C LYS A 667 14.42 -41.44 -2.87
N GLN A 668 14.86 -41.90 -4.05
CA GLN A 668 16.21 -41.64 -4.58
C GLN A 668 16.47 -40.17 -4.93
N ILE A 669 15.45 -39.43 -5.39
CA ILE A 669 15.61 -37.99 -5.70
C ILE A 669 15.59 -37.12 -4.44
N ILE A 670 14.84 -37.51 -3.39
CA ILE A 670 14.79 -36.78 -2.11
C ILE A 670 16.10 -36.88 -1.33
N SER A 671 16.85 -37.97 -1.46
CA SER A 671 18.15 -38.15 -0.78
C SER A 671 19.31 -37.32 -1.38
N ARG A 672 19.06 -36.55 -2.44
CA ARG A 672 20.06 -35.65 -3.05
C ARG A 672 19.99 -34.26 -2.39
N ARG A 673 21.13 -33.65 -2.05
CA ARG A 673 21.17 -32.23 -1.66
C ARG A 673 20.70 -31.38 -2.85
N GLY A 674 19.53 -30.76 -2.73
CA GLY A 674 18.97 -29.87 -3.74
C GLY A 674 19.05 -28.41 -3.33
N ASN A 675 19.33 -27.51 -4.27
CA ASN A 675 19.27 -26.07 -4.05
C ASN A 675 17.82 -25.63 -3.75
N THR A 676 17.63 -24.96 -2.61
CA THR A 676 16.35 -24.42 -2.12
C THR A 676 15.98 -23.05 -2.72
N ASN A 677 16.41 -22.76 -3.94
CA ASN A 677 16.18 -21.49 -4.65
C ASN A 677 14.73 -21.40 -5.21
N VAL A 678 13.72 -21.60 -4.36
CA VAL A 678 12.30 -21.61 -4.77
C VAL A 678 11.42 -20.79 -3.82
N ASP A 679 11.40 -21.11 -2.53
CA ASP A 679 10.68 -20.32 -1.51
C ASP A 679 11.70 -19.41 -0.82
N VAL A 680 11.78 -18.17 -1.30
CA VAL A 680 12.74 -17.16 -0.86
C VAL A 680 12.01 -15.89 -0.46
N ILE A 681 12.62 -15.11 0.44
CA ILE A 681 12.11 -13.82 0.89
C ILE A 681 12.99 -12.72 0.28
N PRO A 682 12.51 -11.98 -0.74
CA PRO A 682 13.29 -10.96 -1.44
C PRO A 682 13.35 -9.64 -0.66
N SER A 683 14.12 -8.69 -1.19
CA SER A 683 14.11 -7.29 -0.76
C SER A 683 14.55 -7.05 0.70
N LEU A 684 15.47 -7.88 1.20
CA LEU A 684 15.97 -7.84 2.60
C LEU A 684 17.29 -7.07 2.79
N GLU A 685 17.86 -6.54 1.71
CA GLU A 685 19.22 -6.01 1.65
C GLU A 685 19.41 -4.78 2.56
N SER A 686 18.39 -3.90 2.62
CA SER A 686 18.38 -2.69 3.45
C SER A 686 18.47 -3.02 4.94
N ILE A 687 17.57 -3.88 5.44
CA ILE A 687 17.55 -4.28 6.84
C ILE A 687 18.84 -5.01 7.22
N PHE A 688 19.36 -5.91 6.38
CA PHE A 688 20.63 -6.58 6.67
C PHE A 688 21.85 -5.65 6.59
N LYS A 689 21.81 -4.59 5.77
CA LYS A 689 22.83 -3.53 5.76
C LYS A 689 22.83 -2.75 7.09
N GLU A 690 21.65 -2.36 7.57
CA GLU A 690 21.46 -1.63 8.83
C GLU A 690 21.85 -2.49 10.04
N LEU A 691 21.36 -3.74 10.13
CA LEU A 691 21.74 -4.69 11.20
C LEU A 691 23.24 -4.96 11.25
N TYR A 692 23.90 -5.06 10.09
CA TYR A 692 25.37 -5.20 10.03
C TYR A 692 26.07 -3.94 10.56
N GLN A 693 25.63 -2.74 10.18
CA GLN A 693 26.20 -1.48 10.66
C GLN A 693 25.95 -1.24 12.17
N SER A 694 24.84 -1.74 12.69
CA SER A 694 24.43 -1.59 14.09
C SER A 694 25.12 -2.57 15.05
N LEU A 695 25.36 -3.82 14.62
CA LEU A 695 25.79 -4.92 15.52
C LEU A 695 27.14 -5.56 15.18
N TYR A 696 27.65 -5.35 13.95
CA TYR A 696 28.79 -6.09 13.37
C TYR A 696 29.74 -5.17 12.56
N SER A 697 29.80 -3.87 12.89
CA SER A 697 30.62 -2.88 12.17
C SER A 697 32.11 -2.94 12.53
N SER A 698 32.45 -3.52 13.68
CA SER A 698 33.83 -3.71 14.12
C SER A 698 34.47 -4.94 13.47
N SER A 699 35.75 -4.82 13.09
CA SER A 699 36.57 -5.94 12.61
C SER A 699 36.76 -7.04 13.66
N GLU A 700 36.56 -6.76 14.95
CA GLU A 700 36.68 -7.75 16.03
C GLU A 700 35.45 -8.64 16.20
N ILE A 701 34.32 -8.31 15.55
CA ILE A 701 33.09 -9.11 15.62
C ILE A 701 32.69 -9.59 14.22
N PRO A 702 33.05 -10.82 13.82
CA PRO A 702 32.58 -11.38 12.56
C PRO A 702 31.06 -11.57 12.58
N GLY A 703 30.38 -11.03 11.57
CA GLY A 703 28.95 -11.27 11.38
C GLY A 703 28.64 -12.75 11.05
N PRO A 704 27.43 -13.25 11.38
CA PRO A 704 27.03 -14.61 11.08
C PRO A 704 27.18 -14.98 9.60
N VAL A 705 27.47 -16.26 9.33
CA VAL A 705 27.62 -16.82 7.99
C VAL A 705 26.41 -16.44 7.12
N ASN A 706 26.66 -16.05 5.87
CA ASN A 706 25.71 -15.51 4.88
C ASN A 706 25.17 -14.08 5.11
N LEU A 707 25.41 -13.43 6.26
CA LEU A 707 24.97 -12.05 6.49
C LEU A 707 25.57 -11.04 5.50
N SER A 708 26.87 -11.18 5.21
CA SER A 708 27.60 -10.28 4.29
C SER A 708 27.16 -10.42 2.82
N PRO A 709 26.97 -11.63 2.26
CA PRO A 709 26.30 -11.82 0.96
C PRO A 709 24.85 -11.30 0.90
N LEU A 710 24.06 -11.46 1.97
CA LEU A 710 22.68 -10.94 2.04
C LEU A 710 22.62 -9.42 2.01
N LYS A 711 23.47 -8.75 2.79
CA LYS A 711 23.66 -7.29 2.76
C LYS A 711 24.02 -6.75 1.35
N ARG A 712 24.61 -7.58 0.50
CA ARG A 712 25.01 -7.25 -0.88
C ARG A 712 23.97 -7.67 -1.94
N GLY A 713 22.83 -8.26 -1.55
CA GLY A 713 21.81 -8.76 -2.49
C GLY A 713 22.26 -9.94 -3.36
N VAL A 714 23.29 -10.69 -2.94
CA VAL A 714 23.86 -11.79 -3.75
C VAL A 714 22.89 -12.98 -3.86
N PHE A 715 22.04 -13.18 -2.86
CA PHE A 715 20.97 -14.18 -2.87
C PHE A 715 19.83 -13.76 -1.93
N HIS A 716 18.65 -14.37 -2.08
CA HIS A 716 17.53 -14.22 -1.16
C HIS A 716 17.37 -15.48 -0.30
N PRO A 717 17.21 -15.38 1.04
CA PRO A 717 17.19 -16.53 1.93
C PRO A 717 15.83 -17.21 1.93
N SER A 718 15.82 -18.53 2.17
CA SER A 718 14.58 -19.22 2.51
C SER A 718 14.07 -18.82 3.90
N PRO A 719 12.76 -19.01 4.21
CA PRO A 719 12.21 -18.71 5.53
C PRO A 719 12.96 -19.41 6.67
N GLN A 720 13.42 -20.65 6.45
CA GLN A 720 14.18 -21.42 7.44
C GLN A 720 15.60 -20.88 7.65
N GLU A 721 16.25 -20.36 6.61
CA GLU A 721 17.56 -19.70 6.72
C GLU A 721 17.43 -18.33 7.39
N LEU A 722 16.37 -17.58 7.06
CA LEU A 722 16.06 -16.31 7.72
C LEU A 722 15.81 -16.52 9.22
N GLN A 723 15.07 -17.56 9.63
CA GLN A 723 14.89 -17.90 11.05
C GLN A 723 16.21 -18.26 11.76
N LYS A 724 17.14 -18.97 11.10
CA LYS A 724 18.47 -19.26 11.65
C LYS A 724 19.31 -17.99 11.84
N LEU A 725 19.23 -17.07 10.87
CA LEU A 725 19.92 -15.77 10.93
C LEU A 725 19.35 -14.88 12.03
N ILE A 726 18.02 -14.77 12.12
CA ILE A 726 17.30 -14.08 13.21
C ILE A 726 17.81 -14.59 14.56
N LYS A 727 17.83 -15.92 14.78
CA LYS A 727 18.28 -16.51 16.05
C LYS A 727 19.74 -16.15 16.39
N ASN A 728 20.63 -16.11 15.41
CA ASN A 728 22.03 -15.72 15.63
C ASN A 728 22.16 -14.22 16.01
N ILE A 729 21.32 -13.36 15.43
CA ILE A 729 21.29 -11.93 15.72
C ILE A 729 20.62 -11.67 17.09
N GLU A 730 19.58 -12.42 17.45
CA GLU A 730 18.97 -12.39 18.80
C GLU A 730 19.98 -12.78 19.89
N ILE A 731 20.79 -13.82 19.68
CA ILE A 731 21.86 -14.20 20.62
C ILE A 731 22.82 -13.02 20.83
N ARG A 732 23.20 -12.31 19.76
CA ARG A 732 24.07 -11.14 19.83
C ARG A 732 23.43 -9.96 20.58
N ILE A 733 22.15 -9.69 20.34
CA ILE A 733 21.39 -8.65 21.07
C ILE A 733 21.28 -8.99 22.55
N ASN A 734 20.89 -10.23 22.88
CA ASN A 734 20.74 -10.67 24.27
C ASN A 734 22.07 -10.61 25.04
N GLN A 735 23.21 -10.87 24.38
CA GLN A 735 24.54 -10.69 24.97
C GLN A 735 24.84 -9.21 25.29
N LEU A 736 24.50 -8.30 24.38
CA LEU A 736 24.66 -6.86 24.58
C LEU A 736 23.75 -6.32 25.70
N GLU A 737 22.51 -6.79 25.80
CA GLU A 737 21.56 -6.35 26.83
C GLU A 737 21.83 -6.95 28.21
N ALA A 738 22.43 -8.13 28.29
CA ALA A 738 22.86 -8.71 29.56
C ALA A 738 24.13 -8.03 30.12
N TYR A 739 24.89 -7.32 29.28
CA TYR A 739 26.19 -6.75 29.64
C TYR A 739 26.14 -5.70 30.79
N PRO A 740 25.20 -4.73 30.84
CA PRO A 740 25.13 -3.74 31.94
C PRO A 740 24.85 -4.33 33.33
N GLN A 741 24.21 -5.51 33.36
CA GLN A 741 23.87 -6.25 34.57
C GLN A 741 25.01 -7.20 35.00
N ASN A 742 25.54 -7.97 34.05
CA ASN A 742 26.47 -9.07 34.34
C ASN A 742 27.95 -8.66 34.23
N GLY A 743 28.32 -7.73 33.35
CA GLY A 743 29.70 -7.39 33.02
C GLY A 743 30.28 -6.16 33.74
N PHE A 744 29.47 -5.47 34.56
CA PHE A 744 29.85 -4.19 35.18
C PHE A 744 29.69 -4.16 36.71
N SER A 745 29.17 -5.20 37.35
CA SER A 745 28.73 -5.14 38.75
C SER A 745 29.87 -4.83 39.74
N ARG A 746 31.09 -5.34 39.51
CA ARG A 746 32.25 -5.06 40.37
C ARG A 746 32.99 -3.80 39.94
N LEU A 747 33.18 -3.58 38.64
CA LEU A 747 33.76 -2.33 38.12
C LEU A 747 32.94 -1.07 38.50
N LYS A 748 31.60 -1.14 38.54
CA LYS A 748 30.73 -0.03 39.00
C LYS A 748 30.96 0.32 40.47
N ALA A 749 31.25 -0.68 41.31
CA ALA A 749 31.50 -0.48 42.73
C ALA A 749 32.86 0.20 43.04
N LEU A 750 33.75 0.33 42.05
CA LEU A 750 35.02 1.02 42.22
C LEU A 750 34.82 2.55 42.25
N PRO A 751 35.23 3.25 43.34
CA PRO A 751 35.09 4.69 43.44
C PRO A 751 36.09 5.43 42.54
N ASN A 752 35.82 6.69 42.24
CA ASN A 752 36.81 7.55 41.59
C ASN A 752 37.99 7.77 42.56
N LEU A 753 39.21 7.72 42.02
CA LEU A 753 40.43 7.88 42.81
C LEU A 753 40.50 9.23 43.54
N ASN A 754 39.95 10.30 42.94
CA ASN A 754 39.95 11.62 43.56
C ASN A 754 38.94 11.71 44.73
N ASP A 755 37.72 11.23 44.53
CA ASP A 755 36.66 11.21 45.56
C ASP A 755 37.08 10.34 46.76
N LEU A 756 37.64 9.15 46.48
CA LEU A 756 38.20 8.26 47.49
C LEU A 756 39.30 8.97 48.31
N ARG A 757 40.20 9.70 47.64
CA ARG A 757 41.28 10.43 48.30
C ARG A 757 40.79 11.60 49.13
N GLN A 758 39.80 12.37 48.66
CA GLN A 758 39.19 13.45 49.44
C GLN A 758 38.48 12.90 50.68
N LYS A 759 37.66 11.85 50.52
CA LYS A 759 36.95 11.17 51.62
C LYS A 759 37.91 10.67 52.71
N ILE A 760 38.97 9.95 52.31
CA ILE A 760 39.98 9.45 53.26
C ILE A 760 40.82 10.58 53.86
N ALA A 761 41.11 11.66 53.11
CA ALA A 761 41.92 12.77 53.62
C ALA A 761 41.17 13.66 54.62
N ALA A 762 39.85 13.76 54.51
CA ALA A 762 38.99 14.52 55.42
C ALA A 762 38.73 13.80 56.74
N ASP A 763 38.66 12.46 56.72
CA ASP A 763 38.44 11.65 57.91
C ASP A 763 39.77 11.27 58.60
N LYS A 764 39.96 11.75 59.83
CA LYS A 764 41.20 11.54 60.62
C LYS A 764 41.47 10.06 60.94
N HIS A 765 40.43 9.25 61.11
CA HIS A 765 40.54 7.82 61.39
C HIS A 765 40.88 7.05 60.10
N LEU A 766 40.14 7.28 59.01
CA LEU A 766 40.44 6.64 57.72
C LEU A 766 41.82 7.02 57.17
N ASN A 767 42.27 8.28 57.36
CA ASN A 767 43.62 8.71 56.99
C ASN A 767 44.71 7.96 57.77
N ALA A 768 44.48 7.61 59.04
CA ALA A 768 45.40 6.82 59.86
C ALA A 768 45.43 5.34 59.42
N VAL A 769 44.26 4.74 59.16
CA VAL A 769 44.13 3.38 58.60
C VAL A 769 44.81 3.27 57.23
N ALA A 770 44.66 4.28 56.38
CA ALA A 770 45.32 4.34 55.07
C ALA A 770 46.85 4.42 55.19
N TRP A 771 47.36 5.19 56.15
CA TRP A 771 48.79 5.26 56.46
C TRP A 771 49.33 3.93 57.00
N GLN A 772 48.61 3.24 57.89
CA GLN A 772 48.98 1.90 58.34
C GLN A 772 48.97 0.85 57.20
N THR A 773 48.06 0.98 56.24
CA THR A 773 47.89 0.00 55.14
C THR A 773 48.93 0.15 54.02
N LEU A 774 49.39 1.37 53.73
CA LEU A 774 50.23 1.68 52.55
C LEU A 774 51.50 2.51 52.86
N GLY A 775 51.67 3.01 54.08
CA GLY A 775 52.83 3.80 54.51
C GLY A 775 53.11 5.00 53.60
N HIS A 776 54.39 5.20 53.26
CA HIS A 776 54.85 6.28 52.39
C HIS A 776 54.13 6.32 51.02
N SER A 777 53.63 5.18 50.52
CA SER A 777 52.84 5.13 49.28
C SER A 777 51.52 5.90 49.41
N TRP A 778 50.88 5.89 50.59
CA TRP A 778 49.68 6.72 50.85
C TRP A 778 49.99 8.21 50.79
N GLN A 779 51.14 8.66 51.30
CA GLN A 779 51.51 10.08 51.28
C GLN A 779 51.83 10.57 49.86
N LEU A 780 52.50 9.76 49.04
CA LEU A 780 52.70 10.04 47.61
C LEU A 780 51.37 10.11 46.85
N MET A 781 50.47 9.16 47.10
CA MET A 781 49.10 9.18 46.56
C MET A 781 48.32 10.42 47.01
N LYS A 782 48.36 10.75 48.31
CA LYS A 782 47.67 11.91 48.89
C LYS A 782 48.13 13.22 48.23
N ARG A 783 49.43 13.35 47.92
CA ARG A 783 50.05 14.53 47.27
C ARG A 783 49.96 14.61 45.74
N GLN A 784 49.26 13.70 45.06
CA GLN A 784 49.21 13.61 43.58
C GLN A 784 50.56 13.33 42.89
N GLN A 785 51.61 12.93 43.61
CA GLN A 785 52.95 12.84 43.05
C GLN A 785 53.20 11.61 42.18
N VAL A 786 52.39 10.55 42.31
CA VAL A 786 52.52 9.29 41.55
C VAL A 786 51.14 8.71 41.24
N ILE A 787 50.95 8.18 40.03
CA ILE A 787 49.75 7.42 39.64
C ILE A 787 49.80 6.03 40.31
N PRO A 788 48.83 5.65 41.15
CA PRO A 788 48.92 4.41 41.92
C PRO A 788 48.62 3.15 41.11
N GLY A 789 49.34 2.08 41.46
CA GLY A 789 49.03 0.70 41.06
C GLY A 789 47.73 0.21 41.70
N ALA A 790 46.96 -0.57 40.94
CA ALA A 790 45.64 -1.06 41.32
C ALA A 790 45.70 -1.99 42.53
N LYS A 791 46.76 -2.80 42.69
CA LYS A 791 46.94 -3.63 43.90
C LYS A 791 47.00 -2.82 45.19
N ASN A 792 47.63 -1.64 45.16
CA ASN A 792 47.69 -0.76 46.33
C ASN A 792 46.33 -0.11 46.63
N VAL A 793 45.58 0.31 45.60
CA VAL A 793 44.23 0.87 45.79
C VAL A 793 43.24 -0.22 46.25
N PHE A 794 43.28 -1.43 45.69
CA PHE A 794 42.43 -2.53 46.13
C PHE A 794 42.76 -3.00 47.55
N ARG A 795 44.04 -3.02 47.96
CA ARG A 795 44.43 -3.29 49.35
C ARG A 795 43.84 -2.24 50.31
N LEU A 796 43.90 -0.96 49.93
CA LEU A 796 43.30 0.13 50.70
C LEU A 796 41.78 0.02 50.81
N LEU A 797 41.09 -0.26 49.69
CA LEU A 797 39.64 -0.48 49.66
C LEU A 797 39.23 -1.72 50.48
N LYS A 798 40.03 -2.79 50.48
CA LYS A 798 39.78 -3.98 51.31
C LYS A 798 39.86 -3.67 52.81
N THR A 799 40.81 -2.84 53.24
CA THR A 799 40.91 -2.43 54.65
C THR A 799 39.80 -1.45 55.06
N ILE A 800 39.30 -0.61 54.14
CA ILE A 800 38.28 0.42 54.46
C ILE A 800 36.85 -0.10 54.33
N ASP A 801 36.52 -0.79 53.23
CA ASP A 801 35.15 -1.24 52.92
C ASP A 801 34.92 -2.72 53.28
N GLY A 802 35.96 -3.45 53.73
CA GLY A 802 35.91 -4.88 54.06
C GLY A 802 35.77 -5.83 52.85
N ARG A 803 35.67 -5.30 51.62
CA ARG A 803 35.41 -6.06 50.39
C ARG A 803 36.71 -6.33 49.64
N ASP A 804 36.89 -7.56 49.17
CA ASP A 804 38.03 -7.91 48.33
C ASP A 804 37.75 -7.58 46.86
N TYR A 805 38.75 -7.00 46.18
CA TYR A 805 38.68 -6.60 44.77
C TYR A 805 39.89 -7.20 44.03
N PRO A 806 39.83 -8.48 43.60
CA PRO A 806 40.93 -9.11 42.88
C PRO A 806 41.20 -8.43 41.54
N ILE A 807 42.46 -8.08 41.29
CA ILE A 807 42.88 -7.38 40.06
C ILE A 807 42.65 -8.25 38.82
N GLU A 808 42.76 -9.57 38.96
CA GLU A 808 42.50 -10.56 37.93
C GLU A 808 41.05 -10.50 37.44
N VAL A 809 40.09 -10.36 38.37
CA VAL A 809 38.65 -10.27 38.05
C VAL A 809 38.33 -8.93 37.38
N ALA A 810 38.87 -7.81 37.88
CA ALA A 810 38.68 -6.50 37.24
C ALA A 810 39.25 -6.45 35.81
N LYS A 811 40.40 -7.10 35.58
CA LYS A 811 40.98 -7.27 34.23
C LYS A 811 40.12 -8.16 33.33
N GLN A 812 39.56 -9.25 33.85
CA GLN A 812 38.65 -10.13 33.11
C GLN A 812 37.35 -9.41 32.72
N GLU A 813 36.75 -8.62 33.62
CA GLU A 813 35.56 -7.81 33.31
C GLU A 813 35.84 -6.78 32.20
N ILE A 814 37.01 -6.11 32.23
CA ILE A 814 37.43 -5.21 31.15
C ILE A 814 37.62 -5.97 29.83
N TYR A 815 38.38 -7.06 29.82
CA TYR A 815 38.63 -7.86 28.61
C TYR A 815 37.33 -8.36 27.99
N HIS A 816 36.41 -8.87 28.82
CA HIS A 816 35.10 -9.31 28.39
C HIS A 816 34.26 -8.14 27.84
N GLY A 817 34.32 -6.96 28.47
CA GLY A 817 33.65 -5.76 28.00
C GLY A 817 34.10 -5.29 26.61
N PHE A 818 35.41 -5.21 26.37
CA PHE A 818 35.95 -4.85 25.05
C PHE A 818 35.51 -5.87 23.99
N SER A 819 35.59 -7.18 24.30
CA SER A 819 35.12 -8.25 23.41
C SER A 819 33.61 -8.21 23.15
N VAL A 820 32.78 -7.93 24.17
CA VAL A 820 31.31 -7.88 24.03
C VAL A 820 30.85 -6.63 23.28
N LEU A 821 31.47 -5.47 23.49
CA LEU A 821 31.12 -4.25 22.74
C LEU A 821 31.75 -4.23 21.34
N GLY A 822 32.80 -5.03 21.08
CA GLY A 822 33.52 -5.06 19.82
C GLY A 822 34.55 -3.93 19.69
N ALA A 823 35.05 -3.42 20.81
CA ALA A 823 36.07 -2.40 20.84
C ALA A 823 37.46 -3.07 20.99
N SER A 824 38.46 -2.55 20.27
CA SER A 824 39.81 -3.09 20.34
C SER A 824 40.55 -2.60 21.58
N LEU A 825 40.75 -3.49 22.55
CA LEU A 825 41.54 -3.21 23.76
C LEU A 825 43.00 -2.84 23.41
N GLN A 826 43.56 -3.42 22.34
CA GLN A 826 44.92 -3.13 21.88
C GLN A 826 45.04 -1.71 21.31
N ASN A 827 44.07 -1.25 20.52
CA ASN A 827 44.06 0.11 19.99
C ASN A 827 43.72 1.16 21.06
N TYR A 828 42.97 0.77 22.11
CA TYR A 828 42.63 1.63 23.23
C TYR A 828 43.82 1.91 24.16
N ASP A 829 44.49 0.86 24.66
CA ASP A 829 45.69 0.99 25.50
C ASP A 829 46.55 -0.28 25.39
N ILE A 830 47.62 -0.21 24.59
CA ILE A 830 48.58 -1.29 24.33
C ILE A 830 49.19 -1.84 25.64
N ALA A 831 49.44 -0.96 26.62
CA ALA A 831 50.03 -1.36 27.89
C ALA A 831 49.00 -2.06 28.80
N LEU A 832 47.75 -1.58 28.83
CA LEU A 832 46.66 -2.29 29.50
C LEU A 832 46.43 -3.66 28.85
N TRP A 833 46.36 -3.72 27.51
CA TRP A 833 46.26 -4.97 26.74
C TRP A 833 47.35 -5.98 27.13
N SER A 834 48.64 -5.59 27.08
CA SER A 834 49.76 -6.46 27.48
C SER A 834 49.66 -6.91 28.94
N THR A 835 49.27 -6.03 29.87
CA THR A 835 49.07 -6.41 31.29
C THR A 835 47.86 -7.32 31.52
N ILE A 836 46.92 -7.41 30.58
CA ILE A 836 45.76 -8.29 30.65
C ILE A 836 46.07 -9.64 29.99
N THR A 837 46.68 -9.66 28.81
CA THR A 837 46.91 -10.87 28.01
C THR A 837 48.21 -11.61 28.35
N GLN A 838 49.30 -10.89 28.63
CA GLN A 838 50.63 -11.47 28.82
C GLN A 838 51.05 -11.61 30.29
N LYS A 839 50.50 -10.79 31.19
CA LYS A 839 50.81 -10.82 32.64
C LYS A 839 49.56 -10.69 33.53
N PRO A 840 48.65 -11.70 33.56
CA PRO A 840 47.37 -11.60 34.26
C PRO A 840 47.47 -11.13 35.72
N GLY A 841 48.41 -11.69 36.50
CA GLY A 841 48.69 -11.30 37.89
C GLY A 841 49.64 -10.11 38.08
N GLY A 842 50.09 -9.45 37.00
CA GLY A 842 50.90 -8.22 37.09
C GLY A 842 50.06 -7.02 37.57
N ASP A 843 50.66 -6.05 38.27
CA ASP A 843 49.93 -4.83 38.62
C ASP A 843 49.73 -3.92 37.39
N THR A 844 48.73 -3.03 37.44
CA THR A 844 48.47 -2.01 36.43
C THR A 844 47.95 -0.74 37.09
N SER A 845 47.90 0.39 36.39
CA SER A 845 47.40 1.64 36.97
C SER A 845 45.91 1.54 37.33
N TYR A 846 45.54 1.93 38.56
CA TYR A 846 44.12 2.02 38.93
C TYR A 846 43.35 3.00 38.03
N GLN A 847 43.98 4.11 37.65
CA GLN A 847 43.38 5.09 36.76
C GLN A 847 43.10 4.51 35.37
N ARG A 848 43.95 3.62 34.84
CA ARG A 848 43.68 2.91 33.57
C ARG A 848 42.45 2.02 33.66
N LEU A 849 42.23 1.33 34.78
CA LEU A 849 41.01 0.52 35.00
C LEU A 849 39.75 1.39 35.04
N ILE A 850 39.80 2.54 35.74
CA ILE A 850 38.67 3.49 35.80
C ILE A 850 38.39 4.14 34.43
N ASN A 851 39.44 4.53 33.69
CA ASN A 851 39.29 5.09 32.35
C ASN A 851 38.71 4.05 31.37
N ALA A 852 39.17 2.79 31.44
CA ALA A 852 38.65 1.70 30.63
C ALA A 852 37.18 1.41 30.95
N ARG A 853 36.79 1.43 32.23
CA ARG A 853 35.39 1.33 32.67
C ARG A 853 34.53 2.44 32.07
N GLN A 854 35.00 3.68 32.10
CA GLN A 854 34.26 4.83 31.58
C GLN A 854 34.16 4.80 30.04
N PHE A 855 35.22 4.37 29.35
CA PHE A 855 35.19 4.12 27.91
C PHE A 855 34.14 3.05 27.55
N LEU A 856 34.13 1.91 28.24
CA LEU A 856 33.14 0.85 28.02
C LEU A 856 31.70 1.29 28.31
N ALA A 857 31.48 2.17 29.29
CA ALA A 857 30.17 2.75 29.56
C ALA A 857 29.72 3.65 28.40
N ASN A 858 30.57 4.58 27.96
CA ASN A 858 30.29 5.46 26.84
C ASN A 858 30.04 4.69 25.52
N GLU A 859 30.79 3.62 25.25
CA GLU A 859 30.56 2.74 24.09
C GLU A 859 29.26 1.96 24.19
N PHE A 860 28.87 1.51 25.39
CA PHE A 860 27.55 0.91 25.59
C PHE A 860 26.43 1.93 25.33
N ASP A 861 26.53 3.15 25.85
CA ASP A 861 25.52 4.19 25.64
C ASP A 861 25.38 4.59 24.15
N ARG A 862 26.49 4.58 23.40
CA ARG A 862 26.52 4.74 21.93
C ARG A 862 25.87 3.58 21.16
N LEU A 863 25.87 2.37 21.72
CA LEU A 863 25.28 1.17 21.12
C LEU A 863 23.81 0.96 21.52
N SER A 864 23.40 1.42 22.71
CA SER A 864 22.05 1.30 23.25
C SER A 864 20.92 1.66 22.26
N PRO A 865 20.89 2.84 21.61
CA PRO A 865 19.85 3.16 20.62
C PRO A 865 19.90 2.25 19.38
N LYS A 866 21.09 1.77 18.98
CA LYS A 866 21.26 0.84 17.85
C LYS A 866 20.76 -0.57 18.19
N ILE A 867 20.84 -0.99 19.45
CA ILE A 867 20.28 -2.25 19.94
C ILE A 867 18.75 -2.21 19.89
N SER A 868 18.14 -1.12 20.39
CA SER A 868 16.69 -0.89 20.30
C SER A 868 16.21 -0.92 18.85
N ARG A 869 16.90 -0.19 17.96
CA ARG A 869 16.60 -0.20 16.52
C ARG A 869 16.75 -1.60 15.89
N ALA A 870 17.78 -2.36 16.26
CA ALA A 870 17.96 -3.72 15.76
C ALA A 870 16.83 -4.68 16.17
N LYS A 871 16.17 -4.47 17.33
CA LYS A 871 15.00 -5.24 17.76
C LYS A 871 13.75 -4.96 16.92
N GLU A 872 13.52 -3.70 16.53
CA GLU A 872 12.43 -3.33 15.61
C GLU A 872 12.60 -4.05 14.27
N LEU A 873 13.81 -3.95 13.70
CA LEU A 873 14.18 -4.61 12.44
C LEU A 873 14.01 -6.13 12.48
N LEU A 874 14.41 -6.77 13.59
CA LEU A 874 14.18 -8.20 13.80
C LEU A 874 12.69 -8.57 13.85
N THR A 875 11.83 -7.67 14.33
CA THR A 875 10.38 -7.90 14.39
C THR A 875 9.79 -7.98 12.98
N THR A 876 10.18 -7.07 12.08
CA THR A 876 9.83 -7.13 10.65
C THR A 876 10.36 -8.41 9.99
N LEU A 877 11.63 -8.79 10.25
CA LEU A 877 12.19 -10.03 9.70
C LEU A 877 11.47 -11.29 10.22
N LYS A 878 11.05 -11.32 11.49
CA LYS A 878 10.24 -12.42 12.06
C LYS A 878 8.89 -12.53 11.36
N GLN A 879 8.20 -11.42 11.14
CA GLN A 879 6.90 -11.39 10.44
C GLN A 879 7.03 -11.94 9.01
N LEU A 880 8.04 -11.50 8.25
CA LEU A 880 8.32 -12.02 6.90
C LEU A 880 8.71 -13.51 6.92
N ALA A 881 9.53 -13.94 7.90
CA ALA A 881 9.95 -15.33 8.04
C ALA A 881 8.81 -16.28 8.46
N GLN A 882 7.78 -15.75 9.13
CA GLN A 882 6.62 -16.50 9.61
C GLN A 882 5.37 -16.35 8.73
N ALA A 883 5.41 -15.48 7.71
CA ALA A 883 4.29 -15.23 6.79
C ALA A 883 3.76 -16.53 6.15
N ASP A 884 2.47 -16.58 5.84
CA ASP A 884 1.86 -17.69 5.07
C ASP A 884 1.91 -17.42 3.55
N LEU A 885 2.80 -16.51 3.14
CA LEU A 885 2.97 -16.03 1.77
C LEU A 885 4.25 -16.58 1.14
N PHE A 886 4.16 -16.92 -0.15
CA PHE A 886 5.28 -17.32 -1.00
C PHE A 886 5.49 -16.24 -2.06
N TRP A 887 6.70 -15.70 -2.18
CA TRP A 887 7.02 -14.61 -3.10
C TRP A 887 7.50 -15.17 -4.44
N ASP A 888 6.79 -14.86 -5.53
CA ASP A 888 7.08 -15.37 -6.87
C ASP A 888 7.31 -14.22 -7.87
N PRO A 889 8.49 -14.12 -8.51
CA PRO A 889 8.79 -12.98 -9.38
C PRO A 889 8.03 -13.04 -10.69
N VAL A 890 7.62 -11.89 -11.22
CA VAL A 890 6.97 -11.75 -12.52
C VAL A 890 7.98 -11.96 -13.64
N VAL A 891 7.70 -12.92 -14.52
CA VAL A 891 8.59 -13.28 -15.66
C VAL A 891 7.98 -12.93 -17.01
N LYS A 892 6.70 -12.57 -17.07
CA LYS A 892 6.05 -12.13 -18.31
C LYS A 892 4.82 -11.26 -18.02
N ILE A 893 4.62 -10.24 -18.84
CA ILE A 893 3.43 -9.37 -18.83
C ILE A 893 2.88 -9.34 -20.26
N ASP A 894 1.62 -9.75 -20.44
CA ASP A 894 0.92 -9.79 -21.74
C ASP A 894 -0.20 -8.75 -21.77
N ASN A 895 -0.25 -7.89 -22.79
CA ASN A 895 -1.41 -7.04 -23.07
C ASN A 895 -2.42 -7.80 -23.96
N LEU A 896 -3.69 -7.84 -23.56
CA LEU A 896 -4.73 -8.67 -24.15
C LEU A 896 -6.00 -7.86 -24.43
N LYS A 897 -6.55 -7.96 -25.65
CA LYS A 897 -7.88 -7.42 -25.92
C LYS A 897 -8.95 -8.12 -25.07
N ALA A 898 -9.85 -7.34 -24.47
CA ALA A 898 -11.00 -7.89 -23.77
C ALA A 898 -11.91 -8.68 -24.73
N LYS A 899 -12.46 -9.80 -24.23
CA LYS A 899 -13.37 -10.69 -24.99
C LYS A 899 -14.77 -10.81 -24.39
N GLN A 900 -14.99 -10.21 -23.24
CA GLN A 900 -16.23 -10.29 -22.48
C GLN A 900 -16.71 -8.86 -22.18
N PRO A 901 -18.03 -8.62 -22.13
CA PRO A 901 -18.57 -7.28 -21.93
C PRO A 901 -18.28 -6.71 -20.54
N TYR A 902 -18.02 -7.58 -19.55
CA TYR A 902 -17.81 -7.19 -18.16
C TYR A 902 -16.49 -7.75 -17.56
N VAL A 903 -15.93 -6.98 -16.63
CA VAL A 903 -14.93 -7.39 -15.63
C VAL A 903 -15.59 -7.40 -14.25
N TYR A 904 -15.02 -8.12 -13.28
CA TYR A 904 -15.69 -8.48 -12.02
C TYR A 904 -14.83 -8.19 -10.82
N ASP A 905 -15.46 -7.88 -9.70
CA ASP A 905 -14.80 -7.52 -8.45
C ASP A 905 -15.48 -8.17 -7.24
N LEU A 906 -14.72 -8.37 -6.17
CA LEU A 906 -15.17 -8.87 -4.87
C LEU A 906 -14.56 -8.00 -3.76
N THR A 907 -15.38 -7.23 -3.06
CA THR A 907 -14.93 -6.46 -1.90
C THR A 907 -14.88 -7.35 -0.67
N VAL A 908 -13.80 -7.23 0.09
CA VAL A 908 -13.43 -8.09 1.23
C VAL A 908 -12.79 -7.20 2.30
N ASP A 909 -12.90 -7.63 3.55
CA ASP A 909 -12.53 -6.89 4.76
C ASP A 909 -11.07 -6.38 4.82
N ASN A 910 -10.10 -7.18 4.36
CA ASN A 910 -8.69 -6.78 4.26
C ASN A 910 -8.34 -6.27 2.85
N GLU A 911 -9.36 -6.00 2.01
CA GLU A 911 -9.26 -5.58 0.60
C GLU A 911 -8.54 -6.54 -0.37
N VAL A 912 -8.08 -7.68 0.15
CA VAL A 912 -7.26 -8.69 -0.51
C VAL A 912 -8.07 -9.99 -0.69
N PHE A 913 -7.95 -10.66 -1.84
CA PHE A 913 -8.46 -12.03 -2.03
C PHE A 913 -7.66 -12.87 -3.04
N LEU A 914 -7.71 -14.20 -2.89
CA LEU A 914 -6.98 -15.17 -3.70
C LEU A 914 -7.70 -15.45 -5.03
N ALA A 915 -7.14 -14.93 -6.12
CA ALA A 915 -7.66 -15.05 -7.47
C ALA A 915 -6.59 -15.47 -8.50
N GLY A 916 -7.01 -15.76 -9.72
CA GLY A 916 -6.12 -16.02 -10.85
C GLY A 916 -5.69 -17.49 -10.98
N TYR A 917 -5.26 -17.85 -12.18
CA TYR A 917 -4.71 -19.16 -12.52
C TYR A 917 -3.57 -19.55 -11.57
N ALA A 918 -3.80 -20.59 -10.78
CA ALA A 918 -2.94 -21.06 -9.69
C ALA A 918 -2.69 -20.10 -8.48
N GLY A 919 -3.43 -18.98 -8.36
CA GLY A 919 -3.65 -18.20 -7.12
C GLY A 919 -2.65 -17.06 -6.80
N MET A 920 -3.16 -15.83 -6.63
CA MET A 920 -2.47 -14.53 -6.38
C MET A 920 -3.40 -13.54 -5.61
N PHE A 921 -2.88 -12.44 -5.02
CA PHE A 921 -3.59 -11.47 -4.11
C PHE A 921 -3.65 -9.97 -4.60
N VAL A 922 -4.53 -9.08 -4.05
CA VAL A 922 -5.02 -7.74 -4.59
C VAL A 922 -5.29 -6.61 -3.52
N HIS A 923 -5.77 -5.35 -3.82
CA HIS A 923 -6.03 -4.24 -2.80
C HIS A 923 -6.96 -3.01 -3.19
N ASN A 924 -7.64 -2.34 -2.22
CA ASN A 924 -8.57 -1.14 -2.35
C ASN A 924 -8.12 0.19 -1.60
N SER A 925 -8.97 1.00 -0.89
CA SER A 925 -8.84 2.51 -0.66
C SER A 925 -8.99 3.08 0.80
N TYR A 926 -8.39 4.25 1.14
CA TYR A 926 -8.13 4.65 2.56
C TYR A 926 -8.17 6.14 3.06
N LEU A 927 -7.89 7.19 2.27
CA LEU A 927 -7.43 8.51 2.79
C LEU A 927 -8.45 9.37 3.58
N VAL A 928 -9.58 9.76 2.98
CA VAL A 928 -10.40 10.90 3.44
C VAL A 928 -10.91 10.76 4.88
N LYS A 929 -11.22 9.52 5.29
CA LYS A 929 -11.75 9.20 6.61
C LYS A 929 -10.77 9.54 7.75
N LEU A 930 -9.46 9.53 7.48
CA LEU A 930 -8.43 10.00 8.42
C LEU A 930 -8.51 11.50 8.66
N GLU A 931 -8.70 12.28 7.61
CA GLU A 931 -8.79 13.73 7.72
C GLU A 931 -10.00 14.14 8.54
N ALA A 932 -11.18 13.60 8.22
CA ALA A 932 -12.41 13.87 8.96
C ALA A 932 -12.27 13.55 10.47
N LEU A 933 -11.70 12.38 10.80
CA LEU A 933 -11.45 11.96 12.18
C LEU A 933 -10.46 12.89 12.90
N ARG A 934 -9.33 13.22 12.26
CA ARG A 934 -8.29 14.06 12.87
C ARG A 934 -8.74 15.51 13.03
N SER A 935 -9.48 16.08 12.07
CA SER A 935 -10.02 17.44 12.17
C SER A 935 -10.99 17.59 13.34
N LEU A 936 -11.79 16.56 13.64
CA LEU A 936 -12.68 16.54 14.80
C LEU A 936 -11.91 16.66 16.14
N MET A 937 -10.67 16.14 16.21
CA MET A 937 -9.80 16.27 17.39
C MET A 937 -9.27 17.69 17.63
N PHE A 938 -9.45 18.61 16.67
CA PHE A 938 -9.10 20.03 16.76
C PHE A 938 -10.36 20.91 16.75
N ASP A 939 -11.41 20.47 17.43
CA ASP A 939 -12.69 21.17 17.64
C ASP A 939 -13.34 21.72 16.35
N THR A 940 -13.13 21.02 15.22
CA THR A 940 -13.75 21.36 13.94
C THR A 940 -15.01 20.52 13.74
N GLU A 941 -16.18 21.17 13.61
CA GLU A 941 -17.42 20.45 13.32
C GLU A 941 -17.37 19.91 11.86
N ILE A 942 -17.65 18.63 11.67
CA ILE A 942 -17.57 17.95 10.37
C ILE A 942 -18.97 17.78 9.79
N ILE A 943 -19.15 18.17 8.52
CA ILE A 943 -20.38 17.98 7.76
C ILE A 943 -20.00 17.22 6.49
N ILE A 944 -20.65 16.09 6.19
CA ILE A 944 -20.36 15.27 5.02
C ILE A 944 -21.61 15.12 4.14
N ILE A 945 -21.45 15.25 2.83
CA ILE A 945 -22.43 14.80 1.83
C ILE A 945 -21.87 13.51 1.20
N ASP A 946 -22.58 12.40 1.44
CA ASP A 946 -22.14 11.03 1.18
C ASP A 946 -23.10 10.34 0.18
N PRO A 947 -22.72 10.19 -1.10
CA PRO A 947 -23.54 9.50 -2.08
C PRO A 947 -23.41 7.97 -2.04
N GLU A 948 -22.46 7.39 -1.29
CA GLU A 948 -22.14 5.95 -1.36
C GLU A 948 -22.29 5.19 -0.02
N ASN A 949 -22.60 5.89 1.08
CA ASN A 949 -22.62 5.41 2.47
C ASN A 949 -21.23 5.01 2.99
N GLU A 950 -20.18 5.72 2.56
CA GLU A 950 -18.80 5.48 2.98
C GLU A 950 -18.53 5.88 4.45
N TYR A 951 -19.34 6.79 5.04
CA TYR A 951 -19.03 7.44 6.33
C TYR A 951 -19.95 7.07 7.50
N GLU A 952 -20.99 6.24 7.31
CA GLU A 952 -21.98 5.86 8.35
C GLU A 952 -21.33 5.33 9.65
N LYS A 953 -20.33 4.44 9.50
CA LYS A 953 -19.57 3.90 10.64
C LYS A 953 -18.83 5.01 11.39
N LEU A 954 -18.09 5.85 10.68
CA LEU A 954 -17.25 6.89 11.28
C LEU A 954 -18.13 7.87 12.06
N CYS A 955 -19.23 8.31 11.43
CA CYS A 955 -20.28 9.11 12.05
C CYS A 955 -20.77 8.48 13.36
N SER A 956 -21.22 7.22 13.31
CA SER A 956 -21.71 6.48 14.48
C SER A 956 -20.66 6.35 15.60
N ALA A 957 -19.38 6.17 15.23
CA ALA A 957 -18.29 5.93 16.17
C ALA A 957 -17.85 7.19 16.94
N VAL A 958 -18.04 8.38 16.36
CA VAL A 958 -17.72 9.67 17.00
C VAL A 958 -18.92 10.33 17.69
N GLY A 959 -20.08 9.66 17.73
CA GLY A 959 -21.33 10.22 18.27
C GLY A 959 -22.06 11.18 17.31
N GLY A 960 -21.71 11.14 16.03
CA GLY A 960 -22.27 11.97 14.97
C GLY A 960 -23.70 11.60 14.57
N GLU A 961 -24.35 12.53 13.86
CA GLU A 961 -25.70 12.38 13.34
C GLU A 961 -25.69 11.94 11.86
N TYR A 962 -26.18 10.74 11.59
CA TYR A 962 -26.29 10.21 10.22
C TYR A 962 -27.72 10.40 9.70
N VAL A 963 -27.85 11.19 8.64
CA VAL A 963 -29.13 11.64 8.09
C VAL A 963 -29.33 11.04 6.70
N ASP A 964 -30.18 10.03 6.59
CA ASP A 964 -30.63 9.50 5.29
C ASP A 964 -31.58 10.49 4.59
N PHE A 965 -31.29 10.84 3.34
CA PHE A 965 -32.13 11.72 2.52
C PHE A 965 -32.76 10.93 1.36
N SER A 966 -33.77 10.13 1.73
CA SER A 966 -34.53 9.25 0.82
C SER A 966 -36.02 9.62 0.77
N TYR A 967 -36.76 9.03 -0.18
CA TYR A 967 -38.23 9.18 -0.30
C TYR A 967 -38.96 8.91 1.02
N ASN A 968 -38.59 7.82 1.70
CA ASN A 968 -39.21 7.36 2.94
C ASN A 968 -38.59 7.97 4.21
N SER A 969 -37.49 8.73 4.09
CA SER A 969 -36.87 9.37 5.24
C SER A 969 -37.83 10.36 5.90
N LYS A 970 -37.72 10.47 7.23
CA LYS A 970 -38.37 11.53 8.00
C LYS A 970 -37.66 12.87 7.85
N ALA A 971 -36.36 12.84 7.55
CA ALA A 971 -35.54 14.03 7.38
C ALA A 971 -35.92 14.74 6.07
N LYS A 972 -36.29 16.02 6.17
CA LYS A 972 -36.70 16.86 5.03
C LYS A 972 -36.04 18.22 5.12
N ILE A 973 -35.85 18.83 3.96
CA ILE A 973 -35.30 20.17 3.79
C ILE A 973 -36.20 20.90 2.81
N ASN A 974 -36.74 22.03 3.26
CA ASN A 974 -37.47 22.97 2.43
C ASN A 974 -36.47 23.85 1.65
N PRO A 975 -36.46 23.81 0.31
CA PRO A 975 -35.59 24.69 -0.47
C PRO A 975 -35.91 26.17 -0.30
N PHE A 976 -37.06 26.56 0.24
CA PHE A 976 -37.44 27.97 0.44
C PHE A 976 -37.00 28.58 1.79
N ASP A 977 -36.33 27.82 2.66
CA ASP A 977 -35.88 28.31 3.98
C ASP A 977 -34.92 29.50 3.90
N LEU A 978 -35.12 30.48 4.78
CA LEU A 978 -34.24 31.65 4.96
C LEU A 978 -33.27 31.41 6.14
N SER A 979 -32.11 32.06 6.10
CA SER A 979 -31.11 32.00 7.17
C SER A 979 -31.51 32.81 8.40
N GLN A 980 -32.41 33.79 8.27
CA GLN A 980 -32.91 34.64 9.37
C GLN A 980 -31.79 35.48 10.02
N VAL A 981 -30.71 35.75 9.27
CA VAL A 981 -29.52 36.51 9.73
C VAL A 981 -29.48 37.83 8.98
N TYR A 982 -29.82 38.91 9.67
CA TYR A 982 -29.75 40.25 9.11
C TYR A 982 -28.30 40.77 9.10
N GLU A 983 -27.71 40.87 7.90
CA GLU A 983 -26.47 41.64 7.66
C GLU A 983 -26.84 43.00 7.03
N GLU A 984 -26.40 44.09 7.64
CA GLU A 984 -26.72 45.46 7.21
C GLU A 984 -26.27 45.71 5.76
N GLY A 985 -27.22 46.09 4.89
CA GLY A 985 -26.99 46.27 3.46
C GLY A 985 -27.15 45.02 2.57
N GLN A 986 -27.51 43.84 3.10
CA GLN A 986 -27.80 42.66 2.28
C GLN A 986 -29.31 42.34 2.19
N ASN A 987 -29.79 42.11 0.96
CA ASN A 987 -31.14 41.60 0.71
C ASN A 987 -31.15 40.07 0.76
N GLU A 988 -31.46 39.51 1.93
CA GLU A 988 -31.51 38.06 2.17
C GLU A 988 -32.54 37.35 1.26
N LEU A 989 -33.77 37.85 1.22
CA LEU A 989 -34.83 37.31 0.35
C LEU A 989 -34.39 37.33 -1.13
N GLY A 990 -33.77 38.42 -1.59
CA GLY A 990 -33.22 38.52 -2.95
C GLY A 990 -32.11 37.49 -3.24
N GLN A 991 -31.20 37.25 -2.30
CA GLN A 991 -30.20 36.17 -2.44
C GLN A 991 -30.87 34.79 -2.51
N LYS A 992 -31.93 34.56 -1.74
CA LYS A 992 -32.66 33.30 -1.73
C LYS A 992 -33.43 33.07 -3.04
N VAL A 993 -34.08 34.10 -3.57
CA VAL A 993 -34.73 34.05 -4.90
C VAL A 993 -33.73 33.67 -5.99
N LEU A 994 -32.52 34.24 -5.96
CA LEU A 994 -31.44 33.86 -6.90
C LEU A 994 -30.97 32.40 -6.72
N SER A 995 -30.85 31.90 -5.48
CA SER A 995 -30.53 30.48 -5.22
C SER A 995 -31.63 29.55 -5.76
N LEU A 996 -32.90 29.92 -5.56
CA LEU A 996 -34.06 29.21 -6.09
C LEU A 996 -34.10 29.20 -7.61
N HIS A 997 -33.76 30.31 -8.29
CA HIS A 997 -33.62 30.31 -9.76
C HIS A 997 -32.60 29.28 -10.25
N SER A 998 -31.42 29.23 -9.63
CA SER A 998 -30.40 28.22 -9.97
C SER A 998 -30.87 26.80 -9.66
N LEU A 999 -31.54 26.56 -8.53
CA LEU A 999 -32.17 25.26 -8.22
C LEU A 999 -33.20 24.86 -9.29
N PHE A 1000 -34.08 25.78 -9.67
CA PHE A 1000 -35.14 25.52 -10.64
C PHE A 1000 -34.63 25.30 -12.06
N LYS A 1001 -33.51 25.95 -12.45
CA LYS A 1001 -32.78 25.61 -13.68
C LYS A 1001 -32.23 24.18 -13.66
N VAL A 1002 -31.70 23.72 -12.52
CA VAL A 1002 -31.30 22.29 -12.36
C VAL A 1002 -32.50 21.34 -12.40
N MET A 1003 -33.66 21.71 -11.85
CA MET A 1003 -34.88 20.88 -11.83
C MET A 1003 -35.65 20.82 -13.16
N MET A 1004 -35.67 21.93 -13.92
CA MET A 1004 -36.49 22.12 -15.13
C MET A 1004 -35.68 22.17 -16.43
N GLY A 1005 -34.35 22.19 -16.35
CA GLY A 1005 -33.45 22.31 -17.50
C GLY A 1005 -33.39 23.74 -18.04
N THR A 1006 -33.39 23.87 -19.36
CA THR A 1006 -33.35 25.19 -20.02
C THR A 1006 -34.60 26.00 -19.73
N VAL A 1007 -34.40 27.18 -19.15
CA VAL A 1007 -35.41 28.22 -18.89
C VAL A 1007 -35.10 29.40 -19.82
N SER A 1008 -36.07 29.81 -20.63
CA SER A 1008 -35.96 30.99 -21.50
C SER A 1008 -36.07 32.30 -20.71
N PRO A 1009 -35.63 33.46 -21.24
CA PRO A 1009 -35.73 34.74 -20.53
C PRO A 1009 -37.18 35.13 -20.15
N GLN A 1010 -38.18 34.68 -20.92
CA GLN A 1010 -39.60 34.89 -20.62
C GLN A 1010 -40.07 34.00 -19.47
N GLU A 1011 -39.68 32.72 -19.47
CA GLU A 1011 -39.93 31.79 -18.37
C GLU A 1011 -39.20 32.22 -17.09
N GLU A 1012 -37.98 32.76 -17.18
CA GLU A 1012 -37.18 33.24 -16.05
C GLU A 1012 -37.80 34.48 -15.39
N ALA A 1013 -38.25 35.46 -16.20
CA ALA A 1013 -38.97 36.63 -15.70
C ALA A 1013 -40.37 36.29 -15.12
N LEU A 1014 -40.99 35.20 -15.56
CA LEU A 1014 -42.24 34.69 -14.97
C LEU A 1014 -41.96 33.98 -13.64
N LEU A 1015 -40.97 33.08 -13.62
CA LEU A 1015 -40.53 32.35 -12.44
C LEU A 1015 -40.13 33.30 -11.30
N ASP A 1016 -39.45 34.41 -11.62
CA ASP A 1016 -39.09 35.45 -10.64
C ASP A 1016 -40.34 36.07 -9.98
N ARG A 1017 -41.29 36.54 -10.80
CA ARG A 1017 -42.59 37.04 -10.35
C ARG A 1017 -43.31 36.00 -9.48
N ALA A 1018 -43.33 34.74 -9.91
CA ALA A 1018 -44.01 33.65 -9.21
C ALA A 1018 -43.38 33.37 -7.84
N ILE A 1019 -42.05 33.27 -7.73
CA ILE A 1019 -41.36 33.06 -6.44
C ILE A 1019 -41.64 34.22 -5.49
N ILE A 1020 -41.53 35.48 -5.95
CA ILE A 1020 -41.79 36.66 -5.12
C ILE A 1020 -43.25 36.70 -4.65
N LEU A 1021 -44.22 36.40 -5.52
CA LEU A 1021 -45.64 36.30 -5.15
C LEU A 1021 -45.88 35.17 -4.14
N THR A 1022 -45.19 34.03 -4.28
CA THR A 1022 -45.32 32.88 -3.36
C THR A 1022 -44.85 33.24 -1.94
N TYR A 1023 -43.69 33.92 -1.80
CA TYR A 1023 -43.26 34.45 -0.50
C TYR A 1023 -44.23 35.49 0.06
N LYS A 1024 -44.73 36.40 -0.79
CA LYS A 1024 -45.69 37.45 -0.39
C LYS A 1024 -47.02 36.86 0.13
N GLN A 1025 -47.51 35.76 -0.43
CA GLN A 1025 -48.70 35.05 0.06
C GLN A 1025 -48.52 34.46 1.47
N LYS A 1026 -47.29 34.10 1.86
CA LYS A 1026 -46.93 33.69 3.23
C LYS A 1026 -46.59 34.88 4.14
N GLY A 1027 -46.81 36.11 3.68
CA GLY A 1027 -46.50 37.33 4.42
C GLY A 1027 -45.00 37.59 4.57
N ILE A 1028 -44.14 37.03 3.70
CA ILE A 1028 -42.69 37.28 3.67
C ILE A 1028 -42.40 38.34 2.60
N THR A 1029 -41.61 39.35 2.97
CA THR A 1029 -41.27 40.50 2.11
C THR A 1029 -39.80 40.88 2.27
N PRO A 1030 -39.26 41.85 1.51
CA PRO A 1030 -37.90 42.35 1.72
C PRO A 1030 -37.63 42.95 3.11
N ASP A 1031 -38.67 43.27 3.90
CA ASP A 1031 -38.53 43.65 5.31
C ASP A 1031 -38.03 42.45 6.16
N PRO A 1032 -36.84 42.54 6.80
CA PRO A 1032 -36.29 41.49 7.67
C PRO A 1032 -37.23 41.04 8.80
N ALA A 1033 -38.11 41.92 9.30
CA ALA A 1033 -39.06 41.56 10.35
C ALA A 1033 -40.03 40.46 9.88
N THR A 1034 -40.38 40.47 8.59
CA THR A 1034 -41.32 39.51 7.99
C THR A 1034 -40.68 38.16 7.64
N GLN A 1035 -39.34 38.07 7.61
CA GLN A 1035 -38.59 36.87 7.19
C GLN A 1035 -38.47 35.80 8.29
N LYS A 1036 -39.16 36.00 9.41
CA LYS A 1036 -39.38 35.00 10.47
C LYS A 1036 -40.66 34.19 10.28
N ASN A 1037 -41.53 34.59 9.35
CA ASN A 1037 -42.76 33.88 9.04
C ASN A 1037 -42.47 32.52 8.37
N GLU A 1038 -43.46 31.63 8.37
CA GLU A 1038 -43.32 30.28 7.82
C GLU A 1038 -43.03 30.34 6.30
N PRO A 1039 -41.90 29.76 5.83
CA PRO A 1039 -41.53 29.81 4.42
C PRO A 1039 -42.50 28.97 3.57
N PRO A 1040 -42.71 29.35 2.29
CA PRO A 1040 -43.55 28.58 1.38
C PRO A 1040 -42.96 27.19 1.09
N LEU A 1041 -43.81 26.32 0.55
CA LEU A 1041 -43.44 25.01 0.01
C LEU A 1041 -43.43 25.03 -1.52
N LEU A 1042 -42.95 23.95 -2.14
CA LEU A 1042 -42.93 23.80 -3.59
C LEU A 1042 -44.35 23.70 -4.16
N GLU A 1043 -45.29 23.10 -3.42
CA GLU A 1043 -46.71 23.11 -3.74
C GLU A 1043 -47.31 24.53 -3.83
N ASP A 1044 -46.85 25.47 -2.99
CA ASP A 1044 -47.34 26.86 -3.02
C ASP A 1044 -46.87 27.61 -4.27
N LEU A 1045 -45.62 27.38 -4.72
CA LEU A 1045 -45.12 27.93 -5.98
C LEU A 1045 -45.87 27.33 -7.18
N TYR A 1046 -46.11 26.01 -7.18
CA TYR A 1046 -46.89 25.33 -8.22
C TYR A 1046 -48.34 25.87 -8.30
N LYS A 1047 -49.00 26.09 -7.17
CA LYS A 1047 -50.32 26.75 -7.11
C LYS A 1047 -50.27 28.19 -7.62
N THR A 1048 -49.25 28.94 -7.25
CA THR A 1048 -49.06 30.34 -7.70
C THR A 1048 -48.88 30.40 -9.22
N LEU A 1049 -48.09 29.50 -9.81
CA LEU A 1049 -47.93 29.42 -11.26
C LEU A 1049 -49.24 29.10 -11.98
N ILE A 1050 -50.04 28.14 -11.48
CA ILE A 1050 -51.37 27.86 -12.07
C ILE A 1050 -52.29 29.09 -11.97
N GLY A 1051 -52.30 29.77 -10.81
CA GLY A 1051 -53.13 30.95 -10.56
C GLY A 1051 -52.71 32.23 -11.30
N MET A 1052 -51.62 32.21 -12.08
CA MET A 1052 -51.23 33.36 -12.93
C MET A 1052 -51.95 33.38 -14.28
N GLU A 1053 -52.57 32.28 -14.71
CA GLU A 1053 -53.36 32.17 -15.96
C GLU A 1053 -52.61 32.60 -17.26
N GLU A 1054 -51.27 32.65 -17.22
CA GLU A 1054 -50.40 32.90 -18.38
C GLU A 1054 -49.95 31.56 -19.02
N PRO A 1055 -49.98 31.36 -20.35
CA PRO A 1055 -49.60 30.09 -21.00
C PRO A 1055 -48.16 29.61 -20.72
N VAL A 1056 -47.24 30.57 -20.49
CA VAL A 1056 -45.86 30.27 -20.08
C VAL A 1056 -45.81 29.73 -18.65
N SER A 1057 -46.74 30.17 -17.79
CA SER A 1057 -46.86 29.72 -16.41
C SER A 1057 -47.37 28.29 -16.31
N GLU A 1058 -48.37 27.92 -17.14
CA GLU A 1058 -48.83 26.53 -17.26
C GLU A 1058 -47.70 25.59 -17.67
N THR A 1059 -46.85 26.02 -18.60
CA THR A 1059 -45.69 25.26 -19.07
C THR A 1059 -44.66 25.02 -17.95
N LEU A 1060 -44.40 26.03 -17.11
CA LEU A 1060 -43.53 25.91 -15.93
C LEU A 1060 -44.16 25.02 -14.83
N ALA A 1061 -45.46 25.20 -14.55
CA ALA A 1061 -46.21 24.39 -13.60
C ALA A 1061 -46.17 22.90 -13.98
N ALA A 1062 -46.36 22.57 -15.27
CA ALA A 1062 -46.27 21.19 -15.77
C ALA A 1062 -44.86 20.57 -15.57
N ARG A 1063 -43.78 21.35 -15.69
CA ARG A 1063 -42.41 20.87 -15.40
C ARG A 1063 -42.16 20.64 -13.91
N LEU A 1064 -42.80 21.42 -13.03
CA LEU A 1064 -42.73 21.25 -11.57
C LEU A 1064 -43.65 20.16 -11.03
N GLU A 1065 -44.74 19.83 -11.74
CA GLU A 1065 -45.75 18.86 -11.30
C GLU A 1065 -45.16 17.50 -10.91
N LYS A 1066 -44.09 17.06 -11.59
CA LYS A 1066 -43.36 15.81 -11.29
C LYS A 1066 -42.77 15.74 -9.87
N TYR A 1067 -42.51 16.89 -9.24
CA TYR A 1067 -41.97 17.01 -7.86
C TYR A 1067 -43.05 17.22 -6.79
N VAL A 1068 -44.22 17.73 -7.17
CA VAL A 1068 -45.33 18.05 -6.24
C VAL A 1068 -46.39 16.95 -6.21
N LYS A 1069 -46.84 16.51 -7.40
CA LYS A 1069 -47.89 15.49 -7.57
C LYS A 1069 -47.39 14.17 -8.18
N GLY A 1070 -46.31 14.22 -8.96
CA GLY A 1070 -45.76 13.06 -9.67
C GLY A 1070 -44.78 12.22 -8.86
N SER A 1071 -43.94 11.45 -9.56
CA SER A 1071 -43.08 10.40 -9.00
C SER A 1071 -42.05 10.85 -7.96
N PHE A 1072 -41.69 12.14 -7.91
CA PHE A 1072 -40.69 12.68 -6.99
C PHE A 1072 -41.30 13.40 -5.76
N ARG A 1073 -42.61 13.22 -5.54
CA ARG A 1073 -43.34 13.78 -4.40
C ARG A 1073 -42.74 13.36 -3.06
N GLY A 1074 -42.66 14.32 -2.14
CA GLY A 1074 -42.30 14.07 -0.74
C GLY A 1074 -40.81 14.07 -0.40
N ILE A 1075 -39.92 14.39 -1.34
CA ILE A 1075 -38.50 14.65 -1.04
C ILE A 1075 -38.27 16.13 -0.70
N PHE A 1076 -38.75 17.04 -1.55
CA PHE A 1076 -38.39 18.47 -1.52
C PHE A 1076 -39.55 19.42 -1.14
N ASP A 1077 -40.72 18.86 -0.81
CA ASP A 1077 -41.99 19.58 -0.67
C ASP A 1077 -42.58 19.40 0.74
N GLN A 1078 -41.74 19.62 1.76
CA GLN A 1078 -42.08 19.55 3.19
C GLN A 1078 -41.21 20.53 3.97
N HIS A 1079 -41.69 21.00 5.12
CA HIS A 1079 -40.94 21.87 6.01
C HIS A 1079 -39.66 21.19 6.54
N THR A 1080 -38.59 21.97 6.70
CA THR A 1080 -37.33 21.48 7.24
C THR A 1080 -37.49 21.02 8.69
N ASN A 1081 -36.96 19.83 8.99
CA ASN A 1081 -37.02 19.24 10.34
C ASN A 1081 -35.67 18.68 10.81
N ILE A 1082 -34.58 19.13 10.18
CA ILE A 1082 -33.20 18.77 10.47
C ILE A 1082 -32.48 19.96 11.11
N ASP A 1083 -31.54 19.69 12.01
CA ASP A 1083 -30.63 20.70 12.55
C ASP A 1083 -29.17 20.27 12.45
N LEU A 1084 -28.23 21.21 12.66
CA LEU A 1084 -26.78 20.98 12.54
C LEU A 1084 -26.07 21.20 13.88
N ASN A 1085 -26.66 20.70 14.97
CA ASN A 1085 -26.11 20.89 16.32
C ASN A 1085 -25.05 19.84 16.71
N ASN A 1086 -24.87 18.79 15.90
CA ASN A 1086 -23.88 17.74 16.15
C ASN A 1086 -22.50 18.14 15.59
N THR A 1087 -21.44 17.83 16.32
CA THR A 1087 -20.05 18.06 15.90
C THR A 1087 -19.62 17.19 14.72
N PHE A 1088 -20.36 16.13 14.39
CA PHE A 1088 -20.20 15.37 13.15
C PHE A 1088 -21.58 15.06 12.57
N THR A 1089 -21.87 15.51 11.34
CA THR A 1089 -23.12 15.23 10.64
C THR A 1089 -22.81 14.67 9.25
N ALA A 1090 -23.47 13.58 8.84
CA ALA A 1090 -23.29 13.00 7.50
C ALA A 1090 -24.65 12.77 6.82
N PHE A 1091 -24.82 13.34 5.63
CA PHE A 1091 -26.02 13.28 4.80
C PHE A 1091 -25.86 12.22 3.72
N SER A 1092 -26.65 11.16 3.76
CA SER A 1092 -26.72 10.18 2.67
C SER A 1092 -27.70 10.63 1.59
N ILE A 1093 -27.27 10.58 0.33
CA ILE A 1093 -28.16 10.74 -0.85
C ILE A 1093 -28.19 9.48 -1.73
N ARG A 1094 -27.68 8.36 -1.20
CA ARG A 1094 -27.45 7.10 -1.94
C ARG A 1094 -28.73 6.53 -2.56
N GLU A 1095 -29.81 6.53 -1.79
CA GLU A 1095 -31.13 5.98 -2.14
C GLU A 1095 -31.91 6.87 -3.15
N LEU A 1096 -31.33 7.99 -3.59
CA LEU A 1096 -31.87 8.82 -4.66
C LEU A 1096 -31.38 8.39 -6.04
N GLU A 1097 -32.27 8.49 -7.03
CA GLU A 1097 -31.94 8.31 -8.44
C GLU A 1097 -30.91 9.34 -8.93
N ASP A 1098 -30.05 8.97 -9.90
CA ASP A 1098 -28.97 9.82 -10.40
C ASP A 1098 -29.41 11.20 -10.91
N ALA A 1099 -30.65 11.32 -11.40
CA ALA A 1099 -31.25 12.58 -11.84
C ALA A 1099 -31.62 13.51 -10.67
N LEU A 1100 -31.83 12.97 -9.47
CA LEU A 1100 -32.16 13.72 -8.26
C LEU A 1100 -30.92 14.07 -7.44
N ARG A 1101 -29.81 13.31 -7.56
CA ARG A 1101 -28.59 13.55 -6.76
C ARG A 1101 -28.05 14.99 -6.89
N PRO A 1102 -27.91 15.61 -8.08
CA PRO A 1102 -27.49 17.01 -8.18
C PRO A 1102 -28.47 18.00 -7.52
N ILE A 1103 -29.77 17.72 -7.57
CA ILE A 1103 -30.83 18.54 -6.95
C ILE A 1103 -30.74 18.44 -5.42
N ALA A 1104 -30.59 17.23 -4.89
CA ALA A 1104 -30.43 16.99 -3.47
C ALA A 1104 -29.12 17.55 -2.92
N MET A 1105 -28.01 17.40 -3.64
CA MET A 1105 -26.73 18.04 -3.28
C MET A 1105 -26.85 19.56 -3.26
N PHE A 1106 -27.51 20.18 -4.25
CA PHE A 1106 -27.76 21.62 -4.24
C PHE A 1106 -28.55 22.04 -3.00
N ILE A 1107 -29.64 21.36 -2.69
CA ILE A 1107 -30.51 21.67 -1.53
C ILE A 1107 -29.78 21.44 -0.20
N LEU A 1108 -28.99 20.37 -0.07
CA LEU A 1108 -28.16 20.11 1.11
C LEU A 1108 -27.09 21.18 1.30
N LEU A 1109 -26.41 21.58 0.22
CA LEU A 1109 -25.41 22.65 0.25
C LEU A 1109 -26.04 24.00 0.58
N ASP A 1110 -27.22 24.34 0.03
CA ASP A 1110 -27.95 25.56 0.34
C ASP A 1110 -28.48 25.57 1.79
N PHE A 1111 -28.95 24.44 2.30
CA PHE A 1111 -29.31 24.28 3.72
C PHE A 1111 -28.12 24.46 4.66
N VAL A 1112 -27.00 23.79 4.39
CA VAL A 1112 -25.76 23.97 5.18
C VAL A 1112 -25.30 25.43 5.11
N TRP A 1113 -25.29 26.05 3.92
CA TRP A 1113 -24.94 27.46 3.74
C TRP A 1113 -25.86 28.40 4.54
N THR A 1114 -27.16 28.11 4.56
CA THR A 1114 -28.19 28.86 5.27
C THR A 1114 -28.03 28.75 6.79
N LYS A 1115 -27.61 27.58 7.30
CA LYS A 1115 -27.37 27.35 8.73
C LYS A 1115 -26.06 27.94 9.23
N ILE A 1116 -24.92 27.73 8.54
CA ILE A 1116 -23.60 28.18 9.03
C ILE A 1116 -23.45 29.70 9.13
N LYS A 1117 -24.31 30.48 8.47
CA LYS A 1117 -24.37 31.95 8.64
C LYS A 1117 -24.75 32.37 10.06
N LYS A 1118 -25.38 31.49 10.86
CA LYS A 1118 -25.90 31.81 12.19
C LYS A 1118 -24.82 31.92 13.27
N ASP A 1119 -23.74 31.15 13.17
CA ASP A 1119 -22.67 31.09 14.17
C ASP A 1119 -21.28 30.88 13.55
N LEU A 1120 -20.30 31.66 14.01
CA LEU A 1120 -18.90 31.58 13.57
C LEU A 1120 -18.16 30.48 14.34
N LYS A 1121 -17.97 29.32 13.70
CA LYS A 1121 -17.21 28.18 14.21
C LYS A 1121 -16.34 27.55 13.12
N LYS A 1122 -15.25 26.87 13.51
CA LYS A 1122 -14.46 26.04 12.59
C LYS A 1122 -15.31 24.87 12.09
N ARG A 1123 -15.55 24.81 10.79
CA ARG A 1123 -16.36 23.77 10.15
C ARG A 1123 -15.67 23.19 8.93
N LEU A 1124 -15.79 21.88 8.72
CA LEU A 1124 -15.32 21.20 7.52
C LEU A 1124 -16.52 20.59 6.78
N LEU A 1125 -16.84 21.11 5.60
CA LEU A 1125 -17.85 20.55 4.72
C LEU A 1125 -17.18 19.69 3.65
N ILE A 1126 -17.32 18.38 3.78
CA ILE A 1126 -16.83 17.37 2.83
C ILE A 1126 -17.95 17.06 1.83
N VAL A 1127 -17.68 17.26 0.55
CA VAL A 1127 -18.58 16.91 -0.55
C VAL A 1127 -17.91 15.78 -1.34
N ASP A 1128 -18.35 14.55 -1.09
CA ASP A 1128 -17.87 13.40 -1.84
C ASP A 1128 -18.57 13.30 -3.21
N GLU A 1129 -17.87 12.73 -4.19
CA GLU A 1129 -18.29 12.70 -5.61
C GLU A 1129 -18.79 14.07 -6.13
N ALA A 1130 -18.08 15.15 -5.83
CA ALA A 1130 -18.50 16.52 -6.15
C ALA A 1130 -18.69 16.83 -7.66
N TRP A 1131 -18.32 15.91 -8.56
CA TRP A 1131 -18.55 16.03 -10.01
C TRP A 1131 -20.04 16.04 -10.38
N TYR A 1132 -20.93 15.47 -9.55
CA TYR A 1132 -22.39 15.61 -9.72
C TYR A 1132 -22.82 17.09 -9.84
N MET A 1133 -22.15 17.99 -9.12
CA MET A 1133 -22.39 19.43 -9.18
C MET A 1133 -21.82 20.10 -10.43
N MET A 1134 -20.86 19.47 -11.13
CA MET A 1134 -20.27 20.01 -12.37
C MET A 1134 -21.15 19.77 -13.61
N LYS A 1135 -22.16 18.89 -13.52
CA LYS A 1135 -23.07 18.55 -14.63
C LYS A 1135 -23.90 19.74 -15.14
N TYR A 1136 -24.22 20.71 -14.27
CA TYR A 1136 -25.01 21.89 -14.62
C TYR A 1136 -24.25 23.18 -14.26
N PRO A 1137 -24.25 24.21 -15.12
CA PRO A 1137 -23.54 25.46 -14.84
C PRO A 1137 -24.01 26.15 -13.56
N ASP A 1138 -25.32 26.15 -13.28
CA ASP A 1138 -25.92 26.74 -12.08
C ASP A 1138 -25.45 26.06 -10.78
N SER A 1139 -25.40 24.72 -10.73
CA SER A 1139 -24.90 23.98 -9.57
C SER A 1139 -23.39 24.16 -9.39
N ALA A 1140 -22.62 24.19 -10.48
CA ALA A 1140 -21.17 24.43 -10.43
C ALA A 1140 -20.85 25.85 -9.93
N SER A 1141 -21.61 26.85 -10.42
CA SER A 1141 -21.53 28.24 -9.97
C SER A 1141 -21.88 28.40 -8.49
N PHE A 1142 -22.88 27.65 -8.00
CA PHE A 1142 -23.24 27.64 -6.58
C PHE A 1142 -22.12 27.10 -5.69
N LEU A 1143 -21.56 25.92 -6.03
CA LEU A 1143 -20.45 25.33 -5.28
C LEU A 1143 -19.20 26.23 -5.29
N TYR A 1144 -18.88 26.85 -6.43
CA TYR A 1144 -17.81 27.85 -6.53
C TYR A 1144 -18.08 29.09 -5.67
N SER A 1145 -19.32 29.60 -5.69
CA SER A 1145 -19.74 30.76 -4.90
C SER A 1145 -19.73 30.48 -3.40
N MET A 1146 -20.01 29.24 -2.99
CA MET A 1146 -19.79 28.77 -1.62
C MET A 1146 -18.29 28.77 -1.29
N ALA A 1147 -17.45 28.08 -2.09
CA ALA A 1147 -16.00 28.00 -1.86
C ALA A 1147 -15.33 29.38 -1.68
N LYS A 1148 -15.70 30.35 -2.52
CA LYS A 1148 -15.19 31.73 -2.46
C LYS A 1148 -15.61 32.51 -1.21
N ARG A 1149 -16.76 32.16 -0.61
CA ARG A 1149 -17.32 32.84 0.57
C ARG A 1149 -17.08 32.08 1.88
N ALA A 1150 -16.81 30.78 1.84
CA ALA A 1150 -16.66 29.87 2.98
C ALA A 1150 -15.73 30.41 4.08
N ARG A 1151 -14.59 31.00 3.70
CA ARG A 1151 -13.63 31.62 4.63
C ARG A 1151 -14.22 32.70 5.55
N LYS A 1152 -15.30 33.39 5.15
CA LYS A 1152 -15.95 34.42 5.98
C LYS A 1152 -16.65 33.82 7.22
N TYR A 1153 -17.01 32.54 7.16
CA TYR A 1153 -17.82 31.86 8.17
C TYR A 1153 -17.05 30.71 8.85
N TYR A 1154 -15.70 30.74 8.80
CA TYR A 1154 -14.82 29.66 9.27
C TYR A 1154 -15.15 28.27 8.68
N LEU A 1155 -15.71 28.23 7.48
CA LEU A 1155 -15.95 27.00 6.73
C LEU A 1155 -14.76 26.67 5.83
N GLY A 1156 -14.26 25.44 5.91
CA GLY A 1156 -13.45 24.81 4.88
C GLY A 1156 -14.28 23.87 4.03
N LEU A 1157 -14.32 24.08 2.71
CA LEU A 1157 -14.93 23.15 1.76
C LEU A 1157 -13.90 22.13 1.28
N THR A 1158 -14.13 20.84 1.49
CA THR A 1158 -13.36 19.74 0.89
C THR A 1158 -14.18 19.12 -0.24
N ALA A 1159 -13.82 19.41 -1.49
CA ALA A 1159 -14.39 18.74 -2.65
C ALA A 1159 -13.57 17.49 -3.02
N ILE A 1160 -14.21 16.34 -3.16
CA ILE A 1160 -13.57 15.09 -3.60
C ILE A 1160 -14.14 14.73 -4.95
N THR A 1161 -13.28 14.35 -5.90
CA THR A 1161 -13.75 13.77 -7.16
C THR A 1161 -12.83 12.67 -7.67
N GLN A 1162 -13.48 11.62 -8.15
CA GLN A 1162 -12.92 10.51 -8.90
C GLN A 1162 -12.76 10.82 -10.41
N ASP A 1163 -13.52 11.80 -10.90
CA ASP A 1163 -13.59 12.23 -12.30
C ASP A 1163 -13.06 13.66 -12.42
N VAL A 1164 -11.75 13.74 -12.60
CA VAL A 1164 -10.99 14.99 -12.68
C VAL A 1164 -11.35 15.83 -13.90
N GLU A 1165 -11.74 15.19 -15.01
CA GLU A 1165 -11.96 15.88 -16.27
C GLU A 1165 -13.13 16.86 -16.22
N ASP A 1166 -14.20 16.54 -15.48
CA ASP A 1166 -15.39 17.38 -15.31
C ASP A 1166 -15.11 18.68 -14.53
N PHE A 1167 -14.23 18.61 -13.52
CA PHE A 1167 -13.73 19.81 -12.84
C PHE A 1167 -12.82 20.64 -13.74
N LEU A 1168 -12.00 20.00 -14.59
CA LEU A 1168 -11.07 20.72 -15.47
C LEU A 1168 -11.69 21.16 -16.81
N THR A 1169 -12.91 20.72 -17.17
CA THR A 1169 -13.68 21.27 -18.32
C THR A 1169 -14.45 22.50 -17.89
N SER A 1170 -15.16 22.42 -16.76
CA SER A 1170 -15.90 23.54 -16.15
C SER A 1170 -14.97 24.67 -15.71
N ASP A 1171 -15.24 25.90 -16.13
CA ASP A 1171 -14.49 27.07 -15.65
C ASP A 1171 -14.70 27.32 -14.15
N TYR A 1172 -15.90 27.03 -13.63
CA TYR A 1172 -16.16 27.02 -12.19
C TYR A 1172 -15.36 25.93 -11.47
N GLY A 1173 -15.23 24.74 -12.08
CA GLY A 1173 -14.45 23.64 -11.53
C GLY A 1173 -12.96 23.98 -11.42
N LYS A 1174 -12.36 24.54 -12.48
CA LYS A 1174 -10.99 25.09 -12.46
C LYS A 1174 -10.83 26.15 -11.38
N ALA A 1175 -11.82 27.04 -11.24
CA ALA A 1175 -11.78 28.11 -10.24
C ALA A 1175 -11.94 27.61 -8.80
N ILE A 1176 -12.62 26.46 -8.57
CA ILE A 1176 -12.60 25.76 -7.28
C ILE A 1176 -11.21 25.18 -7.02
N VAL A 1177 -10.64 24.45 -8.00
CA VAL A 1177 -9.29 23.85 -7.92
C VAL A 1177 -8.25 24.90 -7.51
N THR A 1178 -8.15 26.00 -8.25
CA THR A 1178 -7.11 27.03 -8.02
C THR A 1178 -7.34 27.85 -6.75
N ASN A 1179 -8.57 27.91 -6.24
CA ASN A 1179 -8.91 28.62 -5.01
C ASN A 1179 -8.85 27.72 -3.77
N SER A 1180 -8.57 26.42 -3.91
CA SER A 1180 -8.28 25.54 -2.78
C SER A 1180 -6.85 25.77 -2.28
N SER A 1181 -6.69 26.21 -1.02
CA SER A 1181 -5.36 26.40 -0.42
C SER A 1181 -4.60 25.09 -0.17
N ILE A 1182 -5.33 23.97 -0.01
CA ILE A 1182 -4.76 22.61 0.01
C ILE A 1182 -5.26 21.83 -1.20
N GLN A 1183 -4.36 21.24 -1.99
CA GLN A 1183 -4.76 20.44 -3.15
C GLN A 1183 -4.04 19.09 -3.04
N ILE A 1184 -4.78 17.98 -3.09
CA ILE A 1184 -4.22 16.64 -2.98
C ILE A 1184 -4.46 15.91 -4.28
N LEU A 1185 -3.38 15.68 -5.02
CA LEU A 1185 -3.38 14.88 -6.23
C LEU A 1185 -2.97 13.45 -5.87
N MET A 1186 -3.97 12.57 -5.75
CA MET A 1186 -3.72 11.13 -5.63
C MET A 1186 -3.47 10.54 -7.03
N LYS A 1187 -3.03 9.28 -7.09
CA LYS A 1187 -2.76 8.51 -8.33
C LYS A 1187 -3.78 8.77 -9.45
N GLN A 1188 -3.29 9.11 -10.64
CA GLN A 1188 -4.08 9.59 -11.78
C GLN A 1188 -4.22 8.61 -12.96
N SER A 1189 -5.08 8.98 -13.91
CA SER A 1189 -5.22 8.35 -15.22
C SER A 1189 -4.25 8.98 -16.24
N THR A 1190 -3.82 8.22 -17.25
CA THR A 1190 -3.01 8.76 -18.36
C THR A 1190 -3.78 9.68 -19.30
N ALA A 1191 -5.13 9.67 -19.28
CA ALA A 1191 -5.92 10.60 -20.07
C ALA A 1191 -5.95 11.99 -19.41
N SER A 1192 -6.03 12.02 -18.09
CA SER A 1192 -6.24 13.23 -17.30
C SER A 1192 -4.92 13.90 -16.87
N ILE A 1193 -3.79 13.18 -16.93
CA ILE A 1193 -2.48 13.67 -16.42
C ILE A 1193 -1.93 14.88 -17.17
N GLU A 1194 -2.05 14.98 -18.49
CA GLU A 1194 -1.50 16.13 -19.23
C GLU A 1194 -2.31 17.41 -18.96
N LYS A 1195 -3.63 17.26 -18.77
CA LYS A 1195 -4.51 18.36 -18.38
C LYS A 1195 -4.27 18.81 -16.94
N LEU A 1196 -3.99 17.86 -16.04
CA LEU A 1196 -3.53 18.17 -14.69
C LEU A 1196 -2.17 18.87 -14.70
N ALA A 1197 -1.22 18.38 -15.50
CA ALA A 1197 0.10 18.98 -15.60
C ALA A 1197 0.06 20.43 -16.07
N SER A 1198 -0.80 20.77 -17.03
CA SER A 1198 -0.93 22.16 -17.49
C SER A 1198 -1.65 23.08 -16.49
N VAL A 1199 -2.47 22.53 -15.60
CA VAL A 1199 -3.21 23.30 -14.58
C VAL A 1199 -2.42 23.47 -13.28
N PHE A 1200 -1.66 22.45 -12.87
CA PHE A 1200 -0.87 22.40 -11.63
C PHE A 1200 0.63 22.62 -11.86
N TYR A 1201 1.05 22.89 -13.11
CA TYR A 1201 2.45 23.10 -13.52
C TYR A 1201 3.41 21.96 -13.13
N LEU A 1202 2.92 20.71 -13.19
CA LEU A 1202 3.66 19.53 -12.73
C LEU A 1202 4.92 19.26 -13.57
N SER A 1203 6.03 19.00 -12.90
CA SER A 1203 7.24 18.47 -13.55
C SER A 1203 7.03 17.05 -14.10
N GLU A 1204 7.87 16.60 -15.04
CA GLU A 1204 7.81 15.23 -15.56
C GLU A 1204 8.01 14.16 -14.47
N GLY A 1205 8.81 14.46 -13.44
CA GLY A 1205 8.97 13.59 -12.27
C GLY A 1205 7.69 13.44 -11.46
N GLU A 1206 6.91 14.51 -11.34
CA GLU A 1206 5.62 14.56 -10.64
C GLU A 1206 4.50 13.95 -11.45
N LYS A 1207 4.46 14.17 -12.77
CA LYS A 1207 3.60 13.41 -13.68
C LYS A 1207 3.88 11.91 -13.52
N HIS A 1208 5.14 11.51 -13.54
CA HIS A 1208 5.52 10.11 -13.32
C HIS A 1208 5.08 9.65 -11.93
N LEU A 1209 5.25 10.43 -10.86
CA LEU A 1209 4.79 10.08 -9.50
C LEU A 1209 3.27 9.87 -9.43
N LEU A 1210 2.45 10.76 -10.00
CA LEU A 1210 1.00 10.59 -10.04
C LEU A 1210 0.57 9.41 -10.95
N LEU A 1211 1.35 9.08 -11.98
CA LEU A 1211 1.10 7.90 -12.82
C LEU A 1211 1.58 6.58 -12.19
N SER A 1212 2.57 6.63 -11.28
CA SER A 1212 3.25 5.46 -10.72
C SER A 1212 2.97 5.15 -9.25
N GLY A 1213 2.42 6.11 -8.50
CA GLY A 1213 2.19 6.02 -7.07
C GLY A 1213 1.31 4.84 -6.64
N GLU A 1214 1.62 4.32 -5.46
CA GLU A 1214 0.81 3.32 -4.75
C GLU A 1214 -0.46 3.96 -4.17
N VAL A 1215 -1.39 3.16 -3.67
CA VAL A 1215 -2.55 3.69 -2.92
C VAL A 1215 -2.05 4.43 -1.67
N GLY A 1216 -2.71 5.53 -1.32
CA GLY A 1216 -2.26 6.40 -0.23
C GLY A 1216 -1.01 7.24 -0.56
N HIS A 1217 -0.50 7.20 -1.79
CA HIS A 1217 0.56 8.10 -2.24
C HIS A 1217 0.04 9.10 -3.28
N GLY A 1218 0.63 10.29 -3.29
CA GLY A 1218 0.24 11.39 -4.17
C GLY A 1218 1.17 12.60 -4.02
N LEU A 1219 0.70 13.75 -4.52
CA LEU A 1219 1.27 15.06 -4.22
C LEU A 1219 0.29 15.84 -3.34
N ILE A 1220 0.80 16.56 -2.36
CA ILE A 1220 0.04 17.57 -1.61
C ILE A 1220 0.64 18.94 -1.87
N PHE A 1221 -0.23 19.88 -2.22
CA PHE A 1221 0.05 21.29 -2.39
C PHE A 1221 -0.54 22.02 -1.20
N ALA A 1222 0.20 22.97 -0.63
CA ALA A 1222 -0.20 23.83 0.47
C ALA A 1222 0.30 25.25 0.17
N GLY A 1223 -0.61 26.11 -0.30
CA GLY A 1223 -0.22 27.38 -0.92
C GLY A 1223 0.62 27.16 -2.18
N GLN A 1224 1.80 27.79 -2.25
CA GLN A 1224 2.73 27.65 -3.38
C GLN A 1224 3.65 26.42 -3.28
N ASN A 1225 3.75 25.82 -2.09
CA ASN A 1225 4.65 24.70 -1.83
C ASN A 1225 3.95 23.36 -2.09
N HIS A 1226 4.69 22.37 -2.60
CA HIS A 1226 4.18 21.02 -2.83
C HIS A 1226 5.25 19.96 -2.58
N VAL A 1227 4.81 18.77 -2.15
CA VAL A 1227 5.67 17.60 -1.90
C VAL A 1227 4.95 16.30 -2.19
N ALA A 1228 5.71 15.24 -2.45
CA ALA A 1228 5.17 13.88 -2.47
C ALA A 1228 4.76 13.40 -1.06
N ILE A 1229 3.52 12.97 -0.92
CA ILE A 1229 2.90 12.53 0.34
C ILE A 1229 2.66 11.01 0.34
N LYS A 1230 2.83 10.39 1.51
CA LYS A 1230 2.29 9.07 1.86
C LYS A 1230 1.39 9.18 3.08
N VAL A 1231 0.12 8.81 2.91
CA VAL A 1231 -0.90 8.76 3.95
C VAL A 1231 -0.59 7.63 4.94
N VAL A 1232 -0.70 7.91 6.24
CA VAL A 1232 -0.47 6.96 7.34
C VAL A 1232 -1.50 7.14 8.45
N ALA A 1233 -1.75 6.07 9.22
CA ALA A 1233 -2.64 6.07 10.38
C ALA A 1233 -2.06 5.28 11.55
N SER A 1234 -2.54 5.58 12.76
CA SER A 1234 -2.43 4.71 13.92
C SER A 1234 -3.39 3.51 13.82
N PRO A 1235 -3.17 2.45 14.63
CA PRO A 1235 -4.12 1.34 14.73
C PRO A 1235 -5.52 1.75 15.21
N ASP A 1236 -5.62 2.74 16.09
CA ASP A 1236 -6.89 3.20 16.65
C ASP A 1236 -7.68 4.03 15.62
N GLU A 1237 -6.99 4.90 14.88
CA GLU A 1237 -7.58 5.62 13.74
C GLU A 1237 -8.07 4.62 12.68
N HIS A 1238 -7.24 3.63 12.33
CA HIS A 1238 -7.61 2.56 11.40
C HIS A 1238 -8.90 1.83 11.84
N ALA A 1239 -8.99 1.48 13.12
CA ALA A 1239 -10.15 0.77 13.68
C ALA A 1239 -11.47 1.56 13.56
N LEU A 1240 -11.42 2.89 13.61
CA LEU A 1240 -12.57 3.79 13.48
C LEU A 1240 -12.97 4.00 12.01
N ILE A 1241 -12.00 4.29 11.14
CA ILE A 1241 -12.23 4.67 9.74
C ILE A 1241 -12.46 3.49 8.80
N THR A 1242 -12.01 2.29 9.19
CA THR A 1242 -12.06 1.10 8.35
C THR A 1242 -13.52 0.78 8.01
N SER A 1243 -13.89 0.91 6.74
CA SER A 1243 -15.20 0.50 6.21
C SER A 1243 -15.35 -1.03 6.15
N SER A 1244 -14.34 -1.78 6.60
CA SER A 1244 -14.29 -3.25 6.73
C SER A 1244 -15.39 -3.82 7.63
N PRO A 1245 -16.40 -4.52 7.07
CA PRO A 1245 -17.50 -5.12 7.83
C PRO A 1245 -17.10 -6.24 8.82
N GLU A 1246 -15.99 -6.95 8.64
CA GLU A 1246 -15.51 -7.96 9.60
C GLU A 1246 -14.82 -7.34 10.81
N GLU A 1247 -14.06 -6.25 10.64
CA GLU A 1247 -13.49 -5.49 11.76
C GLU A 1247 -14.59 -4.82 12.59
N LEU A 1248 -15.60 -4.27 11.92
CA LEU A 1248 -16.87 -3.82 12.49
C LEU A 1248 -17.58 -4.89 13.33
N LEU A 1249 -17.59 -6.14 12.88
CA LEU A 1249 -18.24 -7.24 13.60
C LEU A 1249 -17.40 -7.75 14.78
N LYS A 1250 -16.06 -7.68 14.70
CA LYS A 1250 -15.16 -8.01 15.83
C LYS A 1250 -15.28 -6.98 16.96
N GLN A 1251 -15.45 -5.70 16.64
CA GLN A 1251 -15.67 -4.62 17.61
C GLN A 1251 -17.01 -4.75 18.37
N LYS A 1252 -18.02 -5.41 17.79
CA LYS A 1252 -19.32 -5.67 18.43
C LYS A 1252 -19.39 -6.95 19.27
N ALA A 1253 -18.31 -7.72 19.36
CA ALA A 1253 -18.24 -8.88 20.25
C ALA A 1253 -17.90 -8.42 21.69
N PRO A 1254 -18.59 -8.93 22.73
CA PRO A 1254 -18.22 -8.62 24.11
C PRO A 1254 -16.80 -9.15 24.41
N PRO A 1255 -16.01 -8.45 25.25
CA PRO A 1255 -14.66 -8.90 25.58
C PRO A 1255 -14.70 -10.28 26.27
N PRO A 1256 -13.75 -11.19 25.97
CA PRO A 1256 -13.70 -12.48 26.63
C PRO A 1256 -13.49 -12.30 28.13
N SER A 1257 -14.19 -13.10 28.93
CA SER A 1257 -14.06 -13.08 30.39
C SER A 1257 -12.62 -13.38 30.80
N GLY A 1258 -12.09 -12.65 31.79
CA GLY A 1258 -10.66 -12.54 32.11
C GLY A 1258 -9.94 -13.79 32.64
N ALA A 1259 -10.45 -15.00 32.38
CA ALA A 1259 -9.81 -16.27 32.72
C ALA A 1259 -8.75 -16.72 31.69
N GLU A 1260 -8.79 -16.24 30.44
CA GLU A 1260 -7.87 -16.68 29.37
C GLU A 1260 -6.59 -15.83 29.22
N ALA A 1261 -6.42 -14.76 30.02
CA ALA A 1261 -5.30 -13.82 29.89
C ALA A 1261 -3.99 -14.27 30.59
N LEU A 1262 -3.92 -15.50 31.13
CA LEU A 1262 -2.83 -15.99 31.98
C LEU A 1262 -2.33 -17.42 31.62
N ALA A 1263 -2.33 -17.77 30.32
CA ALA A 1263 -1.82 -19.04 29.79
C ALA A 1263 -0.86 -18.84 28.60
#